data_AF-Q8BQZ4-F1
#
_entry.id   AF-Q8BQZ4-F1
#
_cell.length_a   1.000
_cell.length_b   1.000
_cell.length_c   1.000
_cell.angle_alpha   90.00
_cell.angle_beta   90.00
_cell.angle_gamma   90.00
#
_symmetry.space_group_name_H-M   'P 1'
#
loop_
_entity.id
_entity.type
_entity.pdbx_description
1 polymer ?
#
loop_
_entity_poly.entity_id
_entity_poly.type
_entity_poly.pdbx_seq_one_letter_code
_entity_poly.pdbx_strand_id
1 'polypeptide(L)'
;MYSEWRSLHLVIQSDQGHTSVLHSYPESVGREVANAVVRPLGQALGTSSVAGSESLLKTDKEVKWTMEVICYGLTLPLDGETVKYCVDVYTDWIMALVLPKDSIPLPIIKEPNLYVQSILKHLQNLFVPRQEQGSSQIRLCLQVLRAIQKLARESSIMARETWEVLLLFLLQINDILLAPPTVQGGIAENLAEKLIGVLFEVWLLACTRCFPTPPYWKTAKEMVANWRHHPAVVEQWSKVICALTSRLLRFTYGPSFPPFKVPDEDANLIPPEMDNECIAQTWFRFLHMLSNPVDLSNPAVISSTPKFQEQFLNVSGMPQELSQYPCLKHLPQIFFRAMRGISCLVDAFLGISRPRSDSAPPTPVNRLSMPQSAAVNTTPPHNRRHRAVTVNKATMKTSTVTTAHTSKVQHQASSTSPLSSPNQTSSEPRPLPAPRRPKVNSILNLFGSWLFDAAFVHCKLHNGINRDNSMTASFIQILLSYKSSIATQASMEFRRKGSQMSTDTMVSNPVFDASEFPDNYEAGRAEACGTLCRIFCSKKTGEEILPAYLSSVILNSPPLFCCDLKGIDVVVPYFISALETILPDRELSKFKSYVNPTELRRSSINILLSLLPLPHHFGTVRSEVVLEGKFSNDDSSSYDKPITFLSLKLRLVNILIGALQTETDPNNTQMILGAMLNIVQDSALLEAIGCQMEMGGGENNLKSHSRTNSGISSASGGSTEPTTPDSERPAQALLRDYGSTDSAAGLLIRSIHLVTQRLNSQWRQDMSISLAALELLSGLAKVKVMVDSGDRKRAISSVCSYIVYQCSRPAPLHSRDLHSMIVAAFQCLCVWLTEHPDMLDEKDCLKEVLEIVELGISGSKSKNSEQEVKYKGDKEPNPASMRVKDAAEATLTCIMQLLGAFPSPSGPASPCSLVNETTLIKYSRLPTINKHSFRYFVLDNSVILAMLEQPLGNEQNDFFPSVTVLVRGMSGRLAWAQQLCLLPRGAKANQKLFVPEPRPVPKNDVGFKYSVKHRPFPEEVDKIPFVKADLSIPDLHEIVTEELEERHEKLRSGMAQQIAYEMHLEQQSEGELQKRSFPDPVTDCKPPPPAQEFQTARLFLSHFGFLSLEALKEPANSRLPPHLIALDSTIPGFFDDIGYLDLLPCRPFDTVFIFYMKPGQKTNQEILKNVESSRNVQPHFLEFLLSLGWSVDVGKHPGWTGHVSTSWSINSCDDGEGSEPDEITSSEDVGASIFNGQKKVLYYADALTEIAFVVPSPVESLTDSLESNISDQDSDSNMDLMPGILKQPPLTLELVPNHTDSLNSSQRLSPSSRMKKLPQGRPVPPLGPETRVSVVWVERYDDIENFPLSDLMTEISTGVETTANSSTSLRSTTLEKEVPVIFIHPLNTGLFRIKIQGATGKFNMVIPLVDGMIVSRRALGFLVRQTVINICRRKRLESDSYSPPHVRRKQKITDIVNKYRNKQLEPEFYTALFQEVGLKNCSS
;
A
#
# COMPACT_ATOMS: atom_id res chain seq x y z
N MET A 1 -10.65 11.13 -56.13
CA MET A 1 -11.33 10.61 -54.92
C MET A 1 -11.07 11.50 -53.70
N TYR A 2 -9.83 11.67 -53.20
CA TYR A 2 -9.58 12.53 -52.02
C TYR A 2 -9.74 14.05 -52.27
N SER A 3 -9.61 14.53 -53.51
CA SER A 3 -9.82 15.94 -53.87
C SER A 3 -11.26 16.42 -53.60
N GLU A 4 -12.26 15.55 -53.75
CA GLU A 4 -13.67 15.81 -53.45
C GLU A 4 -13.97 15.92 -51.95
N TRP A 5 -12.97 15.75 -51.10
CA TRP A 5 -13.06 15.91 -49.65
C TRP A 5 -12.15 17.01 -49.14
N ARG A 6 -11.64 17.87 -50.04
CA ARG A 6 -10.84 19.04 -49.66
C ARG A 6 -11.77 20.16 -49.17
N SER A 7 -11.33 20.88 -48.13
CA SER A 7 -12.01 22.08 -47.68
C SER A 7 -11.96 23.17 -48.75
N LEU A 8 -13.01 23.95 -48.87
CA LEU A 8 -13.15 25.06 -49.81
C LEU A 8 -12.53 26.36 -49.27
N HIS A 9 -11.81 26.32 -48.13
CA HIS A 9 -11.22 27.50 -47.52
C HIS A 9 -10.34 28.31 -48.48
N LEU A 10 -9.52 27.63 -49.32
CA LEU A 10 -8.71 28.30 -50.35
C LEU A 10 -9.54 28.90 -51.48
N VAL A 11 -10.66 28.27 -51.86
CA VAL A 11 -11.57 28.81 -52.88
C VAL A 11 -12.21 30.09 -52.35
N ILE A 12 -12.64 30.07 -51.09
CA ILE A 12 -13.20 31.23 -50.40
C ILE A 12 -12.16 32.36 -50.28
N GLN A 13 -10.91 32.05 -49.92
CA GLN A 13 -9.83 33.06 -49.81
C GLN A 13 -9.37 33.62 -51.16
N SER A 14 -9.45 32.83 -52.24
CA SER A 14 -9.01 33.25 -53.58
C SER A 14 -10.10 33.89 -54.43
N ASP A 15 -11.36 33.88 -54.00
CA ASP A 15 -12.47 34.46 -54.76
C ASP A 15 -12.38 35.99 -54.79
N GLN A 16 -11.97 36.55 -55.93
CA GLN A 16 -11.93 37.99 -56.16
C GLN A 16 -13.26 38.57 -56.64
N GLY A 17 -14.33 37.78 -56.69
CA GLY A 17 -15.64 38.25 -57.16
C GLY A 17 -16.31 39.33 -56.32
N HIS A 18 -15.72 39.74 -55.20
CA HIS A 18 -16.13 40.88 -54.38
C HIS A 18 -15.34 42.17 -54.70
N THR A 19 -14.42 42.13 -55.66
CA THR A 19 -13.61 43.29 -56.06
C THR A 19 -14.19 43.94 -57.30
N SER A 20 -14.14 45.27 -57.35
CA SER A 20 -14.53 46.07 -58.52
C SER A 20 -13.32 46.72 -59.18
N VAL A 21 -13.40 46.92 -60.50
CA VAL A 21 -12.44 47.73 -61.27
C VAL A 21 -12.25 49.15 -60.71
N LEU A 22 -13.26 49.70 -60.02
CA LEU A 22 -13.15 51.03 -59.41
C LEU A 22 -12.12 51.08 -58.27
N HIS A 23 -11.72 49.95 -57.68
CA HIS A 23 -10.60 49.89 -56.72
C HIS A 23 -9.24 50.21 -57.36
N SER A 24 -9.13 50.16 -58.70
CA SER A 24 -7.91 50.56 -59.41
C SER A 24 -7.77 52.08 -59.58
N TYR A 25 -8.78 52.86 -59.16
CA TYR A 25 -8.79 54.32 -59.22
C TYR A 25 -8.62 54.93 -57.81
N PRO A 26 -8.17 56.20 -57.71
CA PRO A 26 -8.15 56.91 -56.43
C PRO A 26 -9.53 56.90 -55.75
N GLU A 27 -9.56 56.78 -54.42
CA GLU A 27 -10.81 56.64 -53.65
C GLU A 27 -11.82 57.77 -53.89
N SER A 28 -11.35 58.99 -54.14
CA SER A 28 -12.21 60.14 -54.45
C SER A 28 -13.03 59.90 -55.72
N VAL A 29 -12.39 59.40 -56.78
CA VAL A 29 -13.02 59.14 -58.08
C VAL A 29 -14.04 58.03 -57.96
N GLY A 30 -13.66 56.91 -57.33
CA GLY A 30 -14.56 55.78 -57.13
C GLY A 30 -15.80 56.19 -56.32
N ARG A 31 -15.60 56.98 -55.25
CA ARG A 31 -16.68 57.47 -54.39
C ARG A 31 -17.66 58.38 -55.14
N GLU A 32 -17.15 59.34 -55.92
CA GLU A 32 -17.98 60.25 -56.71
C GLU A 32 -18.79 59.51 -57.77
N VAL A 33 -18.18 58.57 -58.48
CA VAL A 33 -18.86 57.74 -59.48
C VAL A 33 -19.96 56.90 -58.84
N ALA A 34 -19.66 56.22 -57.72
CA ALA A 34 -20.66 55.45 -56.98
C ALA A 34 -21.83 56.32 -56.51
N ASN A 35 -21.53 57.49 -55.93
CA ASN A 35 -22.56 58.42 -55.47
C ASN A 35 -23.47 58.91 -56.62
N ALA A 36 -22.90 59.23 -57.78
CA ALA A 36 -23.64 59.76 -58.92
C ALA A 36 -24.53 58.70 -59.59
N VAL A 37 -24.04 57.47 -59.71
CA VAL A 37 -24.74 56.37 -60.41
C VAL A 37 -25.79 55.70 -59.53
N VAL A 38 -25.49 55.47 -58.25
CA VAL A 38 -26.36 54.69 -57.36
C VAL A 38 -27.54 55.53 -56.85
N ARG A 39 -27.35 56.85 -56.64
CA ARG A 39 -28.40 57.72 -56.08
C ARG A 39 -29.71 57.71 -56.89
N PRO A 40 -29.71 57.86 -58.23
CA PRO A 40 -30.95 57.77 -59.03
C PRO A 40 -31.63 56.39 -58.92
N LEU A 41 -30.84 55.31 -58.89
CA LEU A 41 -31.35 53.94 -58.79
C LEU A 41 -32.03 53.70 -57.43
N GLY A 42 -31.41 54.17 -56.34
CA GLY A 42 -31.97 54.06 -55.00
C GLY A 42 -33.21 54.93 -54.78
N GLN A 43 -33.22 56.15 -55.33
CA GLN A 43 -34.38 57.04 -55.25
C GLN A 43 -35.61 56.48 -55.96
N ALA A 44 -35.42 55.84 -57.12
CA ALA A 44 -36.50 55.21 -57.88
C ALA A 44 -37.20 54.08 -57.09
N LEU A 45 -36.47 53.37 -56.23
CA LEU A 45 -37.05 52.32 -55.36
C LEU A 45 -37.86 52.90 -54.19
N GLY A 46 -37.56 54.13 -53.76
CA GLY A 46 -38.25 54.80 -52.65
C GLY A 46 -39.56 55.50 -53.05
N THR A 47 -39.74 55.84 -54.32
CA THR A 47 -40.93 56.53 -54.80
C THR A 47 -42.09 55.56 -54.99
N SER A 48 -43.08 55.59 -54.10
CA SER A 48 -44.34 54.80 -54.21
C SER A 48 -45.27 55.24 -55.36
N SER A 49 -44.78 55.99 -56.35
CA SER A 49 -45.60 56.50 -57.44
C SER A 49 -45.75 55.45 -58.54
N VAL A 50 -46.99 55.06 -58.83
CA VAL A 50 -47.39 53.98 -59.75
C VAL A 50 -47.02 54.24 -61.23
N ALA A 51 -46.47 55.40 -61.59
CA ALA A 51 -46.37 55.86 -62.98
C ALA A 51 -44.96 55.97 -63.58
N GLY A 52 -43.91 55.43 -62.95
CA GLY A 52 -42.54 55.59 -63.47
C GLY A 52 -41.55 54.48 -63.17
N SER A 53 -42.01 53.29 -62.75
CA SER A 53 -41.16 52.21 -62.26
C SER A 53 -40.46 51.38 -63.36
N GLU A 54 -40.29 51.90 -64.58
CA GLU A 54 -39.45 51.22 -65.57
C GLU A 54 -38.00 51.28 -65.11
N SER A 55 -37.32 50.12 -65.10
CA SER A 55 -35.90 50.05 -64.81
C SER A 55 -35.10 51.00 -65.73
N LEU A 56 -34.27 51.87 -65.13
CA LEU A 56 -33.39 52.80 -65.88
C LEU A 56 -32.43 52.06 -66.83
N LEU A 57 -32.06 50.81 -66.47
CA LEU A 57 -31.10 49.97 -67.18
C LEU A 57 -31.85 48.99 -68.09
N LYS A 58 -31.62 49.06 -69.39
CA LYS A 58 -32.31 48.25 -70.42
C LYS A 58 -31.42 47.16 -71.01
N THR A 59 -30.11 47.37 -71.04
CA THR A 59 -29.16 46.43 -71.68
C THR A 59 -28.30 45.66 -70.68
N ASP A 60 -27.84 44.47 -71.06
CA ASP A 60 -26.93 43.63 -70.26
C ASP A 60 -25.63 44.36 -69.88
N LYS A 61 -25.10 45.17 -70.81
CA LYS A 61 -23.88 45.97 -70.61
C LYS A 61 -24.07 47.06 -69.55
N GLU A 62 -25.22 47.75 -69.56
CA GLU A 62 -25.57 48.75 -68.54
C GLU A 62 -25.68 48.14 -67.15
N VAL A 63 -26.31 46.96 -67.05
CA VAL A 63 -26.43 46.23 -65.77
C VAL A 63 -25.06 45.83 -65.26
N LYS A 64 -24.22 45.16 -66.06
CA LYS A 64 -22.88 44.72 -65.66
C LYS A 64 -21.97 45.87 -65.22
N TRP A 65 -21.96 46.98 -65.98
CA TRP A 65 -21.20 48.17 -65.60
C TRP A 65 -21.73 48.78 -64.29
N THR A 66 -23.04 48.85 -64.12
CA THR A 66 -23.64 49.35 -62.87
C THR A 66 -23.32 48.44 -61.69
N MET A 67 -23.25 47.13 -61.90
CA MET A 67 -22.86 46.18 -60.85
C MET A 67 -21.43 46.38 -60.38
N GLU A 68 -20.49 46.74 -61.25
CA GLU A 68 -19.14 47.17 -60.84
C GLU A 68 -19.22 48.38 -59.92
N VAL A 69 -20.02 49.38 -60.29
CA VAL A 69 -20.20 50.59 -59.49
C VAL A 69 -20.84 50.29 -58.12
N ILE A 70 -21.84 49.41 -58.07
CA ILE A 70 -22.47 49.00 -56.81
C ILE A 70 -21.51 48.17 -55.95
N CYS A 71 -20.73 47.27 -56.56
CA CYS A 71 -19.71 46.45 -55.88
C CYS A 71 -18.71 47.34 -55.12
N TYR A 72 -18.20 48.39 -55.78
CA TYR A 72 -17.36 49.41 -55.15
C TYR A 72 -18.15 50.28 -54.15
N GLY A 73 -19.37 50.68 -54.50
CA GLY A 73 -20.22 51.48 -53.60
C GLY A 73 -20.47 50.78 -52.25
N LEU A 74 -20.48 49.44 -52.22
CA LEU A 74 -20.57 48.65 -51.00
C LEU A 74 -19.30 48.66 -50.15
N THR A 75 -18.13 49.06 -50.65
CA THR A 75 -16.88 49.17 -49.86
C THR A 75 -16.68 50.56 -49.24
N LEU A 76 -17.38 51.58 -49.74
CA LEU A 76 -17.33 52.95 -49.22
C LEU A 76 -17.74 53.03 -47.76
N PRO A 77 -17.20 53.97 -46.94
CA PRO A 77 -17.71 54.27 -45.59
C PRO A 77 -19.21 54.55 -45.59
N LEU A 78 -19.88 54.36 -44.44
CA LEU A 78 -21.34 54.55 -44.30
C LEU A 78 -21.76 56.04 -44.25
N ASP A 79 -20.92 56.95 -44.74
CA ASP A 79 -21.18 58.38 -44.80
C ASP A 79 -22.21 58.68 -45.92
N GLY A 80 -23.45 58.94 -45.53
CA GLY A 80 -24.55 59.24 -46.44
C GLY A 80 -25.38 58.02 -46.85
N GLU A 81 -26.09 58.13 -47.97
CA GLU A 81 -27.10 57.13 -48.38
C GLU A 81 -26.61 56.14 -49.44
N THR A 82 -25.41 56.31 -50.00
CA THR A 82 -24.94 55.52 -51.15
C THR A 82 -24.87 54.03 -50.86
N VAL A 83 -24.28 53.63 -49.72
CA VAL A 83 -24.21 52.22 -49.32
C VAL A 83 -25.61 51.64 -49.08
N LYS A 84 -26.50 52.42 -48.45
CA LYS A 84 -27.91 52.04 -48.26
C LYS A 84 -28.59 51.80 -49.60
N TYR A 85 -28.43 52.71 -50.56
CA TYR A 85 -28.99 52.55 -51.89
C TYR A 85 -28.39 51.36 -52.65
N CYS A 86 -27.09 51.08 -52.52
CA CYS A 86 -26.48 49.85 -53.05
C CYS A 86 -27.19 48.61 -52.50
N VAL A 87 -27.43 48.56 -51.19
CA VAL A 87 -28.13 47.46 -50.51
C VAL A 87 -29.59 47.37 -50.95
N ASP A 88 -30.30 48.48 -51.05
CA ASP A 88 -31.69 48.53 -51.49
C ASP A 88 -31.83 47.99 -52.92
N VAL A 89 -30.96 48.42 -53.83
CA VAL A 89 -30.94 47.95 -55.23
C VAL A 89 -30.65 46.46 -55.32
N TYR A 90 -29.61 45.96 -54.64
CA TYR A 90 -29.30 44.54 -54.67
C TYR A 90 -30.34 43.67 -53.97
N THR A 91 -30.89 44.12 -52.85
CA THR A 91 -31.96 43.37 -52.17
C THR A 91 -33.26 43.33 -52.95
N ASP A 92 -33.52 44.31 -53.84
CA ASP A 92 -34.60 44.24 -54.81
C ASP A 92 -34.27 43.30 -55.98
N TRP A 93 -33.07 43.41 -56.56
CA TRP A 93 -32.67 42.61 -57.72
C TRP A 93 -32.58 41.11 -57.43
N ILE A 94 -32.13 40.70 -56.24
CA ILE A 94 -32.11 39.28 -55.89
C ILE A 94 -33.52 38.65 -55.83
N MET A 95 -34.57 39.47 -55.66
CA MET A 95 -35.94 38.99 -55.66
C MET A 95 -36.42 38.58 -57.06
N ALA A 96 -35.63 38.78 -58.12
CA ALA A 96 -35.88 38.20 -59.44
C ALA A 96 -36.02 36.66 -59.39
N LEU A 97 -35.38 36.00 -58.42
CA LEU A 97 -35.50 34.56 -58.18
C LEU A 97 -36.75 34.17 -57.37
N VAL A 98 -37.49 35.15 -56.84
CA VAL A 98 -38.72 34.94 -56.04
C VAL A 98 -39.94 35.39 -56.85
N LEU A 99 -39.98 36.68 -57.19
CA LEU A 99 -41.04 37.29 -57.97
C LEU A 99 -40.46 38.47 -58.78
N PRO A 100 -40.48 38.42 -60.12
CA PRO A 100 -40.07 39.53 -60.96
C PRO A 100 -40.91 40.77 -60.68
N LYS A 101 -40.26 41.93 -60.55
CA LYS A 101 -40.90 43.25 -60.42
C LYS A 101 -40.45 44.14 -61.56
N ASP A 102 -41.27 45.12 -61.92
CA ASP A 102 -40.96 46.09 -62.97
C ASP A 102 -39.71 46.94 -62.67
N SER A 103 -39.37 47.09 -61.38
CA SER A 103 -38.14 47.75 -60.90
C SER A 103 -36.86 47.01 -61.27
N ILE A 104 -36.94 45.70 -61.58
CA ILE A 104 -35.79 44.86 -61.86
C ILE A 104 -35.45 44.92 -63.36
N PRO A 105 -34.20 45.25 -63.74
CA PRO A 105 -33.78 45.25 -65.13
C PRO A 105 -34.10 43.94 -65.87
N LEU A 106 -34.63 44.05 -67.09
CA LEU A 106 -34.95 42.91 -67.95
C LEU A 106 -33.81 41.88 -68.12
N PRO A 107 -32.52 42.27 -68.23
CA PRO A 107 -31.42 41.30 -68.29
C PRO A 107 -31.36 40.40 -67.05
N ILE A 108 -31.63 40.94 -65.86
CA ILE A 108 -31.62 40.19 -64.60
C ILE A 108 -32.82 39.24 -64.56
N ILE A 109 -34.00 39.67 -65.00
CA ILE A 109 -35.20 38.81 -65.06
C ILE A 109 -34.98 37.62 -66.02
N LYS A 110 -34.24 37.82 -67.12
CA LYS A 110 -33.92 36.76 -68.09
C LYS A 110 -32.95 35.71 -67.54
N GLU A 111 -31.91 36.13 -66.83
CA GLU A 111 -30.88 35.24 -66.29
C GLU A 111 -30.65 35.44 -64.78
N PRO A 112 -31.67 35.25 -63.94
CA PRO A 112 -31.63 35.69 -62.54
C PRO A 112 -30.55 34.96 -61.73
N ASN A 113 -30.33 33.67 -62.00
CA ASN A 113 -29.30 32.89 -61.30
C ASN A 113 -27.88 33.46 -61.48
N LEU A 114 -27.50 33.84 -62.71
CA LEU A 114 -26.16 34.36 -63.01
C LEU A 114 -25.90 35.70 -62.30
N TYR A 115 -26.88 36.59 -62.34
CA TYR A 115 -26.80 37.90 -61.72
C TYR A 115 -26.81 37.81 -60.19
N VAL A 116 -27.68 36.97 -59.62
CA VAL A 116 -27.75 36.78 -58.17
C VAL A 116 -26.45 36.20 -57.61
N GLN A 117 -25.81 35.27 -58.32
CA GLN A 117 -24.49 34.76 -57.92
C GLN A 117 -23.46 35.88 -57.77
N SER A 118 -23.41 36.83 -58.71
CA SER A 118 -22.52 38.00 -58.62
C SER A 118 -22.94 38.97 -57.52
N ILE A 119 -24.25 39.25 -57.37
CA ILE A 119 -24.78 40.10 -56.29
C ILE A 119 -24.38 39.57 -54.91
N LEU A 120 -24.51 38.26 -54.67
CA LEU A 120 -24.13 37.64 -53.40
C LEU A 120 -22.64 37.88 -53.08
N LYS A 121 -21.76 37.70 -54.07
CA LYS A 121 -20.33 38.00 -53.89
C LYS A 121 -20.07 39.47 -53.56
N HIS A 122 -20.78 40.40 -54.21
CA HIS A 122 -20.63 41.83 -53.94
C HIS A 122 -21.14 42.22 -52.54
N LEU A 123 -22.26 41.63 -52.09
CA LEU A 123 -22.86 41.89 -50.78
C LEU A 123 -21.92 41.53 -49.61
N GLN A 124 -20.90 40.70 -49.84
CA GLN A 124 -19.86 40.39 -48.85
C GLN A 124 -19.19 41.65 -48.30
N ASN A 125 -19.00 42.68 -49.14
CA ASN A 125 -18.34 43.93 -48.79
C ASN A 125 -19.06 44.72 -47.69
N LEU A 126 -20.36 44.50 -47.52
CA LEU A 126 -21.15 45.12 -46.45
C LEU A 126 -20.79 44.57 -45.06
N PHE A 127 -20.34 43.30 -44.98
CA PHE A 127 -20.08 42.61 -43.71
C PHE A 127 -18.66 42.83 -43.18
N VAL A 128 -17.80 43.57 -43.92
CA VAL A 128 -16.47 43.97 -43.45
C VAL A 128 -16.61 45.04 -42.35
N PRO A 129 -16.08 44.83 -41.12
CA PRO A 129 -16.21 45.77 -40.01
C PRO A 129 -15.73 47.20 -40.33
N ARG A 130 -16.48 48.21 -39.86
CA ARG A 130 -16.18 49.65 -40.04
C ARG A 130 -16.07 50.34 -38.68
N GLN A 131 -15.09 51.24 -38.51
CA GLN A 131 -14.77 51.82 -37.20
C GLN A 131 -15.83 52.78 -36.64
N GLU A 132 -16.53 53.56 -37.48
CA GLU A 132 -17.29 54.74 -37.00
C GLU A 132 -18.83 54.60 -37.02
N GLN A 133 -19.41 53.55 -37.63
CA GLN A 133 -20.86 53.50 -37.89
C GLN A 133 -21.53 52.13 -37.69
N GLY A 134 -21.28 51.50 -36.53
CA GLY A 134 -21.78 50.15 -36.25
C GLY A 134 -23.30 49.97 -36.35
N SER A 135 -24.11 50.91 -35.87
CA SER A 135 -25.58 50.76 -35.84
C SER A 135 -26.22 50.77 -37.24
N SER A 136 -25.79 51.70 -38.10
CA SER A 136 -26.21 51.77 -39.50
C SER A 136 -25.80 50.52 -40.27
N GLN A 137 -24.56 50.03 -40.04
CA GLN A 137 -24.06 48.80 -40.65
C GLN A 137 -24.92 47.59 -40.24
N ILE A 138 -25.18 47.42 -38.94
CA ILE A 138 -26.01 46.34 -38.41
C ILE A 138 -27.39 46.34 -39.08
N ARG A 139 -28.04 47.50 -39.23
CA ARG A 139 -29.35 47.61 -39.88
C ARG A 139 -29.31 47.11 -41.33
N LEU A 140 -28.30 47.50 -42.10
CA LEU A 140 -28.14 47.08 -43.50
C LEU A 140 -27.79 45.60 -43.61
N CYS A 141 -26.90 45.08 -42.76
CA CYS A 141 -26.58 43.65 -42.71
C CYS A 141 -27.84 42.82 -42.41
N LEU A 142 -28.67 43.26 -41.45
CA LEU A 142 -29.94 42.60 -41.14
C LEU A 142 -30.93 42.67 -42.31
N GLN A 143 -30.96 43.74 -43.08
CA GLN A 143 -31.77 43.84 -44.30
C GLN A 143 -31.33 42.79 -45.33
N VAL A 144 -30.03 42.68 -45.60
CA VAL A 144 -29.48 41.66 -46.51
C VAL A 144 -29.80 40.25 -46.02
N LEU A 145 -29.58 39.95 -44.73
CA LEU A 145 -29.88 38.64 -44.16
C LEU A 145 -31.37 38.28 -44.26
N ARG A 146 -32.29 39.23 -44.02
CA ARG A 146 -33.73 39.01 -44.20
C ARG A 146 -34.09 38.76 -45.67
N ALA A 147 -33.48 39.51 -46.59
CA ALA A 147 -33.69 39.33 -48.02
C ALA A 147 -33.19 37.96 -48.48
N ILE A 148 -32.05 37.49 -47.95
CA ILE A 148 -31.52 36.15 -48.22
C ILE A 148 -32.41 35.05 -47.62
N GLN A 149 -32.89 35.20 -46.39
CA GLN A 149 -33.86 34.24 -45.82
C GLN A 149 -35.11 34.15 -46.68
N LYS A 150 -35.65 35.29 -47.12
CA LYS A 150 -36.82 35.34 -48.00
C LYS A 150 -36.54 34.66 -49.34
N LEU A 151 -35.41 34.98 -49.97
CA LEU A 151 -34.94 34.37 -51.20
C LEU A 151 -34.84 32.84 -51.08
N ALA A 152 -34.19 32.35 -50.02
CA ALA A 152 -34.03 30.91 -49.79
C ALA A 152 -35.36 30.21 -49.52
N ARG A 153 -36.30 30.84 -48.79
CA ARG A 153 -37.63 30.25 -48.52
C ARG A 153 -38.52 30.23 -49.75
N GLU A 154 -38.63 31.34 -50.46
CA GLU A 154 -39.68 31.54 -51.48
C GLU A 154 -39.25 31.17 -52.91
N SER A 155 -37.94 31.10 -53.20
CA SER A 155 -37.47 30.81 -54.56
C SER A 155 -37.65 29.33 -54.95
N SER A 156 -38.37 29.08 -56.05
CA SER A 156 -38.53 27.76 -56.66
C SER A 156 -37.64 27.53 -57.89
N ILE A 157 -36.95 28.56 -58.38
CA ILE A 157 -36.17 28.54 -59.64
C ILE A 157 -34.66 28.69 -59.44
N MET A 158 -34.19 28.67 -58.18
CA MET A 158 -32.76 28.78 -57.87
C MET A 158 -32.01 27.52 -58.30
N ALA A 159 -31.04 27.70 -59.20
CA ALA A 159 -30.16 26.64 -59.69
C ALA A 159 -29.19 26.15 -58.60
N ARG A 160 -28.65 24.94 -58.77
CA ARG A 160 -27.70 24.32 -57.83
C ARG A 160 -26.47 25.21 -57.59
N GLU A 161 -25.91 25.78 -58.64
CA GLU A 161 -24.74 26.64 -58.59
C GLU A 161 -25.02 27.91 -57.77
N THR A 162 -26.26 28.42 -57.83
CA THR A 162 -26.69 29.58 -57.04
C THR A 162 -26.84 29.23 -55.57
N TRP A 163 -27.38 28.05 -55.23
CA TRP A 163 -27.38 27.54 -53.86
C TRP A 163 -25.96 27.40 -53.31
N GLU A 164 -25.06 26.85 -54.11
CA GLU A 164 -23.65 26.68 -53.77
C GLU A 164 -22.95 28.03 -53.49
N VAL A 165 -23.13 29.02 -54.36
CA VAL A 165 -22.63 30.39 -54.14
C VAL A 165 -23.26 31.04 -52.91
N LEU A 166 -24.55 30.80 -52.65
CA LEU A 166 -25.24 31.31 -51.47
C LEU A 166 -24.66 30.72 -50.16
N LEU A 167 -24.39 29.42 -50.12
CA LEU A 167 -23.76 28.78 -48.97
C LEU A 167 -22.33 29.29 -48.75
N LEU A 168 -21.55 29.47 -49.82
CA LEU A 168 -20.21 30.06 -49.74
C LEU A 168 -20.25 31.50 -49.23
N PHE A 169 -21.19 32.30 -49.73
CA PHE A 169 -21.42 33.65 -49.25
C PHE A 169 -21.73 33.65 -47.74
N LEU A 170 -22.65 32.81 -47.27
CA LEU A 170 -23.01 32.73 -45.86
C LEU A 170 -21.85 32.26 -44.98
N LEU A 171 -21.06 31.27 -45.44
CA LEU A 171 -19.85 30.84 -44.74
C LEU A 171 -18.83 31.99 -44.64
N GLN A 172 -18.63 32.72 -45.74
CA GLN A 172 -17.65 33.79 -45.81
C GLN A 172 -18.01 34.99 -44.93
N ILE A 173 -19.27 35.45 -44.95
CA ILE A 173 -19.69 36.56 -44.07
C ILE A 173 -19.65 36.19 -42.58
N ASN A 174 -19.93 34.93 -42.25
CA ASN A 174 -19.77 34.44 -40.89
C ASN A 174 -18.28 34.42 -40.51
N ASP A 175 -17.38 34.02 -41.41
CA ASP A 175 -15.95 33.99 -41.12
C ASP A 175 -15.30 35.36 -40.98
N ILE A 176 -15.77 36.35 -41.73
CA ILE A 176 -15.31 37.74 -41.63
C ILE A 176 -15.61 38.30 -40.23
N LEU A 177 -16.73 37.90 -39.62
CA LEU A 177 -17.22 38.49 -38.37
C LEU A 177 -16.98 37.62 -37.13
N LEU A 178 -17.03 36.30 -37.26
CA LEU A 178 -17.00 35.35 -36.14
C LEU A 178 -15.66 34.60 -36.04
N ALA A 179 -14.73 34.79 -36.97
CA ALA A 179 -13.39 34.23 -36.80
C ALA A 179 -12.65 34.97 -35.69
N PRO A 180 -11.86 34.26 -34.87
CA PRO A 180 -11.11 34.88 -33.80
C PRO A 180 -9.88 35.67 -34.32
N PRO A 181 -9.43 36.71 -33.60
CA PRO A 181 -9.96 37.18 -32.31
C PRO A 181 -11.04 38.26 -32.52
N THR A 182 -12.15 38.13 -31.80
CA THR A 182 -13.25 39.11 -31.84
C THR A 182 -13.08 40.19 -30.77
N VAL A 183 -13.33 41.45 -31.16
CA VAL A 183 -13.30 42.61 -30.26
C VAL A 183 -14.65 42.75 -29.57
N GLN A 184 -14.65 42.92 -28.24
CA GLN A 184 -15.86 43.10 -27.44
C GLN A 184 -16.66 44.35 -27.86
N GLY A 185 -18.00 44.23 -27.92
CA GLY A 185 -18.89 45.35 -28.27
C GLY A 185 -18.96 45.68 -29.78
N GLY A 186 -18.32 44.89 -30.64
CA GLY A 186 -18.35 45.07 -32.08
C GLY A 186 -19.65 44.64 -32.77
N ILE A 187 -19.75 44.88 -34.08
CA ILE A 187 -20.88 44.43 -34.91
C ILE A 187 -21.05 42.91 -34.92
N ALA A 188 -19.96 42.16 -34.72
CA ALA A 188 -19.94 40.70 -34.70
C ALA A 188 -20.84 40.13 -33.60
N GLU A 189 -20.76 40.65 -32.38
CA GLU A 189 -21.55 40.18 -31.23
C GLU A 189 -23.05 40.42 -31.45
N ASN A 190 -23.41 41.59 -31.99
CA ASN A 190 -24.80 41.97 -32.27
C ASN A 190 -25.43 41.19 -33.44
N LEU A 191 -24.60 40.74 -34.40
CA LEU A 191 -25.07 40.01 -35.58
C LEU A 191 -24.93 38.49 -35.45
N ALA A 192 -24.12 37.98 -34.49
CA ALA A 192 -23.76 36.57 -34.40
C ALA A 192 -24.97 35.64 -34.40
N GLU A 193 -25.99 35.92 -33.58
CA GLU A 193 -27.21 35.09 -33.51
C GLU A 193 -27.93 35.05 -34.86
N LYS A 194 -28.05 36.20 -35.54
CA LYS A 194 -28.74 36.26 -36.82
C LYS A 194 -27.92 35.65 -37.96
N LEU A 195 -26.60 35.86 -37.97
CA LEU A 195 -25.68 35.32 -38.97
C LEU A 195 -25.69 33.79 -38.96
N ILE A 196 -25.50 33.19 -37.79
CA ILE A 196 -25.48 31.74 -37.66
C ILE A 196 -26.89 31.15 -37.82
N GLY A 197 -27.94 31.84 -37.34
CA GLY A 197 -29.33 31.43 -37.52
C GLY A 197 -29.73 31.39 -38.99
N VAL A 198 -29.38 32.43 -39.77
CA VAL A 198 -29.62 32.45 -41.23
C VAL A 198 -28.79 31.39 -41.93
N LEU A 199 -27.51 31.21 -41.56
CA LEU A 199 -26.67 30.16 -42.12
C LEU A 199 -27.31 28.79 -41.95
N PHE A 200 -27.68 28.41 -40.73
CA PHE A 200 -28.26 27.09 -40.46
C PHE A 200 -29.62 26.90 -41.12
N GLU A 201 -30.48 27.91 -41.10
CA GLU A 201 -31.78 27.84 -41.76
C GLU A 201 -31.65 27.63 -43.27
N VAL A 202 -30.82 28.44 -43.94
CA VAL A 202 -30.57 28.31 -45.39
C VAL A 202 -29.87 26.98 -45.69
N TRP A 203 -28.99 26.51 -44.82
CA TRP A 203 -28.34 25.21 -44.97
C TRP A 203 -29.33 24.04 -44.90
N LEU A 204 -30.32 24.10 -44.00
CA LEU A 204 -31.39 23.10 -43.89
C LEU A 204 -32.32 23.13 -45.12
N LEU A 205 -32.66 24.30 -45.64
CA LEU A 205 -33.38 24.44 -46.91
C LEU A 205 -32.57 23.85 -48.08
N ALA A 206 -31.27 24.12 -48.12
CA ALA A 206 -30.37 23.54 -49.11
C ALA A 206 -30.31 22.01 -49.01
N CYS A 207 -30.28 21.42 -47.80
CA CYS A 207 -30.36 19.96 -47.64
C CYS A 207 -31.59 19.35 -48.34
N THR A 208 -32.71 20.06 -48.39
CA THR A 208 -33.95 19.59 -49.02
C THR A 208 -33.94 19.77 -50.53
N ARG A 209 -33.43 20.91 -51.01
CA ARG A 209 -33.55 21.32 -52.42
C ARG A 209 -32.34 20.90 -53.26
N CYS A 210 -31.14 20.95 -52.67
CA CYS A 210 -29.89 20.60 -53.30
C CYS A 210 -28.86 20.19 -52.24
N PHE A 211 -28.89 18.92 -51.84
CA PHE A 211 -28.09 18.43 -50.71
C PHE A 211 -26.59 18.80 -50.86
N PRO A 212 -26.00 19.57 -49.94
CA PRO A 212 -24.63 20.06 -50.09
C PRO A 212 -23.62 18.92 -50.19
N THR A 213 -22.63 19.06 -51.08
CA THR A 213 -21.61 18.03 -51.30
C THR A 213 -20.59 17.97 -50.14
N PRO A 214 -19.82 16.88 -49.99
CA PRO A 214 -18.87 16.71 -48.89
C PRO A 214 -17.89 17.90 -48.62
N PRO A 215 -17.35 18.60 -49.63
CA PRO A 215 -16.51 19.79 -49.42
C PRO A 215 -17.20 20.89 -48.61
N TYR A 216 -18.48 21.16 -48.86
CA TYR A 216 -19.24 22.20 -48.17
C TYR A 216 -19.42 21.86 -46.70
N TRP A 217 -19.81 20.62 -46.40
CA TRP A 217 -19.93 20.14 -45.03
C TRP A 217 -18.61 20.19 -44.26
N LYS A 218 -17.51 19.81 -44.91
CA LYS A 218 -16.18 19.87 -44.31
C LYS A 218 -15.79 21.31 -43.99
N THR A 219 -16.00 22.22 -44.95
CA THR A 219 -15.71 23.65 -44.80
C THR A 219 -16.55 24.25 -43.67
N ALA A 220 -17.86 23.98 -43.64
CA ALA A 220 -18.74 24.42 -42.56
C ALA A 220 -18.30 23.90 -41.20
N LYS A 221 -17.92 22.62 -41.08
CA LYS A 221 -17.41 22.05 -39.84
C LYS A 221 -16.12 22.74 -39.35
N GLU A 222 -15.16 22.96 -40.25
CA GLU A 222 -13.89 23.61 -39.91
C GLU A 222 -14.13 25.07 -39.45
N MET A 223 -14.99 25.79 -40.15
CA MET A 223 -15.26 27.20 -39.84
C MET A 223 -16.13 27.36 -38.58
N VAL A 224 -17.20 26.58 -38.41
CA VAL A 224 -18.01 26.57 -37.17
C VAL A 224 -17.18 26.18 -35.95
N ALA A 225 -16.22 25.26 -36.11
CA ALA A 225 -15.27 24.94 -35.04
C ALA A 225 -14.35 26.12 -34.69
N ASN A 226 -14.05 27.03 -35.61
CA ASN A 226 -13.33 28.27 -35.32
C ASN A 226 -14.23 29.32 -34.66
N TRP A 227 -15.53 29.33 -34.97
CA TRP A 227 -16.50 30.30 -34.45
C TRP A 227 -17.12 29.90 -33.10
N ARG A 228 -16.91 28.66 -32.62
CA ARG A 228 -17.53 28.09 -31.41
C ARG A 228 -17.27 28.86 -30.11
N HIS A 229 -16.31 29.78 -30.12
CA HIS A 229 -16.03 30.68 -29.00
C HIS A 229 -17.10 31.79 -28.85
N HIS A 230 -18.09 31.84 -29.73
CA HIS A 230 -19.28 32.67 -29.58
C HIS A 230 -20.45 31.87 -28.97
N PRO A 231 -21.15 32.40 -27.94
CA PRO A 231 -22.27 31.71 -27.33
C PRO A 231 -23.43 31.46 -28.32
N ALA A 232 -23.69 32.41 -29.21
CA ALA A 232 -24.74 32.32 -30.22
C ALA A 232 -24.58 31.10 -31.15
N VAL A 233 -23.33 30.72 -31.47
CA VAL A 233 -23.04 29.57 -32.34
C VAL A 233 -23.45 28.27 -31.67
N VAL A 234 -23.11 28.10 -30.38
CA VAL A 234 -23.48 26.91 -29.59
C VAL A 234 -24.98 26.85 -29.35
N GLU A 235 -25.63 27.99 -29.10
CA GLU A 235 -27.09 28.04 -28.87
C GLU A 235 -27.88 27.69 -30.13
N GLN A 236 -27.54 28.28 -31.28
CA GLN A 236 -28.21 27.99 -32.54
C GLN A 236 -27.93 26.56 -33.01
N TRP A 237 -26.71 26.06 -32.79
CA TRP A 237 -26.40 24.64 -33.01
C TRP A 237 -27.28 23.75 -32.15
N SER A 238 -27.41 24.06 -30.85
CA SER A 238 -28.23 23.29 -29.92
C SER A 238 -29.71 23.30 -30.31
N LYS A 239 -30.26 24.42 -30.79
CA LYS A 239 -31.65 24.52 -31.27
C LYS A 239 -31.87 23.60 -32.48
N VAL A 240 -31.01 23.71 -33.49
CA VAL A 240 -31.12 22.94 -34.74
C VAL A 240 -30.95 21.45 -34.48
N ILE A 241 -29.95 21.04 -33.68
CA ILE A 241 -29.73 19.61 -33.41
C ILE A 241 -30.85 19.02 -32.56
N CYS A 242 -31.45 19.79 -31.64
CA CYS A 242 -32.65 19.36 -30.90
C CYS A 242 -33.86 19.18 -31.83
N ALA A 243 -34.12 20.12 -32.74
CA ALA A 243 -35.21 20.04 -33.72
C ALA A 243 -35.04 18.82 -34.65
N LEU A 244 -33.83 18.61 -35.18
CA LEU A 244 -33.48 17.41 -35.97
C LEU A 244 -33.66 16.13 -35.16
N THR A 245 -33.24 16.12 -33.89
CA THR A 245 -33.37 14.96 -33.00
C THR A 245 -34.84 14.63 -32.73
N SER A 246 -35.70 15.63 -32.54
CA SER A 246 -37.14 15.41 -32.36
C SER A 246 -37.75 14.65 -33.53
N ARG A 247 -37.39 15.04 -34.76
CA ARG A 247 -37.89 14.40 -35.98
C ARG A 247 -37.26 13.02 -36.22
N LEU A 248 -35.96 12.88 -35.96
CA LEU A 248 -35.22 11.61 -36.04
C LEU A 248 -35.84 10.55 -35.13
N LEU A 249 -36.09 10.89 -33.85
CA LEU A 249 -36.65 9.95 -32.88
C LEU A 249 -38.04 9.44 -33.29
N ARG A 250 -38.86 10.31 -33.90
CA ARG A 250 -40.23 9.98 -34.33
C ARG A 250 -40.29 8.85 -35.35
N PHE A 251 -39.42 8.85 -36.36
CA PHE A 251 -39.40 7.77 -37.36
C PHE A 251 -38.48 6.61 -36.97
N THR A 252 -37.46 6.84 -36.15
CA THR A 252 -36.53 5.77 -35.72
C THR A 252 -37.18 4.82 -34.69
N TYR A 253 -37.95 5.36 -33.75
CA TYR A 253 -38.57 4.57 -32.67
C TYR A 253 -40.11 4.49 -32.75
N GLY A 254 -40.71 5.20 -33.72
CA GLY A 254 -42.14 5.23 -33.95
C GLY A 254 -42.92 6.10 -32.94
N PRO A 255 -44.24 6.28 -33.14
CA PRO A 255 -45.08 7.20 -32.37
C PRO A 255 -45.29 6.78 -30.90
N SER A 256 -44.98 5.52 -30.56
CA SER A 256 -45.04 5.03 -29.18
C SER A 256 -43.89 5.53 -28.29
N PHE A 257 -42.83 6.07 -28.89
CA PHE A 257 -41.73 6.68 -28.14
C PHE A 257 -42.16 8.06 -27.61
N PRO A 258 -41.85 8.43 -26.36
CA PRO A 258 -42.25 9.73 -25.82
C PRO A 258 -41.79 10.89 -26.71
N PRO A 259 -42.68 11.83 -27.06
CA PRO A 259 -42.33 12.92 -27.96
C PRO A 259 -41.30 13.85 -27.31
N PHE A 260 -40.20 14.12 -28.02
CA PHE A 260 -39.24 15.14 -27.62
C PHE A 260 -39.77 16.52 -27.98
N LYS A 261 -40.30 17.22 -26.96
CA LYS A 261 -40.91 18.54 -27.12
C LYS A 261 -39.85 19.60 -27.39
N VAL A 262 -39.93 20.20 -28.57
CA VAL A 262 -39.11 21.33 -29.02
C VAL A 262 -40.08 22.49 -29.27
N PRO A 263 -39.71 23.76 -28.98
CA PRO A 263 -40.56 24.91 -29.30
C PRO A 263 -40.98 24.90 -30.76
N ASP A 264 -42.22 25.29 -31.06
CA ASP A 264 -42.74 25.25 -32.44
C ASP A 264 -41.90 26.09 -33.41
N GLU A 265 -41.39 27.24 -32.93
CA GLU A 265 -40.43 28.09 -33.67
C GLU A 265 -39.17 27.33 -34.10
N ASP A 266 -38.59 26.52 -33.20
CA ASP A 266 -37.39 25.73 -33.48
C ASP A 266 -37.72 24.50 -34.35
N ALA A 267 -38.90 23.90 -34.17
CA ALA A 267 -39.36 22.78 -34.99
C ALA A 267 -39.60 23.18 -36.45
N ASN A 268 -40.08 24.41 -36.67
CA ASN A 268 -40.31 25.00 -37.99
C ASN A 268 -39.01 25.31 -38.74
N LEU A 269 -37.84 25.24 -38.10
CA LEU A 269 -36.55 25.36 -38.78
C LEU A 269 -36.28 24.17 -39.71
N ILE A 270 -36.90 23.01 -39.45
CA ILE A 270 -36.72 21.81 -40.28
C ILE A 270 -37.80 21.80 -41.37
N PRO A 271 -37.42 21.91 -42.65
CA PRO A 271 -38.39 21.91 -43.75
C PRO A 271 -39.26 20.64 -43.72
N PRO A 272 -40.59 20.77 -43.84
CA PRO A 272 -41.49 19.63 -43.73
C PRO A 272 -41.31 18.63 -44.88
N GLU A 273 -40.76 19.06 -46.01
CA GLU A 273 -40.49 18.24 -47.20
C GLU A 273 -39.22 17.39 -47.08
N MET A 274 -38.37 17.61 -46.07
CA MET A 274 -37.20 16.76 -45.84
C MET A 274 -37.62 15.32 -45.57
N ASP A 275 -37.15 14.39 -46.40
CA ASP A 275 -37.33 12.97 -46.18
C ASP A 275 -36.49 12.44 -44.98
N ASN A 276 -36.81 11.23 -44.55
CA ASN A 276 -36.18 10.64 -43.36
C ASN A 276 -34.67 10.38 -43.54
N GLU A 277 -34.22 10.06 -44.76
CA GLU A 277 -32.81 9.80 -45.05
C GLU A 277 -32.00 11.11 -44.97
N CYS A 278 -32.50 12.16 -45.58
CA CYS A 278 -31.95 13.49 -45.53
C CYS A 278 -31.91 14.02 -44.09
N ILE A 279 -32.96 13.80 -43.29
CA ILE A 279 -32.97 14.15 -41.85
C ILE A 279 -31.85 13.40 -41.10
N ALA A 280 -31.70 12.09 -41.30
CA ALA A 280 -30.68 11.30 -40.61
C ALA A 280 -29.24 11.75 -40.98
N GLN A 281 -28.97 11.97 -42.28
CA GLN A 281 -27.69 12.46 -42.79
C GLN A 281 -27.38 13.87 -42.25
N THR A 282 -28.37 14.76 -42.30
CA THR A 282 -28.25 16.15 -41.83
C THR A 282 -28.00 16.20 -40.33
N TRP A 283 -28.78 15.44 -39.54
CA TRP A 283 -28.60 15.32 -38.09
C TRP A 283 -27.18 14.86 -37.73
N PHE A 284 -26.68 13.81 -38.37
CA PHE A 284 -25.35 13.29 -38.06
C PHE A 284 -24.24 14.30 -38.38
N ARG A 285 -24.36 15.02 -39.50
CA ARG A 285 -23.38 16.04 -39.92
C ARG A 285 -23.43 17.28 -39.03
N PHE A 286 -24.63 17.75 -38.67
CA PHE A 286 -24.81 18.86 -37.74
C PHE A 286 -24.30 18.53 -36.33
N LEU A 287 -24.53 17.30 -35.85
CA LEU A 287 -24.04 16.86 -34.53
C LEU A 287 -22.52 17.06 -34.42
N HIS A 288 -21.79 16.77 -35.49
CA HIS A 288 -20.32 16.87 -35.54
C HIS A 288 -19.80 18.22 -36.04
N MET A 289 -20.67 19.21 -36.27
CA MET A 289 -20.28 20.50 -36.84
C MET A 289 -19.50 21.39 -35.85
N LEU A 290 -19.81 21.31 -34.54
CA LEU A 290 -19.01 21.95 -33.47
C LEU A 290 -17.66 21.26 -33.20
N SER A 291 -17.37 20.15 -33.91
CA SER A 291 -16.24 19.26 -33.62
C SER A 291 -16.30 18.72 -32.19
N ASN A 292 -15.18 18.55 -31.47
CA ASN A 292 -15.22 18.12 -30.07
C ASN A 292 -15.61 19.32 -29.18
N PRO A 293 -16.76 19.29 -28.50
CA PRO A 293 -17.17 20.42 -27.66
C PRO A 293 -16.31 20.58 -26.40
N VAL A 294 -15.53 19.55 -26.02
CA VAL A 294 -14.61 19.61 -24.88
C VAL A 294 -13.43 20.54 -25.14
N ASP A 295 -13.07 20.80 -26.40
CA ASP A 295 -12.01 21.74 -26.77
C ASP A 295 -12.29 23.17 -26.23
N LEU A 296 -13.56 23.53 -25.97
CA LEU A 296 -13.94 24.80 -25.34
C LEU A 296 -13.37 24.95 -23.92
N SER A 297 -12.97 23.85 -23.28
CA SER A 297 -12.30 23.86 -21.98
C SER A 297 -10.81 24.16 -22.04
N ASN A 298 -10.23 24.22 -23.25
CA ASN A 298 -8.82 24.47 -23.49
C ASN A 298 -8.64 25.74 -24.34
N PRO A 299 -8.38 26.90 -23.71
CA PRO A 299 -8.19 28.17 -24.42
C PRO A 299 -7.12 28.12 -25.51
N ALA A 300 -6.10 27.26 -25.36
CA ALA A 300 -5.01 27.12 -26.33
C ALA A 300 -5.49 26.66 -27.72
N VAL A 301 -6.60 25.93 -27.79
CA VAL A 301 -7.16 25.46 -29.08
C VAL A 301 -7.70 26.63 -29.91
N ILE A 302 -8.20 27.68 -29.26
CA ILE A 302 -8.72 28.87 -29.95
C ILE A 302 -7.58 29.85 -30.24
N SER A 303 -6.67 30.05 -29.29
CA SER A 303 -5.53 30.98 -29.46
C SER A 303 -4.47 30.48 -30.45
N SER A 304 -4.47 29.19 -30.80
CA SER A 304 -3.59 28.61 -31.82
C SER A 304 -4.15 28.66 -33.24
N THR A 305 -5.34 29.23 -33.44
CA THR A 305 -5.89 29.39 -34.80
C THR A 305 -5.05 30.38 -35.62
N PRO A 306 -4.86 30.15 -36.95
CA PRO A 306 -3.98 30.98 -37.77
C PRO A 306 -4.28 32.48 -37.70
N LYS A 307 -5.58 32.85 -37.78
CA LYS A 307 -6.03 34.25 -37.67
C LYS A 307 -5.72 34.88 -36.32
N PHE A 308 -5.81 34.11 -35.23
CA PHE A 308 -5.44 34.58 -33.89
C PHE A 308 -3.93 34.83 -33.80
N GLN A 309 -3.12 33.92 -34.35
CA GLN A 309 -1.66 34.05 -34.35
C GLN A 309 -1.15 35.20 -35.24
N GLU A 310 -1.75 35.44 -36.39
CA GLU A 310 -1.42 36.56 -37.28
C GLU A 310 -1.60 37.92 -36.59
N GLN A 311 -2.68 38.09 -35.82
CA GLN A 311 -2.89 39.30 -35.05
C GLN A 311 -1.88 39.46 -33.91
N PHE A 312 -1.44 38.34 -33.32
CA PHE A 312 -0.38 38.31 -32.31
C PHE A 312 0.97 38.74 -32.88
N LEU A 313 1.31 38.31 -34.11
CA LEU A 313 2.55 38.72 -34.78
C LEU A 313 2.56 40.22 -35.12
N ASN A 314 1.39 40.83 -35.31
CA ASN A 314 1.26 42.26 -35.61
C ASN A 314 1.33 43.16 -34.36
N VAL A 315 1.08 42.63 -33.16
CA VAL A 315 1.18 43.38 -31.90
C VAL A 315 2.48 42.99 -31.21
N SER A 316 3.49 43.86 -31.26
CA SER A 316 4.74 43.68 -30.52
C SER A 316 4.47 43.74 -29.00
N GLY A 317 4.04 42.61 -28.41
CA GLY A 317 3.66 42.51 -27.00
C GLY A 317 3.77 41.07 -26.49
N MET A 318 4.33 40.92 -25.30
CA MET A 318 4.76 39.67 -24.67
C MET A 318 3.64 38.59 -24.59
N PRO A 319 3.98 37.29 -24.66
CA PRO A 319 3.02 36.17 -24.66
C PRO A 319 2.16 36.01 -23.38
N GLN A 320 2.43 36.79 -22.33
CA GLN A 320 1.80 36.65 -21.02
C GLN A 320 0.38 37.25 -20.94
N GLU A 321 -0.10 37.94 -21.98
CA GLU A 321 -1.44 38.57 -22.01
C GLU A 321 -2.51 37.75 -22.76
N LEU A 322 -2.20 36.55 -23.27
CA LEU A 322 -3.16 35.69 -23.98
C LEU A 322 -4.47 35.48 -23.19
N SER A 323 -4.38 35.30 -21.88
CA SER A 323 -5.51 35.12 -20.95
C SER A 323 -6.44 36.33 -20.84
N GLN A 324 -6.01 37.53 -21.23
CA GLN A 324 -6.80 38.74 -21.10
C GLN A 324 -7.78 38.98 -22.24
N TYR A 325 -7.62 38.27 -23.37
CA TYR A 325 -8.51 38.41 -24.52
C TYR A 325 -9.97 38.10 -24.14
N PRO A 326 -10.90 39.04 -24.34
CA PRO A 326 -12.27 38.89 -23.82
C PRO A 326 -13.03 37.67 -24.33
N CYS A 327 -12.75 37.22 -25.56
CA CYS A 327 -13.36 36.02 -26.14
C CYS A 327 -12.99 34.74 -25.36
N LEU A 328 -11.80 34.66 -24.77
CA LEU A 328 -11.36 33.49 -23.99
C LEU A 328 -12.00 33.44 -22.60
N LYS A 329 -12.37 34.60 -22.02
CA LYS A 329 -13.02 34.69 -20.70
C LYS A 329 -14.42 34.05 -20.66
N HIS A 330 -15.11 33.98 -21.80
CA HIS A 330 -16.48 33.44 -21.89
C HIS A 330 -16.52 31.91 -22.09
N LEU A 331 -15.37 31.28 -22.38
CA LEU A 331 -15.29 29.86 -22.71
C LEU A 331 -15.91 28.92 -21.67
N PRO A 332 -15.77 29.14 -20.34
CA PRO A 332 -16.38 28.24 -19.37
C PRO A 332 -17.91 28.20 -19.45
N GLN A 333 -18.54 29.36 -19.66
CA GLN A 333 -19.99 29.45 -19.83
C GLN A 333 -20.45 28.82 -21.15
N ILE A 334 -19.65 28.98 -22.22
CA ILE A 334 -19.94 28.39 -23.53
C ILE A 334 -19.78 26.87 -23.49
N PHE A 335 -18.75 26.37 -22.80
CA PHE A 335 -18.55 24.94 -22.53
C PHE A 335 -19.73 24.34 -21.77
N PHE A 336 -20.21 25.01 -20.71
CA PHE A 336 -21.43 24.60 -20.01
C PHE A 336 -22.65 24.55 -20.93
N ARG A 337 -22.88 25.57 -21.77
CA ARG A 337 -23.98 25.57 -22.75
C ARG A 337 -23.88 24.42 -23.75
N ALA A 338 -22.67 24.09 -24.21
CA ALA A 338 -22.45 22.96 -25.10
C ALA A 338 -22.76 21.61 -24.43
N MET A 339 -22.29 21.42 -23.18
CA MET A 339 -22.60 20.22 -22.39
C MET A 339 -24.08 20.09 -22.08
N ARG A 340 -24.76 21.21 -21.79
CA ARG A 340 -26.23 21.24 -21.62
C ARG A 340 -26.95 20.83 -22.91
N GLY A 341 -26.49 21.29 -24.07
CA GLY A 341 -27.00 20.85 -25.36
C GLY A 341 -26.88 19.33 -25.55
N ILE A 342 -25.71 18.75 -25.27
CA ILE A 342 -25.50 17.29 -25.31
C ILE A 342 -26.40 16.57 -24.28
N SER A 343 -26.52 17.09 -23.06
CA SER A 343 -27.44 16.52 -22.06
C SER A 343 -28.88 16.48 -22.58
N CYS A 344 -29.36 17.54 -23.21
CA CYS A 344 -30.71 17.58 -23.76
C CYS A 344 -30.90 16.50 -24.85
N LEU A 345 -29.90 16.26 -25.69
CA LEU A 345 -29.93 15.18 -26.68
C LEU A 345 -29.99 13.81 -25.99
N VAL A 346 -29.19 13.58 -24.96
CA VAL A 346 -29.23 12.34 -24.18
C VAL A 346 -30.59 12.13 -23.54
N ASP A 347 -31.16 13.16 -22.91
CA ASP A 347 -32.51 13.11 -22.32
C ASP A 347 -33.56 12.76 -23.38
N ALA A 348 -33.43 13.30 -24.60
CA ALA A 348 -34.29 12.96 -25.74
C ALA A 348 -34.19 11.47 -26.11
N PHE A 349 -32.98 10.92 -26.23
CA PHE A 349 -32.76 9.49 -26.51
C PHE A 349 -33.24 8.58 -25.36
N LEU A 350 -33.16 9.04 -24.11
CA LEU A 350 -33.71 8.33 -22.95
C LEU A 350 -35.24 8.45 -22.85
N GLY A 351 -35.85 9.37 -23.60
CA GLY A 351 -37.29 9.64 -23.59
C GLY A 351 -37.77 10.38 -22.35
N ILE A 352 -36.92 11.20 -21.74
CA ILE A 352 -37.23 12.01 -20.55
C ILE A 352 -37.86 13.34 -21.02
N SER A 353 -39.18 13.46 -20.93
CA SER A 353 -39.95 14.48 -21.68
C SER A 353 -40.04 15.87 -21.06
N ARG A 354 -39.41 16.16 -19.91
CA ARG A 354 -39.49 17.48 -19.24
C ARG A 354 -38.17 18.26 -19.36
N PRO A 355 -38.15 19.42 -20.04
CA PRO A 355 -37.04 20.36 -19.99
C PRO A 355 -36.87 20.92 -18.56
N ARG A 356 -35.65 20.86 -18.01
CA ARG A 356 -35.28 21.56 -16.76
C ARG A 356 -35.20 23.06 -17.03
N SER A 357 -36.25 23.80 -16.68
CA SER A 357 -36.23 25.26 -16.83
C SER A 357 -35.45 25.99 -15.73
N ASP A 358 -35.39 25.50 -14.48
CA ASP A 358 -34.99 26.38 -13.35
C ASP A 358 -33.93 25.85 -12.36
N SER A 359 -33.19 24.80 -12.67
CA SER A 359 -32.04 24.39 -11.84
C SER A 359 -30.76 25.08 -12.32
N ALA A 360 -30.68 26.40 -12.15
CA ALA A 360 -29.38 27.09 -12.14
C ALA A 360 -28.57 26.58 -10.93
N PRO A 361 -27.23 26.43 -11.04
CA PRO A 361 -26.41 25.96 -9.93
C PRO A 361 -26.55 26.96 -8.77
N PRO A 362 -26.61 26.49 -7.51
CA PRO A 362 -26.69 27.38 -6.37
C PRO A 362 -25.41 28.22 -6.33
N THR A 363 -25.49 29.47 -6.76
CA THR A 363 -24.44 30.46 -6.49
C THR A 363 -24.19 30.45 -4.98
N PRO A 364 -22.95 30.23 -4.52
CA PRO A 364 -22.63 30.16 -3.10
C PRO A 364 -22.67 31.58 -2.52
N VAL A 365 -23.87 32.06 -2.21
CA VAL A 365 -24.09 33.33 -1.52
C VAL A 365 -24.06 33.06 -0.02
N ASN A 366 -22.88 33.18 0.56
CA ASN A 366 -22.63 34.05 1.71
C ASN A 366 -21.28 33.70 2.34
N ARG A 367 -20.31 34.58 2.06
CA ARG A 367 -19.13 34.76 2.90
C ARG A 367 -19.62 35.00 4.34
N LEU A 368 -19.16 34.14 5.25
CA LEU A 368 -19.28 34.30 6.69
C LEU A 368 -18.64 35.63 7.10
N SER A 369 -19.42 36.71 7.09
CA SER A 369 -19.07 37.95 7.78
C SER A 369 -19.20 37.69 9.28
N MET A 370 -18.05 37.54 9.93
CA MET A 370 -17.84 37.51 11.39
C MET A 370 -18.79 38.47 12.12
N PRO A 371 -19.71 37.98 12.97
CA PRO A 371 -20.58 38.83 13.77
C PRO A 371 -19.87 39.23 15.07
N GLN A 372 -19.53 40.52 15.18
CA GLN A 372 -19.09 41.13 16.42
C GLN A 372 -20.29 41.29 17.38
N SER A 373 -20.14 40.67 18.56
CA SER A 373 -20.64 41.10 19.87
C SER A 373 -22.09 41.64 20.00
N ALA A 374 -22.98 40.83 20.59
CA ALA A 374 -23.70 41.20 21.83
C ALA A 374 -24.69 40.08 22.25
N ALA A 375 -24.42 39.52 23.43
CA ALA A 375 -25.35 39.05 24.46
C ALA A 375 -26.50 38.06 24.15
N VAL A 376 -26.29 36.82 24.62
CA VAL A 376 -27.14 36.05 25.58
C VAL A 376 -28.55 35.55 25.15
N ASN A 377 -28.67 34.21 25.16
CA ASN A 377 -29.84 33.32 25.33
C ASN A 377 -30.90 33.28 24.22
N THR A 378 -30.84 32.38 23.24
CA THR A 378 -31.22 30.94 23.27
C THR A 378 -32.57 30.63 23.95
N THR A 379 -33.66 30.62 23.18
CA THR A 379 -34.56 29.45 23.02
C THR A 379 -35.67 29.80 22.01
N PRO A 380 -36.03 28.90 21.08
CA PRO A 380 -36.82 29.24 19.90
C PRO A 380 -38.34 29.14 20.18
N PRO A 381 -39.12 30.23 20.04
CA PRO A 381 -40.56 30.14 20.25
C PRO A 381 -41.29 29.74 18.96
N HIS A 382 -42.17 28.78 19.17
CA HIS A 382 -43.07 28.12 18.25
C HIS A 382 -44.07 29.07 17.54
N ASN A 383 -44.22 28.87 16.22
CA ASN A 383 -45.46 28.95 15.43
C ASN A 383 -46.59 29.90 15.86
N ARG A 384 -46.81 30.99 15.10
CA ARG A 384 -48.15 31.39 14.65
C ARG A 384 -48.15 32.31 13.42
N ARG A 385 -48.73 31.76 12.35
CA ARG A 385 -49.26 32.35 11.11
C ARG A 385 -49.67 33.83 11.20
N HIS A 386 -49.17 34.69 10.30
CA HIS A 386 -49.91 35.87 9.83
C HIS A 386 -49.66 36.18 8.34
N ARG A 387 -50.69 35.84 7.55
CA ARG A 387 -51.31 36.55 6.42
C ARG A 387 -50.42 37.38 5.47
N ALA A 388 -50.30 36.87 4.25
CA ALA A 388 -49.81 37.53 3.05
C ALA A 388 -50.73 38.68 2.61
N VAL A 389 -50.13 39.82 2.28
CA VAL A 389 -50.75 40.97 1.62
C VAL A 389 -50.59 40.81 0.12
N THR A 390 -51.73 40.76 -0.56
CA THR A 390 -51.93 40.69 -2.00
C THR A 390 -51.54 42.01 -2.68
N VAL A 391 -50.74 41.95 -3.75
CA VAL A 391 -50.60 43.02 -4.73
C VAL A 391 -51.15 42.53 -6.06
N ASN A 392 -52.25 43.17 -6.46
CA ASN A 392 -53.00 42.94 -7.70
C ASN A 392 -52.25 43.47 -8.93
N LYS A 393 -52.30 42.72 -10.04
CA LYS A 393 -52.39 43.32 -11.37
C LYS A 393 -53.31 42.47 -12.27
N ALA A 394 -54.51 43.01 -12.46
CA ALA A 394 -55.50 42.61 -13.45
C ALA A 394 -55.00 42.98 -14.87
N THR A 395 -55.49 42.52 -16.03
CA THR A 395 -56.85 42.13 -16.44
C THR A 395 -56.78 41.64 -17.92
N MET A 396 -57.76 40.81 -18.33
CA MET A 396 -58.39 40.74 -19.70
C MET A 396 -57.60 40.04 -20.83
N LYS A 397 -58.19 39.23 -21.73
CA LYS A 397 -59.54 38.66 -21.89
C LYS A 397 -59.50 37.62 -23.03
N THR A 398 -60.19 36.49 -22.81
CA THR A 398 -61.00 35.68 -23.74
C THR A 398 -60.55 35.41 -25.19
N SER A 399 -60.52 34.10 -25.54
CA SER A 399 -61.34 33.55 -26.65
C SER A 399 -61.48 32.03 -26.50
N THR A 400 -62.73 31.61 -26.34
CA THR A 400 -63.27 30.26 -26.19
C THR A 400 -63.41 29.59 -27.56
N VAL A 401 -62.96 28.33 -27.71
CA VAL A 401 -63.51 27.40 -28.71
C VAL A 401 -63.75 26.05 -28.04
N THR A 402 -65.02 25.69 -27.98
CA THR A 402 -65.61 24.46 -27.48
C THR A 402 -65.58 23.36 -28.56
N THR A 403 -65.18 22.14 -28.19
CA THR A 403 -65.63 20.91 -28.86
C THR A 403 -65.85 19.82 -27.81
N ALA A 404 -67.06 19.28 -27.84
CA ALA A 404 -67.61 18.28 -26.92
C ALA A 404 -67.45 16.84 -27.46
N HIS A 405 -67.62 15.88 -26.54
CA HIS A 405 -68.04 14.46 -26.64
C HIS A 405 -67.10 13.54 -25.83
N THR A 406 -67.48 13.17 -24.59
CA THR A 406 -68.22 11.93 -24.20
C THR A 406 -67.47 10.65 -24.65
N SER A 407 -67.05 9.69 -23.82
CA SER A 407 -67.77 9.05 -22.70
C SER A 407 -66.79 8.23 -21.82
N LYS A 408 -67.12 8.14 -20.54
CA LYS A 408 -66.51 7.30 -19.50
C LYS A 408 -66.44 5.82 -19.87
N VAL A 409 -65.31 5.16 -19.60
CA VAL A 409 -65.30 3.78 -19.08
C VAL A 409 -64.31 3.74 -17.91
N GLN A 410 -64.88 3.44 -16.75
CA GLN A 410 -64.27 3.41 -15.43
C GLN A 410 -64.20 1.93 -15.05
N HIS A 411 -63.01 1.38 -14.84
CA HIS A 411 -62.87 0.10 -14.13
C HIS A 411 -61.83 0.21 -13.03
N GLN A 412 -62.28 -0.26 -11.87
CA GLN A 412 -61.80 -0.02 -10.52
C GLN A 412 -60.46 -0.68 -10.21
N ALA A 413 -59.74 0.03 -9.34
CA ALA A 413 -58.62 -0.44 -8.55
C ALA A 413 -59.04 -1.51 -7.53
N SER A 414 -58.11 -2.43 -7.26
CA SER A 414 -58.02 -3.28 -6.06
C SER A 414 -56.54 -3.26 -5.64
N SER A 415 -56.22 -2.55 -4.56
CA SER A 415 -56.04 -3.05 -3.19
C SER A 415 -54.55 -3.21 -2.85
N THR A 416 -53.94 -2.15 -2.30
CA THR A 416 -53.54 -2.00 -0.88
C THR A 416 -52.33 -2.83 -0.46
N SER A 417 -51.22 -2.17 -0.12
CA SER A 417 -50.36 -2.50 1.03
C SER A 417 -49.44 -1.32 1.41
N PRO A 418 -49.10 -1.14 2.70
CA PRO A 418 -48.80 0.16 3.31
C PRO A 418 -47.33 0.32 3.74
N LEU A 419 -46.85 1.56 3.89
CA LEU A 419 -45.85 2.02 4.88
C LEU A 419 -45.65 3.53 4.68
N SER A 420 -46.49 4.34 5.32
CA SER A 420 -46.47 5.80 5.25
C SER A 420 -45.84 6.37 6.52
N SER A 421 -44.69 7.02 6.39
CA SER A 421 -44.19 7.99 7.37
C SER A 421 -44.47 9.43 6.86
N PRO A 422 -44.79 10.39 7.74
CA PRO A 422 -45.62 11.53 7.35
C PRO A 422 -44.81 12.76 6.88
N ASN A 423 -45.45 13.52 5.98
CA ASN A 423 -45.16 14.92 5.62
C ASN A 423 -43.89 15.23 4.79
N GLN A 424 -43.86 14.75 3.55
CA GLN A 424 -43.35 15.55 2.40
C GLN A 424 -44.34 15.45 1.24
N THR A 425 -45.33 16.34 1.24
CA THR A 425 -46.30 16.48 0.15
C THR A 425 -45.68 17.23 -1.03
N SER A 426 -44.81 16.56 -1.79
CA SER A 426 -44.49 16.90 -3.20
C SER A 426 -43.41 15.97 -3.77
N SER A 427 -43.51 14.65 -3.56
CA SER A 427 -42.70 13.70 -4.33
C SER A 427 -43.39 13.44 -5.67
N GLU A 428 -43.25 14.36 -6.62
CA GLU A 428 -43.53 14.04 -8.02
C GLU A 428 -42.64 12.84 -8.40
N PRO A 429 -43.19 11.75 -8.97
CA PRO A 429 -42.41 10.58 -9.31
C PRO A 429 -41.30 10.95 -10.30
N ARG A 430 -40.06 10.61 -9.93
CA ARG A 430 -38.86 10.83 -10.74
C ARG A 430 -39.12 10.25 -12.15
N PRO A 431 -38.96 11.03 -13.24
CA PRO A 431 -39.36 10.58 -14.57
C PRO A 431 -38.56 9.34 -14.99
N LEU A 432 -39.28 8.26 -15.28
CA LEU A 432 -38.69 7.00 -15.70
C LEU A 432 -38.30 7.05 -17.19
N PRO A 433 -37.13 6.50 -17.58
CA PRO A 433 -36.73 6.41 -18.97
C PRO A 433 -37.71 5.59 -19.81
N ALA A 434 -37.86 5.93 -21.10
CA ALA A 434 -38.82 5.28 -21.99
C ALA A 434 -38.55 3.76 -22.14
N PRO A 435 -39.58 2.90 -22.21
CA PRO A 435 -39.40 1.45 -22.34
C PRO A 435 -38.67 1.04 -23.63
N ARG A 436 -38.91 1.76 -24.73
CA ARG A 436 -38.32 1.51 -26.06
C ARG A 436 -37.03 2.31 -26.34
N ARG A 437 -36.44 2.95 -25.33
CA ARG A 437 -35.17 3.70 -25.46
C ARG A 437 -34.03 2.85 -26.04
N PRO A 438 -33.03 3.46 -26.71
CA PRO A 438 -31.85 2.76 -27.19
C PRO A 438 -31.07 2.13 -26.04
N LYS A 439 -30.16 1.21 -26.39
CA LYS A 439 -29.21 0.66 -25.43
C LYS A 439 -28.25 1.76 -24.96
N VAL A 440 -27.90 1.77 -23.69
CA VAL A 440 -26.87 2.58 -23.02
C VAL A 440 -25.59 2.62 -23.83
N ASN A 441 -25.08 1.47 -24.30
CA ASN A 441 -23.86 1.45 -25.13
C ASN A 441 -24.03 2.23 -26.44
N SER A 442 -25.22 2.24 -27.06
CA SER A 442 -25.47 3.02 -28.28
C SER A 442 -25.41 4.52 -28.00
N ILE A 443 -25.93 4.97 -26.85
CA ILE A 443 -25.86 6.37 -26.41
C ILE A 443 -24.41 6.75 -26.09
N LEU A 444 -23.68 5.88 -25.37
CA LEU A 444 -22.27 6.09 -25.05
C LEU A 444 -21.36 6.06 -26.29
N ASN A 445 -21.68 5.28 -27.32
CA ASN A 445 -20.92 5.30 -28.58
C ASN A 445 -21.06 6.63 -29.32
N LEU A 446 -22.17 7.35 -29.12
CA LEU A 446 -22.44 8.61 -29.76
C LEU A 446 -21.89 9.81 -28.97
N PHE A 447 -22.08 9.82 -27.66
CA PHE A 447 -21.74 10.98 -26.80
C PHE A 447 -20.66 10.68 -25.75
N GLY A 448 -20.33 9.41 -25.52
CA GLY A 448 -19.49 8.97 -24.40
C GLY A 448 -18.11 9.61 -24.43
N SER A 449 -17.44 9.68 -25.59
CA SER A 449 -16.13 10.32 -25.68
C SER A 449 -16.17 11.76 -25.19
N TRP A 450 -17.15 12.55 -25.64
CA TRP A 450 -17.30 13.95 -25.22
C TRP A 450 -17.67 14.07 -23.75
N LEU A 451 -18.55 13.21 -23.24
CA LEU A 451 -19.00 13.27 -21.86
C LEU A 451 -17.91 12.82 -20.87
N PHE A 452 -17.14 11.79 -21.19
CA PHE A 452 -16.01 11.36 -20.37
C PHE A 452 -14.89 12.40 -20.39
N ASP A 453 -14.49 12.87 -21.57
CA ASP A 453 -13.47 13.92 -21.68
C ASP A 453 -13.91 15.19 -20.93
N ALA A 454 -15.19 15.59 -21.04
CA ALA A 454 -15.76 16.71 -20.31
C ALA A 454 -15.76 16.51 -18.79
N ALA A 455 -16.03 15.30 -18.30
CA ALA A 455 -16.02 15.00 -16.86
C ALA A 455 -14.62 15.12 -16.24
N PHE A 456 -13.57 14.84 -17.02
CA PHE A 456 -12.17 14.87 -16.57
C PHE A 456 -11.42 16.19 -16.85
N VAL A 457 -12.08 17.19 -17.44
CA VAL A 457 -11.50 18.53 -17.66
C VAL A 457 -10.89 19.08 -16.37
N HIS A 458 -9.60 19.45 -16.42
CA HIS A 458 -8.80 20.00 -15.31
C HIS A 458 -8.71 19.14 -14.04
N CYS A 459 -9.12 17.86 -14.10
CA CYS A 459 -8.87 16.90 -13.02
C CYS A 459 -7.40 16.48 -13.03
N LYS A 460 -6.63 16.86 -12.01
CA LYS A 460 -5.32 16.22 -11.73
C LYS A 460 -5.59 14.82 -11.19
N LEU A 461 -5.61 13.80 -12.05
CA LEU A 461 -5.57 12.41 -11.59
C LEU A 461 -4.22 12.22 -10.87
N HIS A 462 -4.28 11.86 -9.59
CA HIS A 462 -3.14 11.76 -8.66
C HIS A 462 -1.88 11.19 -9.32
N ASN A 463 -0.76 11.92 -9.21
CA ASN A 463 0.56 11.51 -9.69
C ASN A 463 1.12 10.33 -8.87
N GLY A 464 0.58 9.13 -9.07
CA GLY A 464 1.22 7.89 -8.68
C GLY A 464 2.18 7.43 -9.78
N ILE A 465 3.46 7.77 -9.63
CA ILE A 465 4.66 7.17 -10.26
C ILE A 465 4.55 6.94 -11.79
N ASN A 466 5.19 7.83 -12.56
CA ASN A 466 5.58 7.62 -13.97
C ASN A 466 4.52 6.95 -14.87
N ARG A 467 3.28 7.44 -14.83
CA ARG A 467 2.36 7.18 -15.94
C ARG A 467 2.70 8.14 -17.06
N ASP A 468 3.41 7.62 -18.07
CA ASP A 468 3.53 8.27 -19.37
C ASP A 468 2.15 8.81 -19.77
N ASN A 469 2.10 10.07 -20.22
CA ASN A 469 0.89 10.76 -20.72
C ASN A 469 0.21 10.05 -21.91
N SER A 470 0.56 8.79 -22.21
CA SER A 470 0.00 7.96 -23.26
C SER A 470 -1.24 7.17 -22.84
N MET A 471 -1.61 7.02 -21.55
CA MET A 471 -2.73 6.13 -21.16
C MET A 471 -4.12 6.72 -21.41
N THR A 472 -4.33 8.02 -21.23
CA THR A 472 -5.53 8.69 -21.80
C THR A 472 -5.53 8.60 -23.32
N ALA A 473 -4.34 8.66 -23.95
CA ALA A 473 -4.20 8.39 -25.37
C ALA A 473 -4.46 6.91 -25.75
N SER A 474 -4.28 5.94 -24.85
CA SER A 474 -4.63 4.52 -25.07
C SER A 474 -6.14 4.32 -25.05
N PHE A 475 -6.90 5.00 -24.19
CA PHE A 475 -8.36 4.98 -24.26
C PHE A 475 -8.84 5.56 -25.60
N ILE A 476 -8.22 6.65 -26.06
CA ILE A 476 -8.52 7.29 -27.34
C ILE A 476 -8.10 6.39 -28.52
N GLN A 477 -6.94 5.73 -28.48
CA GLN A 477 -6.53 4.81 -29.54
C GLN A 477 -7.36 3.53 -29.59
N ILE A 478 -7.81 2.99 -28.45
CA ILE A 478 -8.64 1.77 -28.43
C ILE A 478 -10.05 2.05 -28.97
N LEU A 479 -10.62 3.24 -28.73
CA LEU A 479 -11.87 3.63 -29.39
C LEU A 479 -11.67 4.00 -30.86
N LEU A 480 -10.54 4.61 -31.24
CA LEU A 480 -10.23 4.92 -32.64
C LEU A 480 -9.91 3.66 -33.47
N SER A 481 -9.30 2.62 -32.87
CA SER A 481 -8.95 1.38 -33.58
C SER A 481 -10.19 0.60 -34.04
N TYR A 482 -11.31 0.73 -33.32
CA TYR A 482 -12.58 0.14 -33.75
C TYR A 482 -13.19 0.86 -34.96
N LYS A 483 -12.89 2.15 -35.17
CA LYS A 483 -13.29 2.87 -36.40
C LYS A 483 -12.36 2.59 -37.59
N SER A 484 -11.08 2.32 -37.38
CA SER A 484 -10.16 2.06 -38.50
C SER A 484 -10.28 0.65 -39.10
N SER A 485 -10.84 -0.31 -38.37
CA SER A 485 -10.86 -1.71 -38.82
C SER A 485 -11.93 -2.03 -39.88
N ILE A 486 -12.86 -1.11 -40.17
CA ILE A 486 -13.95 -1.33 -41.16
C ILE A 486 -13.82 -0.43 -42.40
N ALA A 487 -12.85 0.49 -42.46
CA ALA A 487 -12.61 1.31 -43.65
C ALA A 487 -11.42 0.79 -44.47
N THR A 488 -11.70 -0.20 -45.33
CA THR A 488 -11.05 -0.46 -46.62
C THR A 488 -9.55 -0.17 -46.79
N GLN A 489 -8.82 -1.27 -46.96
CA GLN A 489 -7.51 -1.39 -47.61
C GLN A 489 -7.28 -0.33 -48.71
N ALA A 490 -6.33 0.57 -48.48
CA ALA A 490 -5.58 1.23 -49.54
C ALA A 490 -4.26 1.74 -48.96
N SER A 491 -3.22 0.95 -49.21
CA SER A 491 -1.82 1.24 -48.95
C SER A 491 -1.40 2.60 -49.55
N MET A 492 -0.71 3.42 -48.75
CA MET A 492 0.34 4.31 -49.23
C MET A 492 1.42 4.37 -48.14
N GLU A 493 2.38 3.46 -48.26
CA GLU A 493 3.64 3.45 -47.52
C GLU A 493 4.41 4.77 -47.75
N PHE A 494 4.32 5.69 -46.81
CA PHE A 494 5.35 6.72 -46.67
C PHE A 494 6.56 6.12 -45.98
N ARG A 495 7.48 5.64 -46.83
CA ARG A 495 8.86 5.23 -46.57
C ARG A 495 9.59 6.34 -45.78
N ARG A 496 9.49 6.34 -44.44
CA ARG A 496 10.27 7.22 -43.56
C ARG A 496 11.72 6.76 -43.56
N LYS A 497 12.54 7.38 -44.43
CA LYS A 497 14.00 7.37 -44.29
C LYS A 497 14.36 8.01 -42.95
N GLY A 498 15.20 7.32 -42.20
CA GLY A 498 15.75 7.80 -40.94
C GLY A 498 16.49 9.11 -41.10
N SER A 499 16.15 10.07 -40.25
CA SER A 499 17.04 11.17 -39.89
C SER A 499 17.16 11.13 -38.38
N GLN A 500 18.41 11.07 -37.95
CA GLN A 500 18.85 10.91 -36.58
C GLN A 500 18.18 11.96 -35.67
N MET A 501 17.53 11.47 -34.62
CA MET A 501 17.07 12.28 -33.49
C MET A 501 18.30 12.89 -32.82
N SER A 502 18.64 14.11 -33.22
CA SER A 502 19.35 15.03 -32.35
C SER A 502 18.33 15.45 -31.29
N THR A 503 18.43 14.83 -30.12
CA THR A 503 17.86 15.32 -28.88
C THR A 503 18.46 16.69 -28.62
N ASP A 504 17.75 17.76 -28.95
CA ASP A 504 17.86 19.05 -28.27
C ASP A 504 16.74 19.97 -28.75
N THR A 505 16.12 20.69 -27.81
CA THR A 505 15.03 21.67 -27.98
C THR A 505 13.61 21.16 -28.21
N MET A 506 13.15 20.23 -27.36
CA MET A 506 11.77 20.38 -26.86
C MET A 506 11.80 21.44 -25.76
N VAL A 507 11.64 22.70 -26.18
CA VAL A 507 11.22 23.76 -25.25
C VAL A 507 9.81 23.41 -24.83
N SER A 508 9.69 22.66 -23.73
CA SER A 508 8.48 22.57 -22.94
C SER A 508 8.09 24.02 -22.64
N ASN A 509 7.07 24.57 -23.32
CA ASN A 509 6.59 25.93 -23.05
C ASN A 509 6.06 25.96 -21.61
N PRO A 510 6.78 26.49 -20.60
CA PRO A 510 6.39 26.34 -19.20
C PRO A 510 5.51 27.51 -18.73
N VAL A 511 4.87 28.24 -19.63
CA VAL A 511 4.28 29.57 -19.32
C VAL A 511 2.78 29.54 -18.98
N PHE A 512 2.10 28.38 -19.04
CA PHE A 512 0.72 28.27 -18.55
C PHE A 512 0.70 27.53 -17.22
N ASP A 513 0.84 28.29 -16.14
CA ASP A 513 0.55 27.79 -14.79
C ASP A 513 -0.97 27.58 -14.69
N ALA A 514 -1.40 26.32 -14.60
CA ALA A 514 -2.82 25.93 -14.53
C ALA A 514 -3.52 26.44 -13.24
N SER A 515 -2.79 27.13 -12.36
CA SER A 515 -3.28 27.72 -11.11
C SER A 515 -4.19 28.95 -11.31
N GLU A 516 -4.17 29.62 -12.47
CA GLU A 516 -4.95 30.85 -12.68
C GLU A 516 -6.41 30.65 -13.14
N PHE A 517 -6.85 29.43 -13.48
CA PHE A 517 -8.21 29.18 -13.99
C PHE A 517 -9.11 28.15 -13.25
N PRO A 518 -9.05 27.94 -11.90
CA PRO A 518 -9.76 26.81 -11.31
C PRO A 518 -11.30 26.91 -11.34
N ASP A 519 -11.88 28.10 -11.18
CA ASP A 519 -13.27 28.20 -10.70
C ASP A 519 -14.39 28.18 -11.75
N ASN A 520 -14.09 28.15 -13.06
CA ASN A 520 -15.13 28.45 -14.06
C ASN A 520 -15.68 27.25 -14.84
N TYR A 521 -14.95 26.14 -15.00
CA TYR A 521 -15.38 25.01 -15.87
C TYR A 521 -16.22 23.94 -15.15
N GLU A 522 -16.42 24.07 -13.84
CA GLU A 522 -17.10 23.07 -13.00
C GLU A 522 -18.56 22.83 -13.39
N ALA A 523 -19.29 23.87 -13.81
CA ALA A 523 -20.69 23.72 -14.23
C ALA A 523 -20.84 22.77 -15.44
N GLY A 524 -19.95 22.89 -16.43
CA GLY A 524 -19.94 21.99 -17.59
C GLY A 524 -19.53 20.56 -17.22
N ARG A 525 -18.56 20.41 -16.32
CA ARG A 525 -18.15 19.10 -15.77
C ARG A 525 -19.30 18.43 -15.02
N ALA A 526 -19.98 19.18 -14.16
CA ALA A 526 -21.13 18.70 -13.39
C ALA A 526 -22.27 18.25 -14.31
N GLU A 527 -22.56 19.00 -15.38
CA GLU A 527 -23.56 18.61 -16.38
C GLU A 527 -23.16 17.33 -17.11
N ALA A 528 -21.88 17.18 -17.50
CA ALA A 528 -21.37 15.97 -18.14
C ALA A 528 -21.47 14.74 -17.19
N CYS A 529 -21.03 14.88 -15.94
CA CYS A 529 -21.16 13.84 -14.92
C CYS A 529 -22.62 13.45 -14.67
N GLY A 530 -23.50 14.43 -14.49
CA GLY A 530 -24.94 14.20 -14.29
C GLY A 530 -25.61 13.53 -15.50
N THR A 531 -25.11 13.81 -16.71
CA THR A 531 -25.54 13.14 -17.94
C THR A 531 -25.08 11.68 -17.99
N LEU A 532 -23.81 11.40 -17.68
CA LEU A 532 -23.29 10.04 -17.58
C LEU A 532 -24.06 9.22 -16.54
N CYS A 533 -24.32 9.79 -15.36
CA CYS A 533 -25.12 9.14 -14.32
C CYS A 533 -26.52 8.75 -14.85
N ARG A 534 -27.22 9.66 -15.55
CA ARG A 534 -28.52 9.35 -16.16
C ARG A 534 -28.44 8.21 -17.18
N ILE A 535 -27.40 8.21 -18.02
CA ILE A 535 -27.18 7.15 -19.01
C ILE A 535 -27.02 5.80 -18.30
N PHE A 536 -26.13 5.72 -17.31
CA PHE A 536 -25.87 4.46 -16.59
C PHE A 536 -27.07 4.01 -15.75
N CYS A 537 -27.78 4.92 -15.09
CA CYS A 537 -29.01 4.63 -14.35
C CYS A 537 -30.19 4.24 -15.26
N SER A 538 -30.09 4.47 -16.56
CA SER A 538 -31.13 4.11 -17.54
C SER A 538 -30.92 2.73 -18.17
N LYS A 539 -29.98 1.92 -17.69
CA LYS A 539 -29.78 0.54 -18.15
C LYS A 539 -31.06 -0.31 -17.99
N LYS A 540 -31.42 -1.10 -19.02
CA LYS A 540 -32.53 -2.07 -18.92
C LYS A 540 -32.09 -3.37 -18.25
N THR A 541 -33.04 -4.10 -17.68
CA THR A 541 -32.81 -5.47 -17.17
C THR A 541 -32.34 -6.37 -18.32
N GLY A 542 -31.18 -7.02 -18.15
CA GLY A 542 -30.56 -7.89 -19.17
C GLY A 542 -29.66 -7.17 -20.18
N GLU A 543 -29.55 -5.84 -20.08
CA GLU A 543 -28.68 -5.07 -20.97
C GLU A 543 -27.22 -5.10 -20.48
N GLU A 544 -26.31 -5.60 -21.31
CA GLU A 544 -24.87 -5.60 -20.99
C GLU A 544 -24.24 -4.23 -21.25
N ILE A 545 -23.47 -3.74 -20.27
CA ILE A 545 -22.61 -2.57 -20.45
C ILE A 545 -21.24 -3.10 -20.89
N LEU A 546 -20.58 -2.43 -21.84
CA LEU A 546 -19.25 -2.85 -22.30
C LEU A 546 -18.28 -2.98 -21.11
N PRO A 547 -17.53 -4.09 -21.02
CA PRO A 547 -16.54 -4.32 -19.94
C PRO A 547 -15.54 -3.17 -19.76
N ALA A 548 -15.26 -2.41 -20.83
CA ALA A 548 -14.39 -1.24 -20.82
C ALA A 548 -14.77 -0.17 -19.77
N TYR A 549 -16.07 0.02 -19.50
CA TYR A 549 -16.53 0.99 -18.50
C TYR A 549 -16.30 0.49 -17.07
N LEU A 550 -16.55 -0.80 -16.82
CA LEU A 550 -16.28 -1.42 -15.53
C LEU A 550 -14.78 -1.40 -15.22
N SER A 551 -13.93 -1.72 -16.19
CA SER A 551 -12.48 -1.62 -16.01
C SER A 551 -12.04 -0.19 -15.69
N SER A 552 -12.65 0.82 -16.32
CA SER A 552 -12.35 2.23 -16.02
C SER A 552 -12.74 2.61 -14.58
N VAL A 553 -13.92 2.19 -14.11
CA VAL A 553 -14.34 2.41 -12.72
C VAL A 553 -13.34 1.77 -11.76
N ILE A 554 -12.98 0.49 -11.96
CA ILE A 554 -12.04 -0.22 -11.10
C ILE A 554 -10.65 0.41 -11.12
N LEU A 555 -10.14 0.83 -12.29
CA LEU A 555 -8.81 1.46 -12.42
C LEU A 555 -8.69 2.80 -11.67
N ASN A 556 -9.78 3.57 -11.57
CA ASN A 556 -9.77 4.93 -11.05
C ASN A 556 -10.42 5.09 -9.65
N SER A 557 -10.92 4.00 -9.07
CA SER A 557 -11.52 3.96 -7.72
C SER A 557 -10.73 3.26 -6.60
N PRO A 558 -9.42 2.90 -6.71
CA PRO A 558 -8.70 2.34 -5.56
C PRO A 558 -8.82 3.10 -4.24
N PRO A 559 -8.73 4.45 -4.19
CA PRO A 559 -8.86 5.18 -2.93
C PRO A 559 -10.31 5.39 -2.49
N LEU A 560 -11.32 4.93 -3.24
CA LEU A 560 -12.72 5.28 -3.05
C LEU A 560 -13.24 4.96 -1.64
N PHE A 561 -12.88 3.78 -1.13
CA PHE A 561 -13.26 3.33 0.21
C PHE A 561 -12.37 3.90 1.33
N CYS A 562 -11.45 4.80 0.99
CA CYS A 562 -10.48 5.41 1.88
C CYS A 562 -10.67 6.94 2.03
N CYS A 563 -11.76 7.50 1.48
CA CYS A 563 -12.04 8.95 1.41
C CYS A 563 -13.18 9.43 2.35
N ASP A 564 -13.63 8.61 3.30
CA ASP A 564 -14.71 8.95 4.26
C ASP A 564 -15.99 9.54 3.64
N LEU A 565 -16.37 9.03 2.47
CA LEU A 565 -17.56 9.47 1.75
C LEU A 565 -18.84 8.92 2.40
N LYS A 566 -19.79 9.80 2.73
CA LYS A 566 -21.09 9.41 3.29
C LYS A 566 -21.88 8.53 2.31
N GLY A 567 -22.34 7.37 2.76
CA GLY A 567 -23.13 6.43 1.97
C GLY A 567 -22.34 5.55 1.01
N ILE A 568 -21.00 5.56 1.08
CA ILE A 568 -20.16 4.73 0.20
C ILE A 568 -20.39 3.23 0.38
N ASP A 569 -20.85 2.82 1.56
CA ASP A 569 -21.20 1.44 1.88
C ASP A 569 -22.26 0.85 0.95
N VAL A 570 -23.09 1.70 0.33
CA VAL A 570 -24.13 1.29 -0.62
C VAL A 570 -23.53 0.64 -1.88
N VAL A 571 -22.32 1.01 -2.27
CA VAL A 571 -21.68 0.45 -3.48
C VAL A 571 -20.83 -0.79 -3.18
N VAL A 572 -20.51 -1.09 -1.91
CA VAL A 572 -19.62 -2.20 -1.52
C VAL A 572 -20.04 -3.54 -2.13
N PRO A 573 -21.32 -3.98 -2.08
CA PRO A 573 -21.71 -5.28 -2.66
C PRO A 573 -21.43 -5.38 -4.16
N TYR A 574 -21.60 -4.28 -4.91
CA TYR A 574 -21.35 -4.24 -6.35
C TYR A 574 -19.87 -4.30 -6.69
N PHE A 575 -19.02 -3.62 -5.90
CA PHE A 575 -17.57 -3.73 -6.03
C PHE A 575 -17.10 -5.16 -5.73
N ILE A 576 -17.61 -5.81 -4.68
CA ILE A 576 -17.30 -7.22 -4.38
C ILE A 576 -17.66 -8.11 -5.58
N SER A 577 -18.85 -7.94 -6.16
CA SER A 577 -19.24 -8.70 -7.36
C SER A 577 -18.33 -8.45 -8.57
N ALA A 578 -17.85 -7.22 -8.77
CA ALA A 578 -16.88 -6.93 -9.82
C ALA A 578 -15.52 -7.62 -9.56
N LEU A 579 -15.07 -7.65 -8.30
CA LEU A 579 -13.84 -8.33 -7.91
C LEU A 579 -13.94 -9.86 -8.08
N GLU A 580 -15.11 -10.46 -7.82
CA GLU A 580 -15.38 -11.89 -8.07
C GLU A 580 -15.26 -12.28 -9.56
N THR A 581 -15.47 -11.33 -10.47
CA THR A 581 -15.32 -11.52 -11.92
C THR A 581 -13.85 -11.40 -12.36
N ILE A 582 -13.09 -10.46 -11.79
CA ILE A 582 -11.75 -10.08 -12.24
C ILE A 582 -10.66 -10.95 -11.61
N LEU A 583 -10.67 -11.08 -10.28
CA LEU A 583 -9.52 -11.63 -9.53
C LEU A 583 -9.39 -13.15 -9.64
N PRO A 584 -10.44 -13.98 -9.55
CA PRO A 584 -10.35 -15.43 -9.75
C PRO A 584 -10.26 -15.86 -11.23
N ASP A 585 -9.95 -14.94 -12.15
CA ASP A 585 -9.82 -15.16 -13.61
C ASP A 585 -11.07 -15.75 -14.30
N ARG A 586 -12.26 -15.59 -13.70
CA ARG A 586 -13.52 -16.14 -14.25
C ARG A 586 -13.89 -15.57 -15.61
N GLU A 587 -13.72 -14.26 -15.79
CA GLU A 587 -14.07 -13.57 -17.05
C GLU A 587 -13.04 -12.51 -17.46
N LEU A 588 -11.77 -12.62 -17.03
CA LEU A 588 -10.74 -11.62 -17.30
C LEU A 588 -10.49 -11.41 -18.81
N SER A 589 -10.71 -12.44 -19.62
CA SER A 589 -10.62 -12.40 -21.08
C SER A 589 -11.52 -11.31 -21.70
N LYS A 590 -12.67 -11.01 -21.07
CA LYS A 590 -13.59 -9.94 -21.51
C LYS A 590 -12.98 -8.54 -21.42
N PHE A 591 -11.92 -8.36 -20.62
CA PHE A 591 -11.25 -7.07 -20.40
C PHE A 591 -9.95 -6.90 -21.19
N LYS A 592 -9.35 -8.00 -21.67
CA LYS A 592 -8.02 -8.01 -22.33
C LYS A 592 -7.94 -7.10 -23.56
N SER A 593 -9.04 -6.90 -24.29
CA SER A 593 -9.09 -6.01 -25.46
C SER A 593 -9.07 -4.52 -25.12
N TYR A 594 -9.30 -4.16 -23.86
CA TYR A 594 -9.52 -2.77 -23.45
C TYR A 594 -8.46 -2.23 -22.50
N VAL A 595 -7.91 -3.07 -21.62
CA VAL A 595 -7.01 -2.66 -20.53
C VAL A 595 -5.96 -3.75 -20.29
N ASN A 596 -4.76 -3.34 -19.90
CA ASN A 596 -3.74 -4.27 -19.41
C ASN A 596 -4.28 -5.06 -18.20
N PRO A 597 -4.45 -6.39 -18.30
CA PRO A 597 -5.03 -7.21 -17.23
C PRO A 597 -4.26 -7.13 -15.91
N THR A 598 -2.94 -6.97 -15.96
CA THR A 598 -2.10 -6.86 -14.76
C THR A 598 -2.42 -5.60 -13.96
N GLU A 599 -2.64 -4.48 -14.65
CA GLU A 599 -2.98 -3.20 -14.01
C GLU A 599 -4.43 -3.22 -13.49
N LEU A 600 -5.35 -3.83 -14.23
CA LEU A 600 -6.72 -4.03 -13.76
C LEU A 600 -6.75 -4.86 -12.47
N ARG A 601 -6.01 -5.97 -12.44
CA ARG A 601 -5.88 -6.83 -11.25
C ARG A 601 -5.24 -6.07 -10.09
N ARG A 602 -4.21 -5.24 -10.34
CA ARG A 602 -3.58 -4.40 -9.33
C ARG A 602 -4.56 -3.42 -8.69
N SER A 603 -5.35 -2.69 -9.48
CA SER A 603 -6.40 -1.81 -8.97
C SER A 603 -7.47 -2.58 -8.20
N SER A 604 -7.88 -3.75 -8.70
CA SER A 604 -8.81 -4.66 -8.00
C SER A 604 -8.27 -5.13 -6.64
N ILE A 605 -6.98 -5.46 -6.53
CA ILE A 605 -6.35 -5.85 -5.27
C ILE A 605 -6.31 -4.69 -4.29
N ASN A 606 -6.01 -3.46 -4.74
CA ASN A 606 -6.06 -2.27 -3.88
C ASN A 606 -7.47 -2.00 -3.32
N ILE A 607 -8.50 -2.18 -4.15
CA ILE A 607 -9.89 -2.10 -3.68
C ILE A 607 -10.16 -3.21 -2.66
N LEU A 608 -9.75 -4.45 -2.94
CA LEU A 608 -9.90 -5.58 -2.00
C LEU A 608 -9.24 -5.28 -0.65
N LEU A 609 -8.01 -4.76 -0.64
CA LEU A 609 -7.28 -4.36 0.57
C LEU A 609 -8.04 -3.34 1.42
N SER A 610 -8.86 -2.50 0.80
CA SER A 610 -9.70 -1.51 1.49
C SER A 610 -10.99 -2.11 2.06
N LEU A 611 -11.48 -3.19 1.44
CA LEU A 611 -12.73 -3.85 1.83
C LEU A 611 -12.55 -4.96 2.87
N LEU A 612 -11.36 -5.56 2.99
CA LEU A 612 -11.09 -6.70 3.89
C LEU A 612 -11.43 -6.46 5.37
N PRO A 613 -11.19 -5.26 5.96
CA PRO A 613 -11.53 -5.03 7.37
C PRO A 613 -13.03 -4.82 7.64
N LEU A 614 -13.82 -4.47 6.62
CA LEU A 614 -15.22 -4.03 6.79
C LEU A 614 -16.14 -5.07 7.43
N PRO A 615 -16.08 -6.38 7.08
CA PRO A 615 -16.94 -7.40 7.68
C PRO A 615 -16.78 -7.50 9.20
N HIS A 616 -15.56 -7.43 9.71
CA HIS A 616 -15.27 -7.50 11.14
C HIS A 616 -15.49 -6.18 11.85
N HIS A 617 -15.27 -5.07 11.16
CA HIS A 617 -15.43 -3.73 11.71
C HIS A 617 -16.90 -3.36 11.94
N PHE A 618 -17.74 -3.59 10.92
CA PHE A 618 -19.18 -3.29 11.01
C PHE A 618 -20.01 -4.47 11.51
N GLY A 619 -19.48 -5.70 11.47
CA GLY A 619 -20.11 -6.88 12.06
C GLY A 619 -21.55 -7.11 11.59
N THR A 620 -22.50 -7.06 12.53
CA THR A 620 -23.92 -7.34 12.28
C THR A 620 -24.71 -6.13 11.77
N VAL A 621 -24.07 -4.97 11.57
CA VAL A 621 -24.70 -3.82 10.93
C VAL A 621 -25.27 -4.25 9.58
N ARG A 622 -26.56 -3.99 9.39
CA ARG A 622 -27.29 -4.34 8.18
C ARG A 622 -26.97 -3.31 7.11
N SER A 623 -26.58 -3.77 5.92
CA SER A 623 -26.52 -2.90 4.75
C SER A 623 -27.95 -2.57 4.32
N GLU A 624 -28.28 -1.29 4.13
CA GLU A 624 -29.59 -0.85 3.62
C GLU A 624 -29.82 -1.25 2.14
N VAL A 625 -28.84 -1.89 1.51
CA VAL A 625 -28.91 -2.27 0.09
C VAL A 625 -29.68 -3.58 -0.07
N VAL A 626 -30.89 -3.46 -0.60
CA VAL A 626 -31.61 -4.57 -1.24
C VAL A 626 -30.86 -4.90 -2.53
N LEU A 627 -30.04 -5.96 -2.52
CA LEU A 627 -29.54 -6.54 -3.77
C LEU A 627 -30.75 -7.08 -4.52
N GLU A 628 -31.19 -6.40 -5.59
CA GLU A 628 -32.16 -6.93 -6.53
C GLU A 628 -31.63 -8.25 -7.15
N GLY A 629 -31.94 -9.36 -6.49
CA GLY A 629 -32.31 -10.69 -7.00
C GLY A 629 -31.59 -11.35 -8.18
N LYS A 630 -30.46 -10.83 -8.69
CA LYS A 630 -29.83 -11.38 -9.91
C LYS A 630 -28.80 -12.48 -9.67
N PHE A 631 -28.51 -12.86 -8.43
CA PHE A 631 -27.35 -13.71 -8.14
C PHE A 631 -27.67 -14.99 -7.36
N SER A 632 -28.94 -15.31 -7.15
CA SER A 632 -29.37 -16.63 -6.66
C SER A 632 -30.40 -17.21 -7.63
N ASN A 633 -30.03 -18.26 -8.36
CA ASN A 633 -30.93 -19.02 -9.26
C ASN A 633 -31.97 -19.88 -8.49
N ASP A 634 -32.24 -19.57 -7.23
CA ASP A 634 -33.23 -20.28 -6.44
C ASP A 634 -34.54 -19.49 -6.46
N ASP A 635 -35.50 -19.98 -7.26
CA ASP A 635 -36.89 -19.50 -7.38
C ASP A 635 -37.73 -19.67 -6.09
N SER A 636 -37.09 -19.65 -4.91
CA SER A 636 -37.79 -19.72 -3.63
C SER A 636 -38.00 -18.31 -3.05
N SER A 637 -39.25 -18.00 -2.74
CA SER A 637 -39.86 -16.70 -2.43
C SER A 637 -39.38 -15.98 -1.16
N SER A 638 -38.08 -15.90 -0.91
CA SER A 638 -37.49 -15.17 0.23
C SER A 638 -36.52 -14.07 -0.21
N TYR A 639 -37.02 -13.10 -0.98
CA TYR A 639 -36.22 -12.04 -1.61
C TYR A 639 -35.86 -10.83 -0.71
N ASP A 640 -36.21 -10.83 0.58
CA ASP A 640 -36.16 -9.62 1.43
C ASP A 640 -35.31 -9.74 2.72
N LYS A 641 -34.24 -10.54 2.72
CA LYS A 641 -33.32 -10.56 3.88
C LYS A 641 -32.18 -9.54 3.69
N PRO A 642 -32.13 -8.45 4.47
CA PRO A 642 -31.01 -7.52 4.44
C PRO A 642 -29.70 -8.23 4.80
N ILE A 643 -28.66 -7.93 4.03
CA ILE A 643 -27.33 -8.54 4.13
C ILE A 643 -26.53 -7.82 5.22
N THR A 644 -25.96 -8.57 6.15
CA THR A 644 -25.04 -8.02 7.17
C THR A 644 -23.62 -7.93 6.61
N PHE A 645 -22.82 -6.98 7.09
CA PHE A 645 -21.41 -6.89 6.70
C PHE A 645 -20.63 -8.17 6.98
N LEU A 646 -20.92 -8.85 8.10
CA LEU A 646 -20.30 -10.12 8.45
C LEU A 646 -20.50 -11.20 7.37
N SER A 647 -21.64 -11.23 6.70
CA SER A 647 -21.91 -12.20 5.62
C SER A 647 -21.04 -11.98 4.36
N LEU A 648 -20.42 -10.81 4.21
CA LEU A 648 -19.48 -10.52 3.11
C LEU A 648 -18.09 -11.13 3.35
N LYS A 649 -17.76 -11.53 4.59
CA LYS A 649 -16.46 -12.09 4.95
C LYS A 649 -16.06 -13.27 4.05
N LEU A 650 -16.93 -14.28 3.96
CA LEU A 650 -16.66 -15.48 3.17
C LEU A 650 -16.45 -15.15 1.68
N ARG A 651 -17.18 -14.17 1.13
CA ARG A 651 -17.01 -13.71 -0.25
C ARG A 651 -15.62 -13.09 -0.44
N LEU A 652 -15.23 -12.15 0.42
CA LEU A 652 -13.92 -11.50 0.36
C LEU A 652 -12.76 -12.48 0.54
N VAL A 653 -12.88 -13.44 1.47
CA VAL A 653 -11.91 -14.53 1.67
C VAL A 653 -11.76 -15.37 0.41
N ASN A 654 -12.87 -15.76 -0.22
CA ASN A 654 -12.84 -16.56 -1.44
C ASN A 654 -12.25 -15.78 -2.63
N ILE A 655 -12.53 -14.48 -2.74
CA ILE A 655 -11.90 -13.60 -3.73
C ILE A 655 -10.40 -13.55 -3.48
N LEU A 656 -9.95 -13.34 -2.24
CA LEU A 656 -8.53 -13.26 -1.89
C LEU A 656 -7.78 -14.56 -2.24
N ILE A 657 -8.38 -15.71 -1.95
CA ILE A 657 -7.80 -17.02 -2.25
C ILE A 657 -7.80 -17.29 -3.76
N GLY A 658 -8.89 -16.96 -4.45
CA GLY A 658 -8.95 -17.05 -5.92
C GLY A 658 -7.96 -16.11 -6.61
N ALA A 659 -7.73 -14.92 -6.05
CA ALA A 659 -6.70 -13.98 -6.51
C ALA A 659 -5.32 -14.61 -6.36
N LEU A 660 -4.99 -15.15 -5.17
CA LEU A 660 -3.70 -15.79 -4.95
C LEU A 660 -3.49 -16.98 -5.87
N GLN A 661 -4.56 -17.71 -6.20
CA GLN A 661 -4.49 -18.89 -7.07
C GLN A 661 -4.23 -18.59 -8.55
N THR A 662 -4.61 -17.41 -9.04
CA THR A 662 -4.56 -17.06 -10.47
C THR A 662 -3.56 -15.95 -10.79
N GLU A 663 -3.06 -15.24 -9.77
CA GLU A 663 -2.11 -14.15 -9.97
C GLU A 663 -0.76 -14.65 -10.49
N THR A 664 -0.19 -13.89 -11.43
CA THR A 664 1.08 -14.19 -12.09
C THR A 664 2.07 -13.04 -11.97
N ASP A 665 1.60 -11.81 -11.73
CA ASP A 665 2.47 -10.66 -11.52
C ASP A 665 3.11 -10.72 -10.11
N PRO A 666 4.45 -10.59 -10.00
CA PRO A 666 5.13 -10.68 -8.69
C PRO A 666 4.71 -9.60 -7.70
N ASN A 667 4.44 -8.38 -8.16
CA ASN A 667 3.99 -7.30 -7.28
C ASN A 667 2.58 -7.59 -6.76
N ASN A 668 1.64 -7.88 -7.65
CA ASN A 668 0.28 -8.23 -7.25
C ASN A 668 0.25 -9.44 -6.28
N THR A 669 1.09 -10.45 -6.52
CA THR A 669 1.21 -11.62 -5.63
C THR A 669 1.64 -11.22 -4.22
N GLN A 670 2.68 -10.39 -4.09
CA GLN A 670 3.14 -9.87 -2.81
C GLN A 670 2.05 -9.06 -2.07
N MET A 671 1.26 -8.24 -2.78
CA MET A 671 0.13 -7.50 -2.18
C MET A 671 -0.92 -8.46 -1.59
N ILE A 672 -1.25 -9.54 -2.31
CA ILE A 672 -2.20 -10.56 -1.89
C ILE A 672 -1.68 -11.31 -0.65
N LEU A 673 -0.38 -11.61 -0.57
CA LEU A 673 0.24 -12.24 0.60
C LEU A 673 0.14 -11.34 1.85
N GLY A 674 0.37 -10.03 1.71
CA GLY A 674 0.18 -9.07 2.81
C GLY A 674 -1.28 -9.00 3.28
N ALA A 675 -2.22 -8.99 2.33
CA ALA A 675 -3.66 -9.05 2.60
C ALA A 675 -4.06 -10.30 3.40
N MET A 676 -3.44 -11.44 3.09
CA MET A 676 -3.69 -12.73 3.74
C MET A 676 -3.28 -12.72 5.21
N LEU A 677 -2.11 -12.16 5.55
CA LEU A 677 -1.71 -12.02 6.95
C LEU A 677 -2.68 -11.11 7.72
N ASN A 678 -3.09 -9.99 7.13
CA ASN A 678 -4.00 -9.05 7.77
C ASN A 678 -5.34 -9.71 8.13
N ILE A 679 -6.00 -10.40 7.20
CA ILE A 679 -7.31 -11.00 7.48
C ILE A 679 -7.22 -12.15 8.49
N VAL A 680 -6.15 -12.94 8.47
CA VAL A 680 -5.92 -14.01 9.45
C VAL A 680 -5.70 -13.40 10.84
N GLN A 681 -4.82 -12.41 10.95
CA GLN A 681 -4.52 -11.74 12.21
C GLN A 681 -5.74 -11.00 12.77
N ASP A 682 -6.47 -10.25 11.94
CA ASP A 682 -7.66 -9.52 12.39
C ASP A 682 -8.76 -10.47 12.87
N SER A 683 -8.96 -11.59 12.17
CA SER A 683 -9.88 -12.65 12.60
C SER A 683 -9.47 -13.24 13.95
N ALA A 684 -8.19 -13.58 14.11
CA ALA A 684 -7.67 -14.19 15.33
C ALA A 684 -7.80 -13.25 16.54
N LEU A 685 -7.46 -11.98 16.37
CA LEU A 685 -7.59 -10.98 17.42
C LEU A 685 -9.06 -10.74 17.81
N LEU A 686 -9.96 -10.70 16.83
CA LEU A 686 -11.39 -10.56 17.11
C LEU A 686 -11.94 -11.77 17.89
N GLU A 687 -11.60 -12.99 17.48
CA GLU A 687 -12.02 -14.22 18.15
C GLU A 687 -11.48 -14.28 19.59
N ALA A 688 -10.22 -13.88 19.82
CA ALA A 688 -9.62 -13.82 21.14
C ALA A 688 -10.33 -12.84 22.09
N ILE A 689 -10.75 -11.67 21.58
CA ILE A 689 -11.53 -10.70 22.35
C ILE A 689 -12.91 -11.29 22.72
N GLY A 690 -13.54 -12.01 21.78
CA GLY A 690 -14.83 -12.69 22.01
C GLY A 690 -14.76 -13.72 23.15
N CYS A 691 -13.73 -14.57 23.17
CA CYS A 691 -13.54 -15.57 24.23
C CYS A 691 -13.32 -14.95 25.61
N GLN A 692 -12.64 -13.80 25.70
CA GLN A 692 -12.44 -13.10 26.98
C GLN A 692 -13.75 -12.53 27.54
N MET A 693 -14.66 -12.06 26.68
CA MET A 693 -15.97 -11.54 27.13
C MET A 693 -16.89 -12.64 27.65
N GLU A 694 -16.84 -13.85 27.09
CA GLU A 694 -17.66 -14.99 27.56
C GLU A 694 -17.22 -15.52 28.93
N MET A 695 -15.92 -15.48 29.26
CA MET A 695 -15.40 -15.90 30.57
C MET A 695 -15.69 -14.91 31.71
N GLY A 696 -16.10 -13.68 31.41
CA GLY A 696 -16.45 -12.66 32.41
C GLY A 696 -17.90 -12.71 32.93
N GLY A 697 -18.75 -13.58 32.38
CA GLY A 697 -20.14 -13.76 32.81
C GLY A 697 -20.26 -14.82 33.91
N GLY A 698 -20.65 -14.39 35.11
CA GLY A 698 -20.57 -15.18 36.35
C GLY A 698 -21.20 -16.57 36.33
N GLU A 699 -20.61 -17.42 37.18
CA GLU A 699 -21.12 -18.71 37.62
C GLU A 699 -22.64 -18.65 37.91
N ASN A 700 -23.45 -19.32 37.08
CA ASN A 700 -24.54 -20.19 37.51
C ASN A 700 -25.34 -20.70 36.28
N ASN A 701 -25.63 -22.00 36.31
CA ASN A 701 -26.45 -22.77 35.36
C ASN A 701 -25.75 -23.33 34.10
N LEU A 702 -24.82 -24.25 34.35
CA LEU A 702 -24.58 -25.41 33.48
C LEU A 702 -25.89 -26.22 33.30
N LYS A 703 -26.67 -25.87 32.29
CA LYS A 703 -27.59 -26.81 31.63
C LYS A 703 -27.23 -26.88 30.16
N SER A 704 -26.42 -27.89 29.86
CA SER A 704 -26.05 -28.35 28.54
C SER A 704 -27.28 -28.56 27.66
N HIS A 705 -27.56 -27.60 26.78
CA HIS A 705 -28.47 -27.83 25.67
C HIS A 705 -27.74 -28.69 24.64
N SER A 706 -28.19 -29.94 24.59
CA SER A 706 -27.67 -31.01 23.76
C SER A 706 -27.68 -30.64 22.29
N ARG A 707 -26.53 -30.86 21.65
CA ARG A 707 -26.36 -30.95 20.21
C ARG A 707 -27.19 -32.14 19.72
N THR A 708 -28.27 -31.89 19.00
CA THR A 708 -29.00 -32.93 18.28
C THR A 708 -28.17 -33.37 17.08
N ASN A 709 -27.43 -34.46 17.27
CA ASN A 709 -26.77 -35.23 16.21
C ASN A 709 -27.79 -35.67 15.17
N SER A 710 -27.68 -35.14 13.94
CA SER A 710 -28.24 -35.75 12.74
C SER A 710 -27.41 -36.99 12.40
N GLY A 711 -28.09 -38.14 12.37
CA GLY A 711 -27.52 -39.47 12.32
C GLY A 711 -26.56 -39.73 11.16
N ILE A 712 -25.40 -40.27 11.50
CA ILE A 712 -24.53 -40.99 10.58
C ILE A 712 -24.73 -42.47 10.90
N SER A 713 -25.40 -43.16 9.97
CA SER A 713 -25.66 -44.59 10.01
C SER A 713 -24.33 -45.35 10.01
N SER A 714 -24.01 -45.95 11.15
CA SER A 714 -22.92 -46.90 11.33
C SER A 714 -23.34 -48.28 10.81
N ALA A 715 -22.95 -48.63 9.58
CA ALA A 715 -22.92 -50.02 9.12
C ALA A 715 -22.02 -50.17 7.88
N SER A 716 -20.77 -50.54 8.08
CA SER A 716 -20.01 -51.55 7.31
C SER A 716 -18.54 -51.47 7.68
N GLY A 717 -18.12 -52.38 8.58
CA GLY A 717 -16.73 -52.66 8.80
C GLY A 717 -16.17 -53.58 7.72
N GLY A 718 -14.87 -53.42 7.45
CA GLY A 718 -14.03 -54.47 6.88
C GLY A 718 -13.71 -54.36 5.39
N SER A 719 -12.65 -53.63 5.06
CA SER A 719 -11.53 -54.22 4.33
C SER A 719 -10.27 -53.35 4.50
N THR A 720 -9.24 -53.98 5.06
CA THR A 720 -7.88 -53.48 5.16
C THR A 720 -7.14 -53.87 3.90
N GLU A 721 -6.79 -52.92 3.04
CA GLU A 721 -5.64 -53.07 2.13
C GLU A 721 -5.15 -51.68 1.71
N PRO A 722 -3.90 -51.30 2.07
CA PRO A 722 -3.39 -49.96 1.89
C PRO A 722 -2.89 -49.80 0.46
N THR A 723 -3.71 -49.23 -0.42
CA THR A 723 -3.22 -48.78 -1.73
C THR A 723 -2.54 -47.43 -1.58
N THR A 724 -1.32 -47.40 -2.09
CA THR A 724 -0.34 -46.32 -2.11
C THR A 724 -0.92 -44.96 -2.51
N PRO A 725 -0.49 -43.84 -1.90
CA PRO A 725 -1.02 -42.52 -2.18
C PRO A 725 -0.46 -42.02 -3.52
N ASP A 726 -1.26 -42.16 -4.58
CA ASP A 726 -1.00 -41.49 -5.85
C ASP A 726 -0.98 -39.97 -5.62
N SER A 727 0.20 -39.42 -5.88
CA SER A 727 0.46 -38.00 -6.00
C SER A 727 -0.45 -37.40 -7.07
N GLU A 728 -0.85 -36.13 -6.89
CA GLU A 728 -1.62 -35.32 -7.85
C GLU A 728 -3.17 -35.36 -7.79
N ARG A 729 -3.78 -35.39 -6.59
CA ARG A 729 -5.13 -34.84 -6.44
C ARG A 729 -5.09 -33.30 -6.41
N PRO A 730 -5.83 -32.58 -7.29
CA PRO A 730 -5.78 -31.12 -7.35
C PRO A 730 -6.31 -30.50 -6.04
N ALA A 731 -5.65 -29.44 -5.59
CA ALA A 731 -5.93 -28.70 -4.35
C ALA A 731 -7.40 -28.26 -4.16
N GLN A 732 -8.24 -28.32 -5.19
CA GLN A 732 -9.65 -27.96 -5.13
C GLN A 732 -10.52 -28.93 -4.30
N ALA A 733 -10.18 -30.22 -4.25
CA ALA A 733 -10.99 -31.21 -3.51
C ALA A 733 -10.73 -31.15 -1.99
N LEU A 734 -9.49 -30.90 -1.56
CA LEU A 734 -9.12 -30.75 -0.15
C LEU A 734 -9.75 -29.51 0.52
N LEU A 735 -10.24 -28.55 -0.26
CA LEU A 735 -10.76 -27.29 0.25
C LEU A 735 -12.16 -27.37 0.88
N ARG A 736 -12.93 -28.43 0.65
CA ARG A 736 -14.30 -28.56 1.18
C ARG A 736 -14.36 -29.24 2.55
N ASP A 737 -13.37 -30.05 2.90
CA ASP A 737 -13.43 -30.93 4.08
C ASP A 737 -13.05 -30.25 5.40
N TYR A 738 -12.56 -29.01 5.38
CA TYR A 738 -12.33 -28.25 6.62
C TYR A 738 -13.62 -27.57 7.08
N GLY A 739 -14.32 -28.22 8.02
CA GLY A 739 -15.44 -27.65 8.75
C GLY A 739 -15.05 -26.30 9.38
N SER A 740 -15.87 -25.26 9.16
CA SER A 740 -15.65 -23.88 9.60
C SER A 740 -14.49 -23.13 8.92
N THR A 741 -14.52 -23.05 7.58
CA THR A 741 -13.66 -22.18 6.75
C THR A 741 -13.69 -20.69 7.15
N ASP A 742 -14.65 -20.29 7.99
CA ASP A 742 -14.83 -18.91 8.43
C ASP A 742 -14.12 -18.60 9.77
N SER A 743 -13.57 -19.59 10.47
CA SER A 743 -12.78 -19.37 11.70
C SER A 743 -11.36 -18.87 11.40
N ALA A 744 -10.75 -18.14 12.34
CA ALA A 744 -9.36 -17.71 12.22
C ALA A 744 -8.40 -18.90 12.07
N ALA A 745 -8.68 -20.01 12.79
CA ALA A 745 -7.93 -21.27 12.67
C ALA A 745 -8.04 -21.85 11.25
N GLY A 746 -9.26 -21.93 10.71
CA GLY A 746 -9.49 -22.41 9.34
C GLY A 746 -8.79 -21.56 8.28
N LEU A 747 -8.83 -20.23 8.44
CA LEU A 747 -8.10 -19.30 7.55
C LEU A 747 -6.59 -19.47 7.65
N LEU A 748 -6.06 -19.65 8.86
CA LEU A 748 -4.63 -19.88 9.12
C LEU A 748 -4.16 -21.18 8.45
N ILE A 749 -4.86 -22.30 8.69
CA ILE A 749 -4.52 -23.62 8.10
C ILE A 749 -4.55 -23.56 6.57
N ARG A 750 -5.57 -22.91 6.00
CA ARG A 750 -5.72 -22.76 4.55
C ARG A 750 -4.62 -21.89 3.95
N SER A 751 -4.23 -20.82 4.65
CA SER A 751 -3.13 -19.94 4.25
C SER A 751 -1.80 -20.68 4.27
N ILE A 752 -1.50 -21.43 5.34
CA ILE A 752 -0.31 -22.28 5.45
C ILE A 752 -0.26 -23.25 4.27
N HIS A 753 -1.32 -24.03 4.03
CA HIS A 753 -1.37 -24.99 2.92
C HIS A 753 -1.09 -24.35 1.56
N LEU A 754 -1.83 -23.30 1.23
CA LEU A 754 -1.74 -22.68 -0.08
C LEU A 754 -0.35 -22.08 -0.33
N VAL A 755 0.22 -21.40 0.66
CA VAL A 755 1.52 -20.73 0.57
C VAL A 755 2.66 -21.75 0.51
N THR A 756 2.67 -22.76 1.38
CA THR A 756 3.67 -23.85 1.40
C THR A 756 3.71 -24.63 0.07
N GLN A 757 2.54 -24.98 -0.47
CA GLN A 757 2.41 -25.65 -1.76
C GLN A 757 2.98 -24.80 -2.90
N ARG A 758 2.64 -23.51 -2.96
CA ARG A 758 3.10 -22.62 -4.03
C ARG A 758 4.57 -22.24 -3.90
N LEU A 759 5.06 -22.05 -2.69
CA LEU A 759 6.47 -21.79 -2.41
C LEU A 759 7.35 -22.90 -3.00
N ASN A 760 6.96 -24.16 -2.81
CA ASN A 760 7.74 -25.32 -3.27
C ASN A 760 7.50 -25.72 -4.74
N SER A 761 6.40 -25.28 -5.35
CA SER A 761 6.07 -25.63 -6.75
C SER A 761 6.39 -24.53 -7.74
N GLN A 762 5.92 -23.30 -7.50
CA GLN A 762 5.90 -22.20 -8.46
C GLN A 762 6.87 -21.06 -8.09
N TRP A 763 6.94 -20.67 -6.82
CA TRP A 763 7.66 -19.46 -6.41
C TRP A 763 9.14 -19.67 -6.10
N ARG A 764 9.62 -20.92 -6.06
CA ARG A 764 11.01 -21.28 -5.71
C ARG A 764 12.11 -20.62 -6.54
N GLN A 765 11.82 -20.04 -7.70
CA GLN A 765 12.81 -19.32 -8.51
C GLN A 765 12.67 -17.80 -8.42
N ASP A 766 11.52 -17.30 -7.97
CA ASP A 766 11.26 -15.87 -7.82
C ASP A 766 11.65 -15.41 -6.41
N MET A 767 12.71 -14.60 -6.35
CA MET A 767 13.24 -14.05 -5.11
C MET A 767 12.20 -13.18 -4.39
N SER A 768 11.55 -12.26 -5.10
CA SER A 768 10.62 -11.29 -4.51
C SER A 768 9.41 -11.99 -3.87
N ILE A 769 8.82 -12.94 -4.59
CA ILE A 769 7.67 -13.71 -4.11
C ILE A 769 8.10 -14.67 -3.00
N SER A 770 9.27 -15.33 -3.12
CA SER A 770 9.79 -16.23 -2.09
C SER A 770 9.99 -15.51 -0.76
N LEU A 771 10.59 -14.31 -0.77
CA LEU A 771 10.78 -13.53 0.46
C LEU A 771 9.44 -13.15 1.10
N ALA A 772 8.49 -12.64 0.31
CA ALA A 772 7.16 -12.31 0.83
C ALA A 772 6.40 -13.54 1.35
N ALA A 773 6.55 -14.71 0.71
CA ALA A 773 5.95 -15.94 1.21
C ALA A 773 6.56 -16.38 2.55
N LEU A 774 7.88 -16.26 2.72
CA LEU A 774 8.58 -16.56 3.98
C LEU A 774 8.24 -15.54 5.07
N GLU A 775 8.06 -14.27 4.72
CA GLU A 775 7.57 -13.20 5.61
C GLU A 775 6.14 -13.48 6.09
N LEU A 776 5.26 -13.91 5.19
CA LEU A 776 3.91 -14.34 5.52
C LEU A 776 3.95 -15.54 6.47
N LEU A 777 4.70 -16.59 6.14
CA LEU A 777 4.82 -17.78 7.00
C LEU A 777 5.37 -17.44 8.38
N SER A 778 6.35 -16.53 8.46
CA SER A 778 6.88 -16.03 9.74
C SER A 778 5.83 -15.25 10.53
N GLY A 779 5.01 -14.43 9.86
CA GLY A 779 3.91 -13.71 10.50
C GLY A 779 2.80 -14.65 10.97
N LEU A 780 2.47 -15.68 10.19
CA LEU A 780 1.47 -16.70 10.53
C LEU A 780 1.87 -17.52 11.76
N ALA A 781 3.16 -17.80 11.96
CA ALA A 781 3.67 -18.46 13.17
C ALA A 781 3.40 -17.67 14.45
N LYS A 782 3.28 -16.34 14.35
CA LYS A 782 3.01 -15.45 15.50
C LYS A 782 1.52 -15.29 15.82
N VAL A 783 0.63 -15.80 14.96
CA VAL A 783 -0.83 -15.73 15.16
C VAL A 783 -1.20 -16.69 16.29
N LYS A 784 -1.77 -16.15 17.38
CA LYS A 784 -2.12 -16.94 18.58
C LYS A 784 -3.48 -17.61 18.44
N VAL A 785 -3.54 -18.68 17.64
CA VAL A 785 -4.72 -19.52 17.44
C VAL A 785 -4.35 -20.99 17.64
N MET A 786 -5.26 -21.77 18.22
CA MET A 786 -5.08 -23.21 18.42
C MET A 786 -5.15 -23.94 17.06
N VAL A 787 -4.03 -24.54 16.66
CA VAL A 787 -3.89 -25.34 15.44
C VAL A 787 -3.19 -26.65 15.76
N ASP A 788 -3.66 -27.74 15.15
CA ASP A 788 -3.10 -29.08 15.31
C ASP A 788 -1.60 -29.11 14.94
N SER A 789 -0.82 -29.97 15.61
CA SER A 789 0.63 -30.03 15.39
C SER A 789 0.98 -30.45 13.95
N GLY A 790 0.13 -31.24 13.29
CA GLY A 790 0.33 -31.67 11.91
C GLY A 790 0.41 -30.53 10.88
N ASP A 791 -0.37 -29.46 11.04
CA ASP A 791 -0.32 -28.31 10.14
C ASP A 791 0.92 -27.44 10.37
N ARG A 792 1.34 -27.32 11.64
CA ARG A 792 2.58 -26.65 12.03
C ARG A 792 3.81 -27.42 11.51
N LYS A 793 3.79 -28.76 11.64
CA LYS A 793 4.79 -29.65 11.03
C LYS A 793 4.89 -29.45 9.53
N ARG A 794 3.76 -29.36 8.82
CA ARG A 794 3.75 -29.12 7.37
C ARG A 794 4.44 -27.80 6.99
N ALA A 795 4.21 -26.72 7.75
CA ALA A 795 4.89 -25.46 7.51
C ALA A 795 6.42 -25.61 7.64
N ILE A 796 6.88 -26.26 8.72
CA ILE A 796 8.30 -26.54 8.97
C ILE A 796 8.89 -27.41 7.86
N SER A 797 8.30 -28.57 7.56
CA SER A 797 8.76 -29.49 6.51
C SER A 797 8.79 -28.84 5.13
N SER A 798 7.85 -27.93 4.85
CA SER A 798 7.80 -27.16 3.60
C SER A 798 8.96 -26.17 3.48
N VAL A 799 9.32 -25.47 4.56
CA VAL A 799 10.49 -24.58 4.61
C VAL A 799 11.78 -25.40 4.50
N CYS A 800 11.86 -26.55 5.17
CA CYS A 800 12.96 -27.50 5.05
C CYS A 800 13.15 -27.97 3.61
N SER A 801 12.07 -28.40 2.95
CA SER A 801 12.07 -28.83 1.54
C SER A 801 12.54 -27.71 0.60
N TYR A 802 12.11 -26.48 0.85
CA TYR A 802 12.55 -25.30 0.10
C TYR A 802 14.06 -25.09 0.22
N ILE A 803 14.62 -25.18 1.43
CA ILE A 803 16.07 -25.05 1.67
C ILE A 803 16.83 -26.15 0.92
N VAL A 804 16.37 -27.41 1.00
CA VAL A 804 17.00 -28.53 0.26
C VAL A 804 17.02 -28.24 -1.23
N TYR A 805 15.90 -27.79 -1.80
CA TYR A 805 15.81 -27.46 -3.21
C TYR A 805 16.77 -26.34 -3.63
N GLN A 806 16.87 -25.26 -2.83
CA GLN A 806 17.77 -24.16 -3.16
C GLN A 806 19.25 -24.56 -3.04
N CYS A 807 19.61 -25.37 -2.03
CA CYS A 807 20.95 -25.88 -1.85
C CYS A 807 21.36 -26.91 -2.92
N SER A 808 20.41 -27.63 -3.52
CA SER A 808 20.69 -28.63 -4.56
C SER A 808 20.80 -28.07 -5.97
N ARG A 809 20.66 -26.74 -6.14
CA ARG A 809 20.80 -26.11 -7.46
C ARG A 809 22.24 -26.27 -7.97
N PRO A 810 22.44 -26.42 -9.30
CA PRO A 810 23.79 -26.49 -9.87
C PRO A 810 24.66 -25.26 -9.50
N ALA A 811 25.95 -25.48 -9.26
CA ALA A 811 26.92 -24.44 -8.86
C ALA A 811 26.84 -23.11 -9.65
N PRO A 812 26.67 -23.09 -11.00
CA PRO A 812 26.55 -21.83 -11.76
C PRO A 812 25.34 -20.97 -11.40
N LEU A 813 24.32 -21.55 -10.74
CA LEU A 813 23.10 -20.85 -10.32
C LEU A 813 23.20 -20.31 -8.89
N HIS A 814 24.26 -20.63 -8.15
CA HIS A 814 24.49 -20.11 -6.80
C HIS A 814 24.88 -18.64 -6.86
N SER A 815 23.87 -17.78 -6.86
CA SER A 815 24.00 -16.35 -6.73
C SER A 815 23.87 -15.91 -5.27
N ARG A 816 24.33 -14.69 -4.97
CA ARG A 816 24.08 -14.05 -3.67
C ARG A 816 22.59 -14.03 -3.33
N ASP A 817 21.75 -13.70 -4.31
CA ASP A 817 20.30 -13.61 -4.11
C ASP A 817 19.71 -14.99 -3.75
N LEU A 818 20.21 -16.07 -4.34
CA LEU A 818 19.87 -17.44 -3.94
C LEU A 818 20.26 -17.73 -2.49
N HIS A 819 21.48 -17.38 -2.08
CA HIS A 819 21.90 -17.58 -0.68
C HIS A 819 21.08 -16.74 0.28
N SER A 820 20.70 -15.51 -0.08
CA SER A 820 19.79 -14.67 0.70
C SER A 820 18.40 -15.31 0.88
N MET A 821 17.86 -15.99 -0.14
CA MET A 821 16.62 -16.78 0.01
C MET A 821 16.77 -17.90 1.04
N ILE A 822 17.90 -18.61 1.00
CA ILE A 822 18.18 -19.69 1.96
C ILE A 822 18.30 -19.14 3.38
N VAL A 823 19.03 -18.03 3.57
CA VAL A 823 19.15 -17.37 4.88
C VAL A 823 17.79 -16.92 5.40
N ALA A 824 16.94 -16.33 4.55
CA ALA A 824 15.57 -15.96 4.92
C ALA A 824 14.72 -17.18 5.31
N ALA A 825 14.90 -18.32 4.64
CA ALA A 825 14.21 -19.56 4.98
C ALA A 825 14.65 -20.11 6.35
N PHE A 826 15.95 -20.09 6.66
CA PHE A 826 16.44 -20.43 8.01
C PHE A 826 15.90 -19.48 9.09
N GLN A 827 15.79 -18.18 8.79
CA GLN A 827 15.18 -17.21 9.71
C GLN A 827 13.69 -17.52 9.94
N CYS A 828 12.95 -17.83 8.87
CA CYS A 828 11.55 -18.27 8.97
C CYS A 828 11.44 -19.54 9.82
N LEU A 829 12.32 -20.52 9.61
CA LEU A 829 12.37 -21.74 10.41
C LEU A 829 12.61 -21.44 11.89
N CYS A 830 13.55 -20.55 12.22
CA CYS A 830 13.78 -20.14 13.61
C CYS A 830 12.51 -19.53 14.23
N VAL A 831 11.77 -18.68 13.51
CA VAL A 831 10.52 -18.09 14.03
C VAL A 831 9.53 -19.20 14.42
N TRP A 832 9.31 -20.19 13.55
CA TRP A 832 8.42 -21.32 13.83
C TRP A 832 8.85 -22.13 15.05
N LEU A 833 10.15 -22.44 15.17
CA LEU A 833 10.69 -23.19 16.31
C LEU A 833 10.58 -22.42 17.63
N THR A 834 10.71 -21.09 17.60
CA THR A 834 10.61 -20.27 18.81
C THR A 834 9.18 -19.97 19.24
N GLU A 835 8.25 -19.83 18.29
CA GLU A 835 6.83 -19.60 18.59
C GLU A 835 6.08 -20.90 18.95
N HIS A 836 6.58 -22.04 18.47
CA HIS A 836 6.02 -23.37 18.70
C HIS A 836 7.10 -24.38 19.13
N PRO A 837 7.65 -24.25 20.36
CA PRO A 837 8.72 -25.12 20.84
C PRO A 837 8.30 -26.58 20.98
N ASP A 838 7.00 -26.86 21.13
CA ASP A 838 6.41 -28.20 21.13
C ASP A 838 6.71 -28.99 19.85
N MET A 839 7.01 -28.31 18.74
CA MET A 839 7.42 -28.96 17.49
C MET A 839 8.78 -29.66 17.58
N LEU A 840 9.63 -29.32 18.57
CA LEU A 840 10.91 -30.00 18.81
C LEU A 840 10.73 -31.32 19.58
N ASP A 841 9.61 -31.50 20.29
CA ASP A 841 9.27 -32.77 20.95
C ASP A 841 8.84 -33.84 19.94
N GLU A 842 8.38 -33.43 18.75
CA GLU A 842 8.10 -34.35 17.65
C GLU A 842 9.39 -34.87 17.01
N LYS A 843 9.75 -36.12 17.34
CA LYS A 843 10.98 -36.80 16.88
C LYS A 843 11.25 -36.67 15.38
N ASP A 844 10.22 -36.83 14.54
CA ASP A 844 10.38 -36.73 13.08
C ASP A 844 10.68 -35.30 12.63
N CYS A 845 10.01 -34.30 13.23
CA CYS A 845 10.22 -32.90 12.95
C CYS A 845 11.64 -32.48 13.37
N LEU A 846 12.05 -32.82 14.59
CA LEU A 846 13.41 -32.56 15.08
C LEU A 846 14.47 -33.18 14.16
N LYS A 847 14.27 -34.44 13.76
CA LYS A 847 15.21 -35.13 12.85
C LYS A 847 15.31 -34.40 11.52
N GLU A 848 14.18 -34.04 10.90
CA GLU A 848 14.16 -33.31 9.63
C GLU A 848 14.91 -31.97 9.75
N VAL A 849 14.61 -31.19 10.79
CA VAL A 849 15.26 -29.91 11.04
C VAL A 849 16.78 -30.08 11.22
N LEU A 850 17.22 -31.09 11.98
CA LEU A 850 18.65 -31.37 12.18
C LEU A 850 19.36 -31.78 10.88
N GLU A 851 18.70 -32.53 10.00
CA GLU A 851 19.25 -32.85 8.67
C GLU A 851 19.40 -31.58 7.79
N ILE A 852 18.49 -30.61 7.92
CA ILE A 852 18.60 -29.33 7.20
C ILE A 852 19.70 -28.44 7.77
N VAL A 853 19.82 -28.40 9.10
CA VAL A 853 20.92 -27.71 9.78
C VAL A 853 22.27 -28.32 9.36
N GLU A 854 22.37 -29.65 9.32
CA GLU A 854 23.56 -30.34 8.82
C GLU A 854 23.87 -29.98 7.37
N LEU A 855 22.87 -29.97 6.50
CA LEU A 855 23.02 -29.55 5.10
C LEU A 855 23.57 -28.11 5.01
N GLY A 856 23.07 -27.19 5.83
CA GLY A 856 23.52 -25.80 5.84
C GLY A 856 24.96 -25.63 6.34
N ILE A 857 25.38 -26.41 7.34
CA ILE A 857 26.72 -26.32 7.94
C ILE A 857 27.77 -27.07 7.10
N SER A 858 27.46 -28.28 6.65
CA SER A 858 28.40 -29.20 6.02
C SER A 858 28.31 -29.21 4.49
N GLY A 859 27.20 -28.73 3.91
CA GLY A 859 26.90 -28.82 2.48
C GLY A 859 26.31 -30.17 2.04
N SER A 860 26.26 -31.18 2.91
CA SER A 860 25.72 -32.51 2.61
C SER A 860 25.07 -33.17 3.83
N LYS A 861 23.98 -33.91 3.60
CA LYS A 861 23.28 -34.71 4.63
C LYS A 861 24.05 -36.01 4.93
N SER A 862 23.93 -36.54 6.15
CA SER A 862 24.57 -37.81 6.55
C SER A 862 23.96 -39.02 5.84
N LYS A 863 22.66 -38.96 5.56
CA LYS A 863 21.93 -39.97 4.78
C LYS A 863 21.63 -39.41 3.39
N ASN A 864 22.38 -39.86 2.40
CA ASN A 864 21.98 -39.76 1.00
C ASN A 864 21.49 -41.14 0.57
N SER A 865 20.41 -41.19 -0.20
CA SER A 865 19.65 -42.40 -0.55
C SER A 865 20.48 -43.54 -1.18
N GLU A 866 21.71 -43.28 -1.61
CA GLU A 866 22.55 -44.16 -2.43
C GLU A 866 23.94 -44.45 -1.82
N GLN A 867 24.29 -43.92 -0.64
CA GLN A 867 25.64 -44.00 -0.07
C GLN A 867 25.64 -44.46 1.39
N GLU A 868 26.73 -45.10 1.82
CA GLU A 868 26.96 -45.39 3.24
C GLU A 868 26.92 -44.11 4.08
N VAL A 869 26.40 -44.23 5.31
CA VAL A 869 26.24 -43.09 6.22
C VAL A 869 27.62 -42.54 6.57
N LYS A 870 27.96 -41.40 5.98
CA LYS A 870 29.20 -40.69 6.27
C LYS A 870 28.98 -39.80 7.50
N TYR A 871 29.68 -40.08 8.60
CA TYR A 871 29.54 -39.32 9.85
C TYR A 871 30.18 -37.94 9.73
N LYS A 872 29.68 -36.98 10.53
CA LYS A 872 30.12 -35.57 10.51
C LYS A 872 31.64 -35.40 10.63
N GLY A 873 32.32 -36.22 11.42
CA GLY A 873 33.78 -36.15 11.61
C GLY A 873 34.59 -36.49 10.35
N ASP A 874 34.03 -37.31 9.46
CA ASP A 874 34.69 -37.75 8.22
C ASP A 874 34.36 -36.83 7.03
N LYS A 875 33.45 -35.87 7.22
CA LYS A 875 33.00 -34.95 6.17
C LYS A 875 33.92 -33.74 6.09
N GLU A 876 34.38 -33.45 4.88
CA GLU A 876 34.97 -32.16 4.57
C GLU A 876 33.83 -31.13 4.47
N PRO A 877 33.80 -30.09 5.34
CA PRO A 877 32.72 -29.12 5.36
C PRO A 877 32.79 -28.20 4.14
N ASN A 878 31.81 -28.33 3.24
CA ASN A 878 31.71 -27.49 2.04
C ASN A 878 30.31 -26.88 1.92
N PRO A 879 29.93 -25.95 2.82
CA PRO A 879 28.61 -25.32 2.81
C PRO A 879 28.38 -24.50 1.53
N ALA A 880 27.11 -24.38 1.11
CA ALA A 880 26.73 -23.62 -0.08
C ALA A 880 27.21 -22.16 -0.08
N SER A 881 27.30 -21.54 1.10
CA SER A 881 28.04 -20.29 1.35
C SER A 881 28.29 -20.11 2.86
N MET A 882 29.20 -19.21 3.22
CA MET A 882 29.43 -18.87 4.64
C MET A 882 28.18 -18.28 5.30
N ARG A 883 27.42 -17.43 4.61
CA ARG A 883 26.17 -16.86 5.16
C ARG A 883 25.12 -17.93 5.45
N VAL A 884 25.02 -18.95 4.59
CA VAL A 884 24.12 -20.10 4.80
C VAL A 884 24.59 -20.93 5.99
N LYS A 885 25.90 -21.18 6.12
CA LYS A 885 26.48 -21.84 7.30
C LYS A 885 26.18 -21.06 8.58
N ASP A 886 26.38 -19.75 8.59
CA ASP A 886 26.12 -18.91 9.75
C ASP A 886 24.64 -18.93 10.15
N ALA A 887 23.73 -18.94 9.17
CA ALA A 887 22.29 -19.07 9.42
C ALA A 887 21.93 -20.45 10.01
N ALA A 888 22.52 -21.53 9.49
CA ALA A 888 22.32 -22.88 10.02
C ALA A 888 22.92 -23.06 11.43
N GLU A 889 24.07 -22.46 11.72
CA GLU A 889 24.64 -22.40 13.08
C GLU A 889 23.71 -21.64 14.04
N ALA A 890 23.07 -20.56 13.58
CA ALA A 890 22.07 -19.84 14.37
C ALA A 890 20.83 -20.69 14.65
N THR A 891 20.32 -21.44 13.65
CA THR A 891 19.22 -22.38 13.85
C THR A 891 19.58 -23.51 14.80
N LEU A 892 20.80 -24.05 14.72
CA LEU A 892 21.29 -25.04 15.69
C LEU A 892 21.31 -24.47 17.11
N THR A 893 21.79 -23.25 17.24
CA THR A 893 21.82 -22.53 18.52
C THR A 893 20.41 -22.34 19.06
N CYS A 894 19.46 -21.95 18.20
CA CYS A 894 18.05 -21.81 18.54
C CYS A 894 17.42 -23.12 19.07
N ILE A 895 17.78 -24.27 18.49
CA ILE A 895 17.28 -25.59 18.94
C ILE A 895 17.89 -25.98 20.29
N MET A 896 19.15 -25.66 20.53
CA MET A 896 19.88 -26.05 21.74
C MET A 896 19.65 -25.12 22.94
N GLN A 897 19.06 -23.94 22.72
CA GLN A 897 18.79 -22.96 23.77
C GLN A 897 17.46 -23.21 24.48
N LEU A 898 17.45 -23.05 25.80
CA LEU A 898 16.23 -22.98 26.60
C LEU A 898 15.79 -21.52 26.76
N LEU A 899 14.76 -21.11 26.03
CA LEU A 899 14.16 -19.78 26.16
C LEU A 899 13.38 -19.67 27.48
N GLY A 900 13.45 -18.50 28.12
CA GLY A 900 12.70 -18.21 29.35
C GLY A 900 13.32 -18.78 30.64
N ALA A 901 14.52 -19.37 30.58
CA ALA A 901 15.22 -19.91 31.74
C ALA A 901 15.65 -18.85 32.77
N PHE A 902 15.68 -17.56 32.38
CA PHE A 902 16.06 -16.44 33.24
C PHE A 902 14.90 -15.44 33.36
N PRO A 903 14.59 -14.93 34.57
CA PRO A 903 13.57 -13.89 34.75
C PRO A 903 13.98 -12.65 33.95
N SER A 904 13.03 -12.10 33.18
CA SER A 904 13.33 -11.17 32.09
C SER A 904 13.05 -9.72 32.49
N PRO A 905 14.08 -8.86 32.57
CA PRO A 905 13.89 -7.43 32.31
C PRO A 905 13.88 -7.14 30.80
N SER A 906 14.36 -8.07 29.96
CA SER A 906 14.57 -7.89 28.51
C SER A 906 13.47 -8.47 27.61
N GLY A 907 12.31 -8.83 28.16
CA GLY A 907 11.19 -9.45 27.44
C GLY A 907 11.11 -10.99 27.57
N PRO A 908 9.93 -11.59 27.37
CA PRO A 908 9.56 -12.95 27.78
C PRO A 908 10.43 -14.09 27.22
N ALA A 909 11.29 -13.81 26.24
CA ALA A 909 12.15 -14.79 25.58
C ALA A 909 13.63 -14.35 25.59
N SER A 910 14.18 -13.92 26.74
CA SER A 910 15.61 -13.62 26.84
C SER A 910 16.47 -14.90 26.69
N PRO A 911 17.42 -14.95 25.73
CA PRO A 911 18.36 -16.07 25.58
C PRO A 911 19.59 -15.94 26.49
N CYS A 912 19.73 -14.83 27.22
CA CYS A 912 20.94 -14.44 27.93
C CYS A 912 20.65 -14.05 29.39
N SER A 913 21.55 -14.40 30.29
CA SER A 913 21.57 -14.01 31.69
C SER A 913 22.24 -12.64 31.90
N LEU A 914 21.64 -11.84 32.78
CA LEU A 914 22.20 -10.56 33.22
C LEU A 914 23.25 -10.71 34.33
N VAL A 915 23.36 -11.91 34.92
CA VAL A 915 24.34 -12.21 35.97
C VAL A 915 25.75 -12.18 35.39
N ASN A 916 26.62 -11.39 36.00
CA ASN A 916 28.05 -11.30 35.67
C ASN A 916 28.91 -11.57 36.91
N GLU A 917 30.23 -11.55 36.74
CA GLU A 917 31.18 -11.75 37.83
C GLU A 917 30.96 -10.74 38.95
N THR A 918 30.73 -9.46 38.64
CA THR A 918 30.53 -8.41 39.66
C THR A 918 29.27 -8.67 40.49
N THR A 919 28.18 -9.12 39.86
CA THR A 919 26.95 -9.51 40.55
C THR A 919 27.19 -10.72 41.44
N LEU A 920 27.85 -11.77 40.93
CA LEU A 920 28.16 -12.97 41.72
C LEU A 920 29.06 -12.64 42.92
N ILE A 921 30.06 -11.78 42.73
CA ILE A 921 30.97 -11.30 43.78
C ILE A 921 30.22 -10.47 44.84
N LYS A 922 29.28 -9.60 44.43
CA LYS A 922 28.46 -8.80 45.35
C LYS A 922 27.58 -9.68 46.24
N TYR A 923 27.01 -10.76 45.69
CA TYR A 923 26.11 -11.66 46.42
C TYR A 923 26.80 -12.86 47.07
N SER A 924 28.08 -13.10 46.78
CA SER A 924 28.87 -14.09 47.51
C SER A 924 29.21 -13.56 48.89
N ARG A 925 28.71 -14.22 49.96
CA ARG A 925 28.96 -13.88 51.38
C ARG A 925 30.39 -14.17 51.85
N LEU A 926 31.38 -14.06 50.97
CA LEU A 926 32.75 -14.52 51.21
C LEU A 926 33.67 -13.33 51.52
N PRO A 927 34.59 -13.46 52.48
CA PRO A 927 35.30 -12.33 53.09
C PRO A 927 36.29 -11.62 52.17
N THR A 928 36.82 -12.31 51.16
CA THR A 928 37.83 -11.77 50.24
C THR A 928 37.61 -12.33 48.83
N ILE A 929 36.73 -11.69 48.06
CA ILE A 929 36.57 -12.01 46.64
C ILE A 929 36.99 -10.82 45.79
N ASN A 930 37.98 -11.07 44.93
CA ASN A 930 38.42 -10.15 43.89
C ASN A 930 37.88 -10.67 42.54
N LYS A 931 37.84 -9.83 41.51
CA LYS A 931 37.64 -10.24 40.10
C LYS A 931 38.60 -11.38 39.68
N HIS A 932 39.76 -11.51 40.31
CA HIS A 932 40.71 -12.62 40.10
C HIS A 932 40.31 -13.96 40.76
N SER A 933 39.21 -14.02 41.51
CA SER A 933 38.69 -15.27 42.08
C SER A 933 38.10 -16.23 41.04
N PHE A 934 37.82 -15.74 39.82
CA PHE A 934 37.36 -16.57 38.71
C PHE A 934 38.53 -17.16 37.93
N ARG A 935 38.43 -18.45 37.59
CA ARG A 935 39.28 -19.08 36.58
C ARG A 935 38.63 -19.01 35.21
N TYR A 936 39.40 -18.69 34.19
CA TYR A 936 38.90 -18.53 32.82
C TYR A 936 39.45 -19.62 31.91
N PHE A 937 38.56 -20.33 31.24
CA PHE A 937 38.89 -21.36 30.26
C PHE A 937 38.16 -21.10 28.95
N VAL A 938 38.68 -21.61 27.84
CA VAL A 938 38.01 -21.63 26.55
C VAL A 938 37.87 -23.06 26.08
N LEU A 939 36.65 -23.41 25.64
CA LEU A 939 36.34 -24.67 24.98
C LEU A 939 36.20 -24.44 23.47
N ASP A 940 36.90 -25.26 22.68
CA ASP A 940 36.80 -25.32 21.22
C ASP A 940 36.89 -23.94 20.53
N ASN A 941 37.64 -23.00 21.11
CA ASN A 941 37.73 -21.59 20.69
C ASN A 941 36.40 -20.84 20.52
N SER A 942 35.32 -21.35 21.12
CA SER A 942 33.96 -20.86 20.86
C SER A 942 33.20 -20.48 22.11
N VAL A 943 33.59 -21.01 23.26
CA VAL A 943 32.92 -20.80 24.55
C VAL A 943 33.94 -20.44 25.62
N ILE A 944 33.77 -19.30 26.27
CA ILE A 944 34.56 -18.89 27.44
C ILE A 944 33.80 -19.30 28.70
N LEU A 945 34.46 -20.04 29.58
CA LEU A 945 33.97 -20.42 30.90
C LEU A 945 34.67 -19.57 31.96
N ALA A 946 33.92 -18.85 32.78
CA ALA A 946 34.42 -18.26 34.02
C ALA A 946 33.90 -19.07 35.20
N MET A 947 34.78 -19.71 35.96
CA MET A 947 34.43 -20.62 37.05
C MET A 947 34.78 -20.01 38.40
N LEU A 948 33.79 -19.98 39.28
CA LEU A 948 33.91 -19.64 40.70
C LEU A 948 33.72 -20.93 41.51
N GLU A 949 34.79 -21.41 42.15
CA GLU A 949 34.78 -22.64 42.96
C GLU A 949 34.16 -22.44 44.36
N GLN A 950 33.94 -21.19 44.77
CA GLN A 950 33.43 -20.87 46.11
C GLN A 950 31.88 -20.92 46.17
N PRO A 951 31.29 -21.46 47.24
CA PRO A 951 29.84 -21.58 47.38
C PRO A 951 29.17 -20.21 47.59
N LEU A 952 28.11 -19.94 46.83
CA LEU A 952 27.28 -18.75 46.92
C LEU A 952 26.33 -18.82 48.13
N GLY A 953 26.84 -18.91 49.37
CA GLY A 953 26.09 -18.66 50.61
C GLY A 953 24.78 -19.43 50.84
N ASN A 954 24.47 -20.48 50.07
CA ASN A 954 23.29 -21.31 50.27
C ASN A 954 23.50 -22.12 51.56
N GLU A 955 22.98 -21.62 52.68
CA GLU A 955 23.10 -22.20 54.04
C GLU A 955 22.36 -23.53 54.22
N GLN A 956 22.43 -24.45 53.25
CA GLN A 956 22.14 -25.84 53.53
C GLN A 956 23.43 -26.44 54.07
N ASN A 957 23.41 -26.84 55.34
CA ASN A 957 24.48 -27.45 56.15
C ASN A 957 25.20 -28.69 55.54
N ASP A 958 25.10 -28.93 54.24
CA ASP A 958 25.75 -30.02 53.54
C ASP A 958 26.92 -29.48 52.69
N PHE A 959 28.15 -29.86 53.04
CA PHE A 959 29.39 -29.56 52.32
C PHE A 959 29.46 -30.31 50.97
N PHE A 960 28.70 -29.86 49.97
CA PHE A 960 28.77 -30.42 48.61
C PHE A 960 29.79 -29.66 47.74
N PRO A 961 30.57 -30.37 46.89
CA PRO A 961 31.36 -29.74 45.84
C PRO A 961 30.44 -28.91 44.94
N SER A 962 30.62 -27.60 44.94
CA SER A 962 29.82 -26.66 44.15
C SER A 962 30.69 -25.76 43.29
N VAL A 963 30.21 -25.46 42.08
CA VAL A 963 30.86 -24.52 41.17
C VAL A 963 29.80 -23.64 40.52
N THR A 964 30.08 -22.35 40.43
CA THR A 964 29.30 -21.43 39.63
C THR A 964 30.06 -21.11 38.36
N VAL A 965 29.46 -21.38 37.20
CA VAL A 965 30.09 -21.20 35.89
C VAL A 965 29.31 -20.16 35.10
N LEU A 966 29.99 -19.12 34.65
CA LEU A 966 29.50 -18.21 33.62
C LEU A 966 29.97 -18.73 32.25
N VAL A 967 29.03 -19.09 31.41
CA VAL A 967 29.28 -19.62 30.06
C VAL A 967 29.01 -18.51 29.06
N ARG A 968 30.05 -18.02 28.38
CA ARG A 968 29.95 -17.03 27.30
C ARG A 968 30.16 -17.70 25.96
N GLY A 969 29.16 -17.65 25.10
CA GLY A 969 29.25 -18.20 23.75
C GLY A 969 28.63 -17.28 22.71
N MET A 970 28.43 -17.82 21.51
CA MET A 970 27.76 -17.12 20.40
C MET A 970 26.30 -16.74 20.73
N SER A 971 25.67 -17.47 21.65
CA SER A 971 24.30 -17.29 22.14
C SER A 971 24.12 -16.17 23.17
N GLY A 972 25.21 -15.70 23.76
CA GLY A 972 25.14 -14.78 24.90
C GLY A 972 25.95 -15.29 26.09
N ARG A 973 25.49 -14.94 27.29
CA ARG A 973 26.05 -15.34 28.58
C ARG A 973 25.01 -16.12 29.37
N LEU A 974 25.39 -17.27 29.91
CA LEU A 974 24.55 -18.11 30.77
C LEU A 974 25.25 -18.25 32.12
N ALA A 975 24.48 -18.40 33.19
CA ALA A 975 25.01 -18.63 34.53
C ALA A 975 24.47 -19.95 35.07
N TRP A 976 25.34 -20.89 35.37
CA TRP A 976 24.99 -22.20 35.90
C TRP A 976 25.62 -22.40 37.28
N ALA A 977 24.80 -22.73 38.28
CA ALA A 977 25.27 -23.22 39.57
C ALA A 977 25.12 -24.74 39.59
N GLN A 978 26.22 -25.45 39.77
CA GLN A 978 26.25 -26.91 39.78
C GLN A 978 26.72 -27.43 41.14
N GLN A 979 26.11 -28.50 41.60
CA GLN A 979 26.46 -29.22 42.81
C GLN A 979 26.62 -30.69 42.48
N LEU A 980 27.72 -31.30 42.91
CA LEU A 980 27.94 -32.72 42.73
C LEU A 980 27.33 -33.48 43.93
N CYS A 981 26.29 -34.25 43.67
CA CYS A 981 25.63 -35.10 44.66
C CYS A 981 25.75 -36.57 44.25
N LEU A 982 26.07 -37.46 45.21
CA LEU A 982 26.10 -38.91 44.96
C LEU A 982 24.70 -39.52 44.78
N LEU A 983 23.66 -38.87 45.28
CA LEU A 983 22.27 -39.33 45.23
C LEU A 983 21.35 -38.23 44.67
N PRO A 984 20.29 -38.58 43.90
CA PRO A 984 19.30 -37.63 43.44
C PRO A 984 18.61 -36.90 44.60
N ARG A 985 18.35 -35.59 44.48
CA ARG A 985 17.74 -34.78 45.55
C ARG A 985 16.43 -35.38 46.10
N GLY A 986 15.62 -36.03 45.25
CA GLY A 986 14.35 -36.66 45.64
C GLY A 986 14.48 -37.88 46.57
N ALA A 987 15.63 -38.54 46.64
CA ALA A 987 15.85 -39.67 47.53
C ALA A 987 16.02 -39.26 49.01
N LYS A 988 16.29 -37.97 49.28
CA LYS A 988 16.54 -37.45 50.63
C LYS A 988 15.30 -37.39 51.53
N ALA A 989 14.08 -37.39 50.99
CA ALA A 989 12.87 -37.21 51.80
C ALA A 989 12.67 -38.30 52.87
N ASN A 990 13.30 -39.47 52.72
CA ASN A 990 13.22 -40.57 53.69
C ASN A 990 14.48 -40.80 54.53
N GLN A 991 15.51 -39.96 54.41
CA GLN A 991 16.70 -40.08 55.27
C GLN A 991 16.47 -39.29 56.56
N LYS A 992 15.92 -39.96 57.58
CA LYS A 992 16.19 -39.58 58.97
C LYS A 992 17.70 -39.44 59.10
N LEU A 993 18.15 -38.27 59.59
CA LEU A 993 19.54 -37.96 59.92
C LEU A 993 20.31 -39.22 60.28
N PHE A 994 21.44 -39.44 59.61
CA PHE A 994 22.42 -40.50 59.84
C PHE A 994 22.78 -40.56 61.33
N VAL A 995 21.93 -41.17 62.15
CA VAL A 995 22.32 -41.72 63.44
C VAL A 995 23.14 -42.93 63.04
N PRO A 996 24.45 -42.98 63.35
CA PRO A 996 25.25 -44.16 63.03
C PRO A 996 24.56 -45.35 63.68
N GLU A 997 23.94 -46.23 62.89
CA GLU A 997 23.47 -47.49 63.44
C GLU A 997 24.70 -48.20 64.01
N PRO A 998 24.66 -48.68 65.27
CA PRO A 998 25.76 -49.44 65.82
C PRO A 998 25.99 -50.66 64.93
N ARG A 999 27.25 -50.84 64.49
CA ARG A 999 27.64 -51.81 63.46
C ARG A 999 27.14 -53.22 63.87
N PRO A 1000 26.34 -53.92 63.04
CA PRO A 1000 25.80 -55.22 63.40
C PRO A 1000 26.94 -56.24 63.62
N VAL A 1001 26.76 -57.11 64.61
CA VAL A 1001 27.73 -58.17 64.98
C VAL A 1001 27.99 -59.05 63.75
N PRO A 1002 29.26 -59.37 63.39
CA PRO A 1002 29.56 -60.14 62.20
C PRO A 1002 28.86 -61.51 62.24
N LYS A 1003 27.91 -61.74 61.33
CA LYS A 1003 27.30 -63.06 61.12
C LYS A 1003 28.21 -63.89 60.23
N ASN A 1004 29.27 -64.45 60.80
CA ASN A 1004 30.27 -65.23 60.06
C ASN A 1004 29.73 -66.55 59.46
N ASP A 1005 28.49 -66.93 59.79
CA ASP A 1005 27.85 -68.14 59.27
C ASP A 1005 26.98 -67.86 58.02
N VAL A 1006 26.85 -66.59 57.60
CA VAL A 1006 25.99 -66.18 56.49
C VAL A 1006 26.86 -65.69 55.34
N GLY A 1007 27.27 -66.63 54.51
CA GLY A 1007 28.08 -66.40 53.32
C GLY A 1007 28.79 -67.69 52.96
N PHE A 1008 28.68 -68.13 51.71
CA PHE A 1008 29.45 -69.27 51.24
C PHE A 1008 30.93 -68.94 51.41
N LYS A 1009 31.68 -69.72 52.20
CA LYS A 1009 33.16 -69.73 52.10
C LYS A 1009 33.47 -70.19 50.68
N TYR A 1010 33.69 -69.25 49.76
CA TYR A 1010 34.17 -69.57 48.43
C TYR A 1010 35.57 -70.14 48.61
N SER A 1011 35.75 -71.45 48.45
CA SER A 1011 37.09 -71.97 48.17
C SER A 1011 37.44 -71.47 46.76
N VAL A 1012 37.94 -70.24 46.66
CA VAL A 1012 38.37 -69.69 45.39
C VAL A 1012 39.62 -70.48 45.00
N LYS A 1013 39.44 -71.51 44.18
CA LYS A 1013 40.56 -72.07 43.44
C LYS A 1013 41.03 -70.96 42.52
N HIS A 1014 42.16 -70.32 42.85
CA HIS A 1014 42.78 -69.34 41.99
C HIS A 1014 43.06 -69.97 40.62
N ARG A 1015 42.25 -69.61 39.63
CA ARG A 1015 42.52 -69.87 38.22
C ARG A 1015 42.81 -68.53 37.55
N PRO A 1016 43.79 -68.46 36.65
CA PRO A 1016 44.02 -67.24 35.85
C PRO A 1016 42.78 -66.87 35.01
N PHE A 1017 41.97 -67.88 34.64
CA PHE A 1017 40.80 -67.73 33.80
C PHE A 1017 39.58 -68.44 34.42
N PRO A 1018 38.35 -67.94 34.22
CA PRO A 1018 37.11 -68.59 34.62
C PRO A 1018 36.99 -70.03 34.07
N GLU A 1019 36.29 -70.92 34.77
CA GLU A 1019 36.01 -72.30 34.28
C GLU A 1019 35.32 -72.31 32.91
N GLU A 1020 34.60 -71.25 32.57
CA GLU A 1020 33.97 -71.07 31.27
C GLU A 1020 34.96 -70.89 30.13
N VAL A 1021 36.18 -70.38 30.39
CA VAL A 1021 37.19 -70.19 29.34
C VAL A 1021 37.65 -71.54 28.79
N ASP A 1022 37.75 -72.56 29.65
CA ASP A 1022 38.05 -73.95 29.24
C ASP A 1022 36.95 -74.56 28.35
N LYS A 1023 35.73 -73.98 28.33
CA LYS A 1023 34.61 -74.41 27.48
C LYS A 1023 34.55 -73.70 26.14
N ILE A 1024 35.36 -72.65 25.92
CA ILE A 1024 35.37 -71.91 24.65
C ILE A 1024 36.12 -72.76 23.62
N PRO A 1025 35.47 -73.18 22.52
CA PRO A 1025 36.15 -73.94 21.48
C PRO A 1025 37.28 -73.10 20.87
N PHE A 1026 38.49 -73.62 20.87
CA PHE A 1026 39.66 -72.95 20.29
C PHE A 1026 39.47 -72.72 18.79
N VAL A 1027 39.68 -71.48 18.36
CA VAL A 1027 39.81 -71.14 16.94
C VAL A 1027 41.25 -71.36 16.47
N LYS A 1028 41.46 -71.50 15.15
CA LYS A 1028 42.80 -71.75 14.58
C LYS A 1028 43.86 -70.73 15.01
N ALA A 1029 43.47 -69.52 15.38
CA ALA A 1029 44.37 -68.50 15.90
C ALA A 1029 44.90 -68.86 17.31
N ASP A 1030 44.11 -69.52 18.15
CA ASP A 1030 44.50 -69.87 19.53
C ASP A 1030 45.56 -70.99 19.55
N LEU A 1031 45.52 -71.89 18.56
CA LEU A 1031 46.50 -72.96 18.36
C LEU A 1031 47.84 -72.48 17.79
N SER A 1032 48.01 -71.17 17.54
CA SER A 1032 49.28 -70.62 17.03
C SER A 1032 50.34 -70.43 18.11
N ILE A 1033 49.95 -70.50 19.39
CA ILE A 1033 50.85 -70.38 20.54
C ILE A 1033 51.18 -71.81 21.01
N PRO A 1034 52.46 -72.23 20.96
CA PRO A 1034 52.89 -73.56 21.41
C PRO A 1034 52.54 -73.82 22.87
N ASP A 1035 52.10 -75.05 23.18
CA ASP A 1035 51.81 -75.45 24.56
C ASP A 1035 53.10 -75.45 25.41
N LEU A 1036 52.98 -75.20 26.72
CA LEU A 1036 54.15 -75.04 27.61
C LEU A 1036 55.10 -76.26 27.54
N HIS A 1037 54.60 -77.47 27.32
CA HIS A 1037 55.42 -78.68 27.16
C HIS A 1037 56.25 -78.70 25.87
N GLU A 1038 55.82 -77.98 24.82
CA GLU A 1038 56.53 -77.91 23.53
C GLU A 1038 57.75 -76.95 23.58
N ILE A 1039 57.78 -76.05 24.56
CA ILE A 1039 58.86 -75.07 24.76
C ILE A 1039 59.78 -75.38 25.94
N VAL A 1040 59.44 -76.37 26.77
CA VAL A 1040 60.25 -76.77 27.94
C VAL A 1040 61.51 -77.49 27.46
N THR A 1041 62.64 -76.81 27.59
CA THR A 1041 63.97 -77.39 27.52
C THR A 1041 64.35 -77.98 28.89
N GLU A 1042 65.32 -78.90 28.94
CA GLU A 1042 65.82 -79.50 30.20
C GLU A 1042 66.19 -78.44 31.25
N GLU A 1043 66.79 -77.32 30.83
CA GLU A 1043 67.12 -76.18 31.71
C GLU A 1043 65.85 -75.46 32.24
N LEU A 1044 64.79 -75.40 31.44
CA LEU A 1044 63.51 -74.83 31.84
C LEU A 1044 62.79 -75.74 32.84
N GLU A 1045 62.90 -77.06 32.67
CA GLU A 1045 62.25 -78.05 33.53
C GLU A 1045 62.82 -78.00 34.96
N GLU A 1046 64.13 -77.83 35.09
CA GLU A 1046 64.79 -77.67 36.41
C GLU A 1046 64.38 -76.35 37.10
N ARG A 1047 64.19 -75.27 36.33
CA ARG A 1047 63.62 -74.00 36.85
C ARG A 1047 62.16 -74.17 37.26
N HIS A 1048 61.36 -74.91 36.47
CA HIS A 1048 59.96 -75.16 36.78
C HIS A 1048 59.80 -76.00 38.04
N GLU A 1049 60.68 -76.97 38.29
CA GLU A 1049 60.61 -77.77 39.52
C GLU A 1049 60.97 -76.94 40.76
N LYS A 1050 61.97 -76.06 40.66
CA LYS A 1050 62.23 -75.05 41.71
C LYS A 1050 61.02 -74.16 41.98
N LEU A 1051 60.34 -73.72 40.92
CA LEU A 1051 59.14 -72.90 41.04
C LEU A 1051 58.01 -73.68 41.72
N ARG A 1052 57.78 -74.94 41.33
CA ARG A 1052 56.77 -75.83 41.94
C ARG A 1052 57.04 -76.06 43.42
N SER A 1053 58.30 -76.32 43.78
CA SER A 1053 58.72 -76.44 45.17
C SER A 1053 58.47 -75.15 45.96
N GLY A 1054 58.81 -74.00 45.39
CA GLY A 1054 58.53 -72.69 45.99
C GLY A 1054 57.03 -72.43 46.17
N MET A 1055 56.21 -72.78 45.18
CA MET A 1055 54.75 -72.65 45.28
C MET A 1055 54.16 -73.57 46.36
N ALA A 1056 54.65 -74.80 46.48
CA ALA A 1056 54.18 -75.72 47.53
C ALA A 1056 54.54 -75.21 48.94
N GLN A 1057 55.74 -74.64 49.11
CA GLN A 1057 56.14 -74.01 50.38
C GLN A 1057 55.25 -72.80 50.70
N GLN A 1058 54.93 -71.98 49.69
CA GLN A 1058 54.06 -70.82 49.85
C GLN A 1058 52.64 -71.24 50.26
N ILE A 1059 52.06 -72.27 49.63
CA ILE A 1059 50.74 -72.79 49.99
C ILE A 1059 50.72 -73.30 51.43
N ALA A 1060 51.76 -74.03 51.86
CA ALA A 1060 51.87 -74.52 53.23
C ALA A 1060 51.98 -73.37 54.24
N TYR A 1061 52.75 -72.33 53.90
CA TYR A 1061 52.88 -71.13 54.71
C TYR A 1061 51.56 -70.36 54.84
N GLU A 1062 50.81 -70.23 53.73
CA GLU A 1062 49.50 -69.59 53.72
C GLU A 1062 48.47 -70.35 54.56
N MET A 1063 48.44 -71.68 54.49
CA MET A 1063 47.59 -72.50 55.37
C MET A 1063 47.92 -72.31 56.86
N HIS A 1064 49.21 -72.20 57.20
CA HIS A 1064 49.64 -71.96 58.57
C HIS A 1064 49.21 -70.58 59.08
N LEU A 1065 49.39 -69.54 58.24
CA LEU A 1065 48.91 -68.18 58.50
C LEU A 1065 47.40 -68.14 58.68
N GLU A 1066 46.65 -68.88 57.86
CA GLU A 1066 45.19 -68.91 57.93
C GLU A 1066 44.70 -69.48 59.27
N GLN A 1067 45.28 -70.60 59.73
CA GLN A 1067 45.03 -71.17 61.06
C GLN A 1067 45.41 -70.22 62.20
N GLN A 1068 46.55 -69.56 62.10
CA GLN A 1068 46.98 -68.57 63.10
C GLN A 1068 46.00 -67.39 63.15
N SER A 1069 45.54 -66.92 61.98
CA SER A 1069 44.58 -65.82 61.88
C SER A 1069 43.22 -66.18 62.49
N GLU A 1070 42.70 -67.39 62.23
CA GLU A 1070 41.43 -67.86 62.79
C GLU A 1070 41.50 -67.94 64.33
N GLY A 1071 42.66 -68.35 64.87
CA GLY A 1071 42.91 -68.39 66.31
C GLY A 1071 43.01 -67.01 66.97
N GLU A 1072 43.59 -66.01 66.29
CA GLU A 1072 43.60 -64.62 66.79
C GLU A 1072 42.22 -63.96 66.67
N LEU A 1073 41.48 -64.25 65.60
CA LEU A 1073 40.13 -63.72 65.36
C LEU A 1073 39.14 -64.12 66.45
N GLN A 1074 39.17 -65.38 66.91
CA GLN A 1074 38.27 -65.85 67.98
C GLN A 1074 38.49 -65.15 69.35
N LYS A 1075 39.65 -64.54 69.58
CA LYS A 1075 39.99 -63.88 70.86
C LYS A 1075 39.59 -62.40 70.90
N ARG A 1076 39.21 -61.77 69.79
CA ARG A 1076 38.91 -60.34 69.72
C ARG A 1076 37.45 -60.06 70.09
N SER A 1077 37.24 -59.15 71.04
CA SER A 1077 35.92 -58.57 71.33
C SER A 1077 35.49 -57.59 70.24
N PHE A 1078 34.21 -57.58 69.86
CA PHE A 1078 33.69 -56.78 68.75
C PHE A 1078 32.72 -55.68 69.23
N PRO A 1079 32.84 -54.44 68.70
CA PRO A 1079 33.92 -53.93 67.86
C PRO A 1079 35.22 -53.71 68.66
N ASP A 1080 36.36 -54.06 68.04
CA ASP A 1080 37.69 -54.00 68.65
C ASP A 1080 38.16 -52.54 68.79
N PRO A 1081 38.34 -52.00 70.02
CA PRO A 1081 38.66 -50.60 70.24
C PRO A 1081 39.96 -50.12 69.58
N VAL A 1082 40.90 -51.02 69.31
CA VAL A 1082 42.21 -50.69 68.75
C VAL A 1082 42.15 -50.59 67.23
N THR A 1083 41.30 -51.38 66.59
CA THR A 1083 41.15 -51.44 65.13
C THR A 1083 39.89 -50.77 64.61
N ASP A 1084 39.03 -50.25 65.49
CA ASP A 1084 37.81 -49.57 65.08
C ASP A 1084 38.13 -48.27 64.32
N CYS A 1085 38.12 -48.38 62.99
CA CYS A 1085 38.28 -47.25 62.09
C CYS A 1085 37.12 -46.27 62.29
N LYS A 1086 37.42 -45.14 62.93
CA LYS A 1086 36.55 -43.97 62.86
C LYS A 1086 36.63 -43.41 61.44
N PRO A 1087 35.49 -43.20 60.76
CA PRO A 1087 35.52 -42.57 59.44
C PRO A 1087 36.20 -41.21 59.54
N PRO A 1088 37.08 -40.85 58.58
CA PRO A 1088 37.66 -39.51 58.54
C PRO A 1088 36.53 -38.47 58.42
N PRO A 1089 36.72 -37.26 58.97
CA PRO A 1089 35.76 -36.18 58.79
C PRO A 1089 35.55 -35.93 57.28
N PRO A 1090 34.33 -35.60 56.84
CA PRO A 1090 34.05 -35.27 55.44
C PRO A 1090 35.01 -34.17 54.94
N ALA A 1091 35.57 -34.36 53.75
CA ALA A 1091 36.37 -33.33 53.09
C ALA A 1091 35.52 -32.08 52.88
N GLN A 1092 36.05 -30.90 53.24
CA GLN A 1092 35.36 -29.61 53.07
C GLN A 1092 35.90 -28.80 51.88
N GLU A 1093 37.11 -29.11 51.42
CA GLU A 1093 37.78 -28.43 50.32
C GLU A 1093 37.69 -29.28 49.04
N PHE A 1094 37.17 -28.67 47.97
CA PHE A 1094 36.92 -29.35 46.70
C PHE A 1094 37.51 -28.54 45.53
N GLN A 1095 38.22 -29.22 44.63
CA GLN A 1095 38.71 -28.63 43.37
C GLN A 1095 37.62 -28.70 42.30
N THR A 1096 36.58 -27.89 42.46
CA THR A 1096 35.32 -28.07 41.73
C THR A 1096 35.42 -27.72 40.24
N ALA A 1097 36.31 -26.81 39.83
CA ALA A 1097 36.58 -26.54 38.42
C ALA A 1097 37.23 -27.74 37.73
N ARG A 1098 38.18 -28.40 38.40
CA ARG A 1098 38.81 -29.63 37.88
C ARG A 1098 37.79 -30.75 37.77
N LEU A 1099 36.97 -30.95 38.81
CA LEU A 1099 35.89 -31.95 38.78
C LEU A 1099 34.93 -31.68 37.63
N PHE A 1100 34.51 -30.42 37.44
CA PHE A 1100 33.66 -30.00 36.33
C PHE A 1100 34.31 -30.34 34.98
N LEU A 1101 35.51 -29.84 34.72
CA LEU A 1101 36.19 -30.05 33.43
C LEU A 1101 36.43 -31.53 33.15
N SER A 1102 36.74 -32.33 34.17
CA SER A 1102 36.93 -33.78 34.04
C SER A 1102 35.62 -34.53 33.78
N HIS A 1103 34.55 -34.24 34.54
CA HIS A 1103 33.29 -34.97 34.44
C HIS A 1103 32.53 -34.67 33.14
N PHE A 1104 32.68 -33.46 32.60
CA PHE A 1104 32.16 -33.11 31.29
C PHE A 1104 33.08 -33.54 30.13
N GLY A 1105 34.22 -34.19 30.42
CA GLY A 1105 35.14 -34.72 29.40
C GLY A 1105 36.02 -33.66 28.71
N PHE A 1106 36.05 -32.43 29.21
CA PHE A 1106 36.88 -31.34 28.67
C PHE A 1106 38.35 -31.45 29.09
N LEU A 1107 38.63 -32.05 30.26
CA LEU A 1107 39.98 -32.24 30.76
C LEU A 1107 40.56 -33.60 30.32
N SER A 1108 41.33 -33.59 29.24
CA SER A 1108 42.12 -34.75 28.78
C SER A 1108 43.48 -34.30 28.24
N LEU A 1109 44.46 -35.21 28.18
CA LEU A 1109 45.76 -34.94 27.55
C LEU A 1109 45.59 -34.52 26.08
N GLU A 1110 44.66 -35.16 25.36
CA GLU A 1110 44.39 -34.85 23.95
C GLU A 1110 43.77 -33.46 23.78
N ALA A 1111 42.91 -33.03 24.70
CA ALA A 1111 42.29 -31.70 24.65
C ALA A 1111 43.29 -30.55 24.86
N LEU A 1112 44.43 -30.83 25.49
CA LEU A 1112 45.50 -29.85 25.75
C LEU A 1112 46.56 -29.82 24.65
N LYS A 1113 46.62 -30.85 23.80
CA LYS A 1113 47.59 -30.93 22.69
C LYS A 1113 47.20 -30.00 21.55
N GLU A 1114 48.19 -29.35 20.96
CA GLU A 1114 48.04 -28.70 19.66
C GLU A 1114 48.04 -29.77 18.56
N PRO A 1115 47.00 -29.86 17.71
CA PRO A 1115 46.96 -30.85 16.63
C PRO A 1115 48.13 -30.63 15.66
N ALA A 1116 48.94 -31.66 15.45
CA ALA A 1116 50.27 -31.59 14.81
C ALA A 1116 50.32 -30.95 13.40
N ASN A 1117 49.18 -30.85 12.70
CA ASN A 1117 49.07 -30.30 11.34
C ASN A 1117 48.06 -29.15 11.21
N SER A 1118 47.59 -28.58 12.33
CA SER A 1118 46.52 -27.59 12.33
C SER A 1118 46.99 -26.24 12.87
N ARG A 1119 46.57 -25.15 12.23
CA ARG A 1119 46.66 -23.79 12.82
C ARG A 1119 45.66 -23.59 13.97
N LEU A 1120 44.86 -24.60 14.31
CA LEU A 1120 43.88 -24.55 15.37
C LEU A 1120 44.58 -24.75 16.72
N PRO A 1121 44.31 -23.90 17.73
CA PRO A 1121 44.83 -24.08 19.07
C PRO A 1121 44.10 -25.24 19.78
N PRO A 1122 44.54 -25.64 20.99
CA PRO A 1122 43.98 -26.77 21.73
C PRO A 1122 42.48 -26.63 22.01
N HIS A 1123 41.81 -27.76 22.28
CA HIS A 1123 40.39 -27.78 22.62
C HIS A 1123 40.08 -27.12 23.96
N LEU A 1124 40.99 -27.23 24.94
CA LEU A 1124 40.88 -26.57 26.24
C LEU A 1124 42.06 -25.61 26.43
N ILE A 1125 41.75 -24.33 26.64
CA ILE A 1125 42.76 -23.27 26.79
C ILE A 1125 42.49 -22.49 28.08
N ALA A 1126 43.50 -22.32 28.93
CA ALA A 1126 43.43 -21.36 30.04
C ALA A 1126 43.67 -19.93 29.55
N LEU A 1127 42.87 -18.98 30.04
CA LEU A 1127 43.10 -17.55 29.81
C LEU A 1127 43.74 -16.92 31.04
N ASP A 1128 44.70 -16.03 30.80
CA ASP A 1128 45.34 -15.25 31.85
C ASP A 1128 44.60 -13.93 32.09
N SER A 1129 43.86 -13.85 33.20
CA SER A 1129 43.10 -12.66 33.60
C SER A 1129 43.96 -11.56 34.20
N THR A 1130 45.26 -11.80 34.42
CA THR A 1130 46.19 -10.78 34.95
C THR A 1130 46.70 -9.83 33.86
N ILE A 1131 46.56 -10.21 32.59
CA ILE A 1131 46.99 -9.39 31.45
C ILE A 1131 46.11 -8.12 31.36
N PRO A 1132 46.71 -6.91 31.29
CA PRO A 1132 45.97 -5.67 31.17
C PRO A 1132 45.00 -5.66 29.98
N GLY A 1133 43.77 -5.18 30.20
CA GLY A 1133 42.73 -5.11 29.17
C GLY A 1133 41.81 -6.33 29.09
N PHE A 1134 42.10 -7.43 29.78
CA PHE A 1134 41.26 -8.64 29.76
C PHE A 1134 39.80 -8.35 30.14
N PHE A 1135 39.57 -7.71 31.29
CA PHE A 1135 38.21 -7.39 31.77
C PHE A 1135 37.48 -6.37 30.88
N ASP A 1136 38.22 -5.48 30.21
CA ASP A 1136 37.64 -4.55 29.23
C ASP A 1136 37.12 -5.31 28.00
N ASP A 1137 37.91 -6.28 27.50
CA ASP A 1137 37.52 -7.09 26.35
C ASP A 1137 36.37 -8.06 26.68
N ILE A 1138 36.34 -8.61 27.90
CA ILE A 1138 35.20 -9.40 28.42
C ILE A 1138 33.95 -8.52 28.58
N GLY A 1139 34.09 -7.33 29.17
CA GLY A 1139 33.00 -6.37 29.29
C GLY A 1139 32.46 -5.97 27.91
N TYR A 1140 33.35 -5.75 26.93
CA TYR A 1140 32.96 -5.48 25.56
C TYR A 1140 32.23 -6.65 24.89
N LEU A 1141 32.67 -7.89 25.12
CA LEU A 1141 31.93 -9.08 24.65
C LEU A 1141 30.53 -9.16 25.25
N ASP A 1142 30.35 -8.77 26.51
CA ASP A 1142 29.05 -8.76 27.17
C ASP A 1142 28.14 -7.62 26.65
N LEU A 1143 28.71 -6.51 26.17
CA LEU A 1143 27.98 -5.43 25.49
C LEU A 1143 27.56 -5.79 24.05
N LEU A 1144 28.15 -6.82 23.43
CA LEU A 1144 27.74 -7.25 22.10
C LEU A 1144 26.34 -7.88 22.15
N PRO A 1145 25.39 -7.38 21.33
CA PRO A 1145 24.02 -7.86 21.37
C PRO A 1145 23.94 -9.34 21.01
N CYS A 1146 22.94 -10.03 21.56
CA CYS A 1146 22.65 -11.44 21.25
C CYS A 1146 21.61 -11.58 20.12
N ARG A 1147 20.90 -10.49 19.82
CA ARG A 1147 19.86 -10.41 18.79
C ARG A 1147 20.13 -9.22 17.85
N PRO A 1148 19.70 -9.30 16.59
CA PRO A 1148 19.54 -8.12 15.76
C PRO A 1148 18.65 -7.09 16.48
N PHE A 1149 19.06 -5.82 16.43
CA PHE A 1149 18.35 -4.71 17.06
C PHE A 1149 18.00 -3.64 16.02
N ASP A 1150 16.86 -2.96 16.21
CA ASP A 1150 16.33 -1.94 15.31
C ASP A 1150 15.75 -0.75 16.08
N THR A 1151 15.76 0.44 15.48
CA THR A 1151 15.10 1.64 16.03
C THR A 1151 14.05 2.15 15.07
N VAL A 1152 12.88 2.46 15.61
CA VAL A 1152 11.76 3.07 14.89
C VAL A 1152 11.46 4.43 15.51
N PHE A 1153 11.40 5.45 14.67
CA PHE A 1153 11.07 6.81 15.10
C PHE A 1153 9.63 7.14 14.76
N ILE A 1154 8.87 7.59 15.76
CA ILE A 1154 7.44 7.85 15.62
C ILE A 1154 7.18 9.34 15.72
N PHE A 1155 6.49 9.88 14.72
CA PHE A 1155 6.11 11.29 14.66
C PHE A 1155 4.59 11.44 14.63
N TYR A 1156 4.12 12.58 15.13
CA TYR A 1156 2.72 12.98 15.09
C TYR A 1156 2.58 14.30 14.35
N MET A 1157 1.76 14.34 13.30
CA MET A 1157 1.57 15.51 12.46
C MET A 1157 0.10 15.96 12.48
N LYS A 1158 -0.12 17.18 12.98
CA LYS A 1158 -1.43 17.86 12.96
C LYS A 1158 -1.71 18.48 11.59
N PRO A 1159 -2.97 18.81 11.28
CA PRO A 1159 -3.35 19.37 9.99
C PRO A 1159 -2.61 20.67 9.67
N GLY A 1160 -2.04 20.75 8.48
CA GLY A 1160 -1.38 21.94 7.93
C GLY A 1160 0.04 22.23 8.41
N GLN A 1161 0.60 21.41 9.30
CA GLN A 1161 1.98 21.57 9.77
C GLN A 1161 2.97 21.32 8.62
N LYS A 1162 4.09 22.05 8.63
CA LYS A 1162 5.14 21.90 7.58
C LYS A 1162 6.56 21.95 8.12
N THR A 1163 6.74 22.28 9.39
CA THR A 1163 8.06 22.44 9.99
C THR A 1163 8.33 21.32 11.00
N ASN A 1164 9.60 20.92 11.12
CA ASN A 1164 10.04 19.92 12.10
C ASN A 1164 9.72 20.34 13.55
N GLN A 1165 9.91 21.62 13.91
CA GLN A 1165 9.62 22.13 15.26
C GLN A 1165 8.16 21.98 15.67
N GLU A 1166 7.21 22.23 14.76
CA GLU A 1166 5.78 22.06 15.03
C GLU A 1166 5.41 20.59 15.28
N ILE A 1167 5.98 19.68 14.48
CA ILE A 1167 5.73 18.25 14.57
C ILE A 1167 6.25 17.69 15.90
N LEU A 1168 7.47 18.07 16.31
CA LEU A 1168 8.07 17.60 17.56
C LEU A 1168 7.31 18.08 18.80
N LYS A 1169 6.78 19.32 18.80
CA LYS A 1169 6.01 19.87 19.93
C LYS A 1169 4.67 19.17 20.17
N ASN A 1170 4.12 18.47 19.19
CA ASN A 1170 2.79 17.85 19.32
C ASN A 1170 2.72 16.82 20.45
N VAL A 1171 3.81 16.11 20.75
CA VAL A 1171 3.82 15.00 21.70
C VAL A 1171 4.05 15.41 23.15
N GLU A 1172 4.31 16.69 23.42
CA GLU A 1172 4.59 17.24 24.77
C GLU A 1172 3.43 17.05 25.76
N SER A 1173 2.19 16.95 25.28
CA SER A 1173 1.01 16.77 26.12
C SER A 1173 0.01 15.82 25.47
N SER A 1174 -0.66 14.96 26.26
CA SER A 1174 -1.67 14.02 25.75
C SER A 1174 -2.86 14.73 25.12
N ARG A 1175 -3.18 15.95 25.58
CA ARG A 1175 -4.25 16.81 25.00
C ARG A 1175 -3.97 17.24 23.57
N ASN A 1176 -2.71 17.19 23.14
CA ASN A 1176 -2.31 17.62 21.80
C ASN A 1176 -2.43 16.51 20.75
N VAL A 1177 -2.65 15.25 21.14
CA VAL A 1177 -2.70 14.11 20.23
C VAL A 1177 -4.03 13.38 20.33
N GLN A 1178 -4.41 12.66 19.27
CA GLN A 1178 -5.60 11.82 19.31
C GLN A 1178 -5.43 10.65 20.30
N PRO A 1179 -6.46 10.25 21.07
CA PRO A 1179 -6.38 9.11 21.99
C PRO A 1179 -5.96 7.80 21.31
N HIS A 1180 -6.38 7.59 20.06
CA HIS A 1180 -5.99 6.42 19.26
C HIS A 1180 -4.49 6.35 18.96
N PHE A 1181 -3.79 7.48 18.93
CA PHE A 1181 -2.34 7.49 18.76
C PHE A 1181 -1.64 6.94 20.00
N LEU A 1182 -2.07 7.31 21.20
CA LEU A 1182 -1.50 6.80 22.44
C LEU A 1182 -1.76 5.29 22.61
N GLU A 1183 -2.96 4.84 22.27
CA GLU A 1183 -3.28 3.41 22.23
C GLU A 1183 -2.41 2.67 21.20
N PHE A 1184 -2.22 3.24 20.02
CA PHE A 1184 -1.34 2.69 19.00
C PHE A 1184 0.09 2.57 19.52
N LEU A 1185 0.65 3.60 20.16
CA LEU A 1185 1.97 3.56 20.77
C LEU A 1185 2.10 2.39 21.77
N LEU A 1186 1.15 2.24 22.68
CA LEU A 1186 1.14 1.15 23.67
C LEU A 1186 0.95 -0.23 23.04
N SER A 1187 0.42 -0.32 21.82
CA SER A 1187 0.29 -1.59 21.08
C SER A 1187 1.60 -2.05 20.41
N LEU A 1188 2.61 -1.18 20.31
CA LEU A 1188 3.88 -1.47 19.64
C LEU A 1188 4.87 -2.24 20.53
N GLY A 1189 4.89 -1.97 21.84
CA GLY A 1189 5.83 -2.57 22.78
C GLY A 1189 5.55 -2.18 24.24
N TRP A 1190 6.43 -2.60 25.14
CA TRP A 1190 6.37 -2.32 26.57
C TRP A 1190 7.10 -1.02 26.91
N SER A 1191 6.54 -0.19 27.78
CA SER A 1191 7.23 0.99 28.32
C SER A 1191 8.37 0.55 29.24
N VAL A 1192 9.60 0.97 28.96
CA VAL A 1192 10.78 0.67 29.80
C VAL A 1192 11.61 1.92 30.11
N ASP A 1193 12.22 1.96 31.29
CA ASP A 1193 13.12 3.04 31.71
C ASP A 1193 14.51 2.86 31.08
N VAL A 1194 14.95 3.85 30.30
CA VAL A 1194 16.22 3.76 29.54
C VAL A 1194 17.42 3.53 30.46
N GLY A 1195 17.47 4.19 31.62
CA GLY A 1195 18.58 4.06 32.57
C GLY A 1195 18.65 2.72 33.33
N LYS A 1196 17.56 1.93 33.32
CA LYS A 1196 17.44 0.65 34.05
C LYS A 1196 17.29 -0.56 33.10
N HIS A 1197 17.00 -0.33 31.81
CA HIS A 1197 16.71 -1.39 30.86
C HIS A 1197 18.00 -2.01 30.27
N PRO A 1198 18.17 -3.34 30.30
CA PRO A 1198 19.37 -4.00 29.80
C PRO A 1198 19.40 -4.28 28.29
N GLY A 1199 18.30 -4.04 27.57
CA GLY A 1199 18.21 -4.25 26.12
C GLY A 1199 18.58 -3.02 25.29
N TRP A 1200 18.22 -3.05 24.01
CA TRP A 1200 18.32 -1.89 23.12
C TRP A 1200 17.35 -0.78 23.53
N THR A 1201 17.87 0.42 23.80
CA THR A 1201 17.08 1.59 24.23
C THR A 1201 16.93 2.66 23.16
N GLY A 1202 17.40 2.40 21.94
CA GLY A 1202 17.32 3.30 20.79
C GLY A 1202 18.62 4.04 20.46
N HIS A 1203 19.59 4.04 21.39
CA HIS A 1203 20.89 4.68 21.19
C HIS A 1203 22.05 3.86 21.78
N VAL A 1204 23.20 3.82 21.09
CA VAL A 1204 24.36 2.99 21.49
C VAL A 1204 24.89 3.37 22.87
N SER A 1205 24.84 4.64 23.26
CA SER A 1205 25.39 5.10 24.55
C SER A 1205 24.55 4.72 25.78
N THR A 1206 23.31 4.30 25.59
CA THR A 1206 22.34 4.00 26.67
C THR A 1206 21.86 2.55 26.64
N SER A 1207 22.39 1.72 25.73
CA SER A 1207 21.94 0.35 25.50
C SER A 1207 22.90 -0.67 26.08
N TRP A 1208 22.36 -1.84 26.45
CA TRP A 1208 23.13 -2.99 26.97
C TRP A 1208 23.97 -2.71 28.23
N SER A 1209 23.75 -1.58 28.91
CA SER A 1209 24.34 -1.26 30.19
C SER A 1209 23.41 -1.67 31.34
N ILE A 1210 23.85 -2.61 32.17
CA ILE A 1210 23.23 -2.86 33.47
C ILE A 1210 23.81 -1.82 34.43
N ASN A 1211 23.17 -0.66 34.57
CA ASN A 1211 23.58 0.28 35.61
C ASN A 1211 23.31 -0.38 36.97
N SER A 1212 24.37 -0.63 37.73
CA SER A 1212 24.29 -0.83 39.16
C SER A 1212 23.65 0.42 39.76
N CYS A 1213 22.55 0.29 40.50
CA CYS A 1213 22.23 1.29 41.51
C CYS A 1213 23.50 1.48 42.34
N ASP A 1214 24.17 2.62 42.17
CA ASP A 1214 25.14 3.08 43.14
C ASP A 1214 24.40 3.26 44.45
N ASP A 1215 24.99 2.73 45.52
CA ASP A 1215 24.53 2.74 46.90
C ASP A 1215 24.54 4.18 47.47
N GLY A 1216 23.66 5.04 46.93
CA GLY A 1216 23.34 6.36 47.44
C GLY A 1216 21.92 6.36 47.95
N GLU A 1217 21.72 5.98 49.21
CA GLU A 1217 20.54 6.37 49.98
C GLU A 1217 20.41 7.90 49.90
N GLY A 1218 19.48 8.36 49.08
CA GLY A 1218 19.25 9.77 48.85
C GLY A 1218 17.85 9.93 48.32
N SER A 1219 16.88 9.72 49.21
CA SER A 1219 15.45 9.93 49.04
C SER A 1219 14.89 9.30 47.76
N GLU A 1220 14.13 8.21 47.89
CA GLU A 1220 12.96 8.09 47.02
C GLU A 1220 12.28 9.47 47.08
N PRO A 1221 12.26 10.25 45.99
CA PRO A 1221 11.37 11.37 46.02
C PRO A 1221 10.00 10.71 46.12
N ASP A 1222 9.33 10.90 47.26
CA ASP A 1222 7.88 10.95 47.32
C ASP A 1222 7.44 12.05 46.35
N GLU A 1223 7.62 11.78 45.06
CA GLU A 1223 7.17 12.59 43.97
C GLU A 1223 5.70 12.23 43.78
N ILE A 1224 4.94 12.74 44.75
CA ILE A 1224 3.76 13.54 44.46
C ILE A 1224 4.23 14.79 43.69
N THR A 1225 4.93 14.61 42.56
CA THR A 1225 4.95 15.62 41.51
C THR A 1225 3.61 15.45 40.83
N SER A 1226 2.73 16.39 41.16
CA SER A 1226 1.58 16.81 40.38
C SER A 1226 1.61 16.22 38.97
N SER A 1227 0.53 15.53 38.61
CA SER A 1227 0.22 14.93 37.32
C SER A 1227 0.50 15.85 36.11
N GLU A 1228 1.76 16.08 35.79
CA GLU A 1228 2.16 16.78 34.58
C GLU A 1228 1.87 15.83 33.42
N ASP A 1229 0.98 16.27 32.54
CA ASP A 1229 0.60 15.56 31.33
C ASP A 1229 1.76 15.62 30.33
N VAL A 1230 2.79 14.78 30.52
CA VAL A 1230 3.97 14.67 29.64
C VAL A 1230 3.63 13.98 28.30
N GLY A 1231 2.39 13.54 28.12
CA GLY A 1231 1.90 12.92 26.87
C GLY A 1231 2.77 11.77 26.37
N ALA A 1232 3.07 11.79 25.07
CA ALA A 1232 3.93 10.79 24.42
C ALA A 1232 5.43 11.17 24.43
N SER A 1233 5.78 12.40 24.83
CA SER A 1233 7.16 12.90 24.87
C SER A 1233 8.06 12.14 25.87
N ILE A 1234 7.46 11.43 26.82
CA ILE A 1234 8.18 10.56 27.75
C ILE A 1234 8.98 9.45 27.04
N PHE A 1235 8.57 9.04 25.84
CA PHE A 1235 9.20 7.99 25.04
C PHE A 1235 10.32 8.51 24.12
N ASN A 1236 10.96 9.63 24.47
CA ASN A 1236 12.01 10.29 23.68
C ASN A 1236 13.38 9.57 23.66
N GLY A 1237 13.51 8.41 24.29
CA GLY A 1237 14.78 7.67 24.36
C GLY A 1237 15.77 8.20 25.40
N GLN A 1238 15.43 9.27 26.14
CA GLN A 1238 16.24 9.76 27.28
C GLN A 1238 15.70 9.22 28.60
N LYS A 1239 14.38 9.34 28.84
CA LYS A 1239 13.72 8.84 30.05
C LYS A 1239 13.18 7.42 29.82
N LYS A 1240 12.24 7.28 28.88
CA LYS A 1240 11.62 6.00 28.53
C LYS A 1240 11.69 5.74 27.03
N VAL A 1241 11.46 4.48 26.68
CA VAL A 1241 11.26 4.02 25.31
C VAL A 1241 10.20 2.92 25.30
N LEU A 1242 9.53 2.74 24.17
CA LEU A 1242 8.67 1.59 23.95
C LEU A 1242 9.53 0.46 23.37
N TYR A 1243 9.74 -0.59 24.15
CA TYR A 1243 10.62 -1.70 23.81
C TYR A 1243 9.84 -2.95 23.44
N TYR A 1244 10.22 -3.61 22.36
CA TYR A 1244 9.72 -4.92 21.99
C TYR A 1244 10.88 -5.87 21.74
N ALA A 1245 10.74 -7.11 22.19
CA ALA A 1245 11.68 -8.17 21.86
C ALA A 1245 11.01 -9.55 21.79
N ASP A 1246 11.50 -10.36 20.88
CA ASP A 1246 11.26 -11.80 20.83
C ASP A 1246 12.61 -12.55 20.93
N ALA A 1247 12.61 -13.87 20.65
CA ALA A 1247 13.82 -14.67 20.68
C ALA A 1247 14.86 -14.27 19.61
N LEU A 1248 14.44 -13.56 18.56
CA LEU A 1248 15.19 -13.34 17.33
C LEU A 1248 15.41 -11.85 16.97
N THR A 1249 14.75 -10.90 17.64
CA THR A 1249 14.88 -9.47 17.36
C THR A 1249 14.58 -8.60 18.59
N GLU A 1250 15.22 -7.43 18.64
CA GLU A 1250 14.93 -6.34 19.59
C GLU A 1250 14.58 -5.06 18.82
N ILE A 1251 13.60 -4.29 19.31
CA ILE A 1251 13.17 -3.04 18.67
C ILE A 1251 12.90 -1.99 19.74
N ALA A 1252 13.46 -0.80 19.54
CA ALA A 1252 13.15 0.39 20.32
C ALA A 1252 12.30 1.35 19.48
N PHE A 1253 11.13 1.71 19.98
CA PHE A 1253 10.24 2.71 19.40
C PHE A 1253 10.41 4.02 20.17
N VAL A 1254 11.02 5.00 19.51
CA VAL A 1254 11.36 6.32 20.06
C VAL A 1254 10.38 7.35 19.50
N VAL A 1255 9.89 8.24 20.35
CA VAL A 1255 9.05 9.37 19.98
C VAL A 1255 9.86 10.64 20.18
N PRO A 1256 10.54 11.18 19.15
CA PRO A 1256 11.37 12.38 19.29
C PRO A 1256 10.54 13.58 19.78
N SER A 1257 11.11 14.34 20.71
CA SER A 1257 10.53 15.57 21.25
C SER A 1257 11.59 16.68 21.30
N PRO A 1258 11.21 17.97 21.37
CA PRO A 1258 12.17 19.05 21.48
C PRO A 1258 13.01 18.87 22.75
N VAL A 1259 14.33 19.00 22.61
CA VAL A 1259 15.24 18.94 23.77
C VAL A 1259 15.08 20.25 24.54
N GLU A 1260 14.47 20.21 25.73
CA GLU A 1260 14.52 21.35 26.66
C GLU A 1260 15.98 21.58 27.05
N SER A 1261 16.56 22.66 26.56
CA SER A 1261 17.74 23.26 27.18
C SER A 1261 17.32 23.68 28.59
N LEU A 1262 17.59 22.83 29.59
CA LEU A 1262 17.42 23.14 31.00
C LEU A 1262 18.39 24.27 31.42
N THR A 1263 18.07 25.48 31.00
CA THR A 1263 18.55 26.76 31.51
C THR A 1263 17.40 27.72 31.38
N ASP A 1264 16.98 28.29 32.51
CA ASP A 1264 16.04 29.41 32.64
C ASP A 1264 14.55 29.05 32.83
N SER A 1265 14.15 28.77 34.08
CA SER A 1265 12.91 29.31 34.68
C SER A 1265 12.75 28.89 36.15
N LEU A 1266 13.59 29.46 37.02
CA LEU A 1266 13.20 29.76 38.40
C LEU A 1266 12.55 31.13 38.34
N GLU A 1267 11.22 31.21 38.40
CA GLU A 1267 10.41 32.33 38.91
C GLU A 1267 8.99 32.24 38.34
N SER A 1268 8.06 31.70 39.12
CA SER A 1268 6.86 32.43 39.56
C SER A 1268 5.84 31.48 40.18
N ASN A 1269 5.44 31.81 41.40
CA ASN A 1269 4.51 31.06 42.22
C ASN A 1269 3.05 31.34 41.82
N ILE A 1270 2.29 30.24 41.72
CA ILE A 1270 0.95 30.01 42.27
C ILE A 1270 -0.15 31.03 41.92
N SER A 1271 -1.07 30.59 41.06
CA SER A 1271 -2.47 31.01 41.16
C SER A 1271 -3.39 29.84 40.82
N ASP A 1272 -4.11 29.40 41.84
CA ASP A 1272 -5.20 28.42 41.80
C ASP A 1272 -6.28 28.79 40.78
N GLN A 1273 -6.75 27.80 40.01
CA GLN A 1273 -8.17 27.72 39.65
C GLN A 1273 -8.55 26.34 39.10
N ASP A 1274 -9.52 25.75 39.78
CA ASP A 1274 -10.22 24.51 39.50
C ASP A 1274 -10.82 24.46 38.10
N SER A 1275 -10.69 23.30 37.45
CA SER A 1275 -11.67 22.83 36.46
C SER A 1275 -11.62 21.31 36.37
N ASP A 1276 -12.46 20.66 37.18
CA ASP A 1276 -12.80 19.25 37.10
C ASP A 1276 -13.43 18.92 35.73
N SER A 1277 -12.75 18.11 34.93
CA SER A 1277 -13.41 17.35 33.86
C SER A 1277 -12.75 15.99 33.69
N ASN A 1278 -13.41 15.00 34.29
CA ASN A 1278 -13.20 13.55 34.21
C ASN A 1278 -12.57 13.08 32.87
N MET A 1279 -11.32 12.61 32.93
CA MET A 1279 -10.65 11.82 31.89
C MET A 1279 -10.32 10.43 32.48
N ASP A 1280 -11.36 9.63 32.70
CA ASP A 1280 -11.28 8.26 33.23
C ASP A 1280 -10.90 7.22 32.15
N LEU A 1281 -9.80 7.44 31.40
CA LEU A 1281 -9.33 6.47 30.41
C LEU A 1281 -7.86 6.03 30.55
N MET A 1282 -7.15 6.40 31.63
CA MET A 1282 -5.73 6.05 31.80
C MET A 1282 -5.22 5.41 33.12
N PRO A 1283 -6.03 4.82 34.04
CA PRO A 1283 -5.43 4.04 35.14
C PRO A 1283 -5.31 2.52 34.87
N GLY A 1284 -5.97 1.97 33.84
CA GLY A 1284 -6.09 0.50 33.68
C GLY A 1284 -4.89 -0.20 33.03
N ILE A 1285 -4.19 0.45 32.10
CA ILE A 1285 -3.20 -0.22 31.23
C ILE A 1285 -1.75 0.02 31.69
N LEU A 1286 -1.49 1.05 32.51
CA LEU A 1286 -0.17 1.30 33.10
C LEU A 1286 0.17 0.37 34.29
N LYS A 1287 -0.78 -0.46 34.76
CA LYS A 1287 -0.53 -1.48 35.80
C LYS A 1287 -0.03 -2.82 35.23
N GLN A 1288 0.78 -2.80 34.17
CA GLN A 1288 1.68 -3.95 33.99
C GLN A 1288 2.74 -3.84 35.09
N PRO A 1289 2.92 -4.88 35.92
CA PRO A 1289 3.91 -4.81 36.99
C PRO A 1289 5.26 -4.48 36.35
N PRO A 1290 5.99 -3.47 36.88
CA PRO A 1290 7.35 -3.24 36.43
C PRO A 1290 8.10 -4.58 36.57
N LEU A 1291 8.74 -5.01 35.48
CA LEU A 1291 9.59 -6.20 35.46
C LEU A 1291 10.90 -5.88 36.22
N THR A 1292 10.78 -5.53 37.49
CA THR A 1292 11.89 -5.25 38.39
C THR A 1292 12.13 -6.45 39.28
N LEU A 1293 13.36 -6.94 39.26
CA LEU A 1293 13.83 -8.04 40.08
C LEU A 1293 14.17 -7.48 41.47
N GLU A 1294 13.20 -7.44 42.40
CA GLU A 1294 13.48 -7.04 43.78
C GLU A 1294 14.22 -8.17 44.51
N LEU A 1295 15.55 -8.03 44.59
CA LEU A 1295 16.43 -8.88 45.40
C LEU A 1295 17.08 -8.01 46.48
N VAL A 1296 16.35 -7.62 47.53
CA VAL A 1296 16.94 -6.90 48.68
C VAL A 1296 16.48 -7.54 49.99
N PRO A 1297 17.38 -8.16 50.76
CA PRO A 1297 17.23 -8.31 52.19
C PRO A 1297 17.96 -7.16 52.91
N ASN A 1298 17.20 -6.35 53.63
CA ASN A 1298 17.65 -5.23 54.47
C ASN A 1298 18.77 -5.64 55.43
N HIS A 1299 19.89 -4.93 55.45
CA HIS A 1299 20.63 -4.56 56.67
C HIS A 1299 21.59 -3.40 56.35
N THR A 1300 21.30 -2.27 56.99
CA THR A 1300 22.00 -0.98 56.98
C THR A 1300 23.26 -1.00 57.86
N ASP A 1301 24.33 -0.33 57.43
CA ASP A 1301 25.12 0.55 58.29
C ASP A 1301 25.97 1.55 57.48
N SER A 1302 26.00 2.78 58.00
CA SER A 1302 26.46 4.06 57.46
C SER A 1302 27.88 4.11 56.89
N LEU A 1303 28.13 4.99 55.89
CA LEU A 1303 29.31 5.88 55.82
C LEU A 1303 29.19 6.96 54.72
N ASN A 1304 29.89 8.07 54.97
CA ASN A 1304 29.60 9.44 54.51
C ASN A 1304 30.26 9.92 53.20
N SER A 1305 29.56 10.85 52.56
CA SER A 1305 29.99 12.06 51.83
C SER A 1305 30.94 11.95 50.64
N SER A 1306 30.42 12.21 49.43
CA SER A 1306 31.14 12.90 48.34
C SER A 1306 30.19 13.60 47.36
N GLN A 1307 30.65 14.73 46.82
CA GLN A 1307 29.87 15.83 46.24
C GLN A 1307 29.29 15.55 44.85
N ARG A 1308 28.05 16.03 44.68
CA ARG A 1308 27.16 15.92 43.51
C ARG A 1308 27.61 16.85 42.38
N LEU A 1309 27.81 16.32 41.17
CA LEU A 1309 27.94 17.11 39.93
C LEU A 1309 26.82 16.71 38.95
N SER A 1310 25.99 17.69 38.62
CA SER A 1310 24.81 17.60 37.75
C SER A 1310 25.22 17.57 36.26
N PRO A 1311 24.63 16.69 35.42
CA PRO A 1311 25.00 16.56 34.02
C PRO A 1311 24.14 17.49 33.14
N SER A 1312 24.48 18.78 33.09
CA SER A 1312 24.03 19.69 32.04
C SER A 1312 25.15 20.65 31.67
N SER A 1313 26.12 20.15 30.90
CA SER A 1313 27.01 20.97 30.08
C SER A 1313 27.81 20.04 29.18
N ARG A 1314 27.59 20.14 27.87
CA ARG A 1314 28.45 19.60 26.79
C ARG A 1314 29.05 18.24 27.11
N MET A 1315 28.31 17.18 26.77
CA MET A 1315 28.75 15.78 26.79
C MET A 1315 30.25 15.73 26.55
N LYS A 1316 31.00 15.46 27.63
CA LYS A 1316 32.44 15.24 27.55
C LYS A 1316 32.63 14.20 26.47
N LYS A 1317 33.36 14.58 25.42
CA LYS A 1317 33.87 13.65 24.42
C LYS A 1317 34.25 12.37 25.16
N LEU A 1318 33.52 11.29 24.89
CA LEU A 1318 33.99 9.94 25.21
C LEU A 1318 35.46 9.91 24.79
N PRO A 1319 36.39 9.38 25.62
CA PRO A 1319 37.81 9.47 25.33
C PRO A 1319 38.05 9.07 23.87
N GLN A 1320 38.55 10.03 23.08
CA GLN A 1320 38.87 9.84 21.66
C GLN A 1320 39.81 8.64 21.57
N GLY A 1321 39.30 7.45 21.22
CA GLY A 1321 40.15 6.27 21.21
C GLY A 1321 39.50 4.90 21.03
N ARG A 1322 38.17 4.72 21.16
CA ARG A 1322 37.54 3.44 20.82
C ARG A 1322 36.54 3.62 19.67
N PRO A 1323 36.92 3.36 18.40
CA PRO A 1323 35.96 3.26 17.32
C PRO A 1323 35.00 2.11 17.65
N VAL A 1324 33.71 2.42 17.85
CA VAL A 1324 32.67 1.40 17.93
C VAL A 1324 32.61 0.75 16.55
N PRO A 1325 32.96 -0.54 16.39
CA PRO A 1325 32.91 -1.17 15.10
C PRO A 1325 31.47 -1.11 14.56
N PRO A 1326 31.29 -0.97 13.23
CA PRO A 1326 29.97 -0.82 12.64
C PRO A 1326 29.06 -1.98 13.04
N LEU A 1327 28.04 -1.66 13.84
CA LEU A 1327 27.11 -2.65 14.40
C LEU A 1327 26.05 -3.13 13.38
N GLY A 1328 26.16 -2.74 12.12
CA GLY A 1328 25.32 -3.22 11.02
C GLY A 1328 24.89 -2.09 10.08
N PRO A 1329 24.10 -2.41 9.05
CA PRO A 1329 23.57 -1.41 8.14
C PRO A 1329 22.62 -0.47 8.88
N GLU A 1330 22.79 0.82 8.64
CA GLU A 1330 21.93 1.87 9.17
C GLU A 1330 20.53 1.76 8.55
N THR A 1331 19.61 1.09 9.24
CA THR A 1331 18.20 1.03 8.82
C THR A 1331 17.37 1.80 9.82
N ARG A 1332 17.10 3.06 9.49
CA ARG A 1332 16.14 3.89 10.22
C ARG A 1332 14.77 3.72 9.59
N VAL A 1333 13.75 3.45 10.39
CA VAL A 1333 12.37 3.39 9.93
C VAL A 1333 11.57 4.47 10.65
N SER A 1334 10.76 5.22 9.91
CA SER A 1334 9.89 6.23 10.47
C SER A 1334 8.43 5.81 10.37
N VAL A 1335 7.67 6.02 11.44
CA VAL A 1335 6.21 5.86 11.46
C VAL A 1335 5.61 7.22 11.76
N VAL A 1336 4.70 7.68 10.92
CA VAL A 1336 4.14 9.04 11.03
C VAL A 1336 2.62 8.93 11.14
N TRP A 1337 2.08 9.38 12.26
CA TRP A 1337 0.65 9.57 12.43
C TRP A 1337 0.25 10.91 11.81
N VAL A 1338 -0.66 10.90 10.83
CA VAL A 1338 -1.08 12.12 10.12
C VAL A 1338 -2.59 12.30 10.23
N GLU A 1339 -3.02 13.40 10.85
CA GLU A 1339 -4.44 13.69 10.99
C GLU A 1339 -5.14 14.02 9.68
N ARG A 1340 -4.43 14.59 8.70
CA ARG A 1340 -4.97 14.91 7.37
C ARG A 1340 -4.11 14.30 6.27
N TYR A 1341 -4.71 13.41 5.47
CA TYR A 1341 -3.99 12.64 4.45
C TYR A 1341 -3.19 13.48 3.44
N ASP A 1342 -3.72 14.64 3.03
CA ASP A 1342 -3.08 15.54 2.05
C ASP A 1342 -1.74 16.11 2.55
N ASP A 1343 -1.52 16.16 3.87
CA ASP A 1343 -0.32 16.75 4.45
C ASP A 1343 0.92 15.86 4.30
N ILE A 1344 0.74 14.57 3.94
CA ILE A 1344 1.84 13.63 3.67
C ILE A 1344 2.81 14.19 2.61
N GLU A 1345 2.30 14.90 1.60
CA GLU A 1345 3.14 15.49 0.53
C GLU A 1345 4.07 16.60 1.05
N ASN A 1346 3.75 17.21 2.19
CA ASN A 1346 4.52 18.29 2.81
C ASN A 1346 5.33 17.82 4.03
N PHE A 1347 5.43 16.52 4.29
CA PHE A 1347 6.14 16.00 5.45
C PHE A 1347 7.66 16.30 5.36
N PRO A 1348 8.25 17.05 6.31
CA PRO A 1348 9.64 17.53 6.23
C PRO A 1348 10.65 16.46 6.67
N LEU A 1349 10.72 15.34 5.93
CA LEU A 1349 11.59 14.21 6.28
C LEU A 1349 13.05 14.62 6.45
N SER A 1350 13.59 15.44 5.53
CA SER A 1350 14.98 15.90 5.55
C SER A 1350 15.35 16.68 6.81
N ASP A 1351 14.44 17.54 7.28
CA ASP A 1351 14.65 18.37 8.48
C ASP A 1351 14.50 17.56 9.78
N LEU A 1352 13.79 16.42 9.73
CA LEU A 1352 13.66 15.49 10.85
C LEU A 1352 14.81 14.48 10.91
N MET A 1353 15.63 14.36 9.86
CA MET A 1353 16.79 13.45 9.84
C MET A 1353 17.82 13.75 10.95
N THR A 1354 17.88 15.00 11.43
CA THR A 1354 18.78 15.40 12.53
C THR A 1354 18.36 14.87 13.89
N GLU A 1355 17.08 14.52 14.07
CA GLU A 1355 16.50 14.07 15.34
C GLU A 1355 16.49 12.55 15.49
N ILE A 1356 16.83 11.80 14.44
CA ILE A 1356 16.71 10.33 14.39
C ILE A 1356 18.06 9.60 14.51
N SER A 1357 19.00 10.16 15.27
CA SER A 1357 20.33 9.56 15.49
C SER A 1357 20.28 8.37 16.44
N THR A 1358 20.93 7.27 16.06
CA THR A 1358 21.08 6.06 16.92
C THR A 1358 22.47 5.95 17.54
N GLY A 1359 23.41 6.80 17.11
CA GLY A 1359 24.82 6.77 17.50
C GLY A 1359 25.65 5.76 16.71
N VAL A 1360 25.01 4.88 15.92
CA VAL A 1360 25.68 3.89 15.06
C VAL A 1360 26.35 4.55 13.85
N GLU A 1361 25.93 5.77 13.50
CA GLU A 1361 26.24 6.42 12.23
C GLU A 1361 27.61 7.09 12.17
N THR A 1362 28.21 7.35 13.34
CA THR A 1362 29.37 8.24 13.47
C THR A 1362 30.73 7.60 13.14
N THR A 1363 30.78 6.36 12.65
CA THR A 1363 32.06 5.68 12.36
C THR A 1363 32.39 5.48 10.88
N ALA A 1364 31.60 5.99 9.95
CA ALA A 1364 31.95 6.01 8.53
C ALA A 1364 32.23 7.43 8.03
N ASN A 1365 33.50 7.68 7.66
CA ASN A 1365 33.97 8.74 6.76
C ASN A 1365 34.27 10.13 7.37
N SER A 1366 35.47 10.25 7.97
CA SER A 1366 36.30 11.41 7.65
C SER A 1366 36.74 11.27 6.18
N SER A 1367 36.52 12.33 5.39
CA SER A 1367 37.00 12.53 4.00
C SER A 1367 36.45 11.57 2.92
N THR A 1368 35.27 11.88 2.35
CA THR A 1368 35.04 12.16 0.90
C THR A 1368 33.54 12.22 0.55
N SER A 1369 33.19 13.20 -0.30
CA SER A 1369 31.99 13.31 -1.15
C SER A 1369 30.67 13.83 -0.57
N LEU A 1370 30.41 15.11 -0.87
CA LEU A 1370 29.10 15.79 -0.91
C LEU A 1370 28.10 15.06 -1.83
N ARG A 1371 27.30 14.14 -1.29
CA ARG A 1371 26.01 13.67 -1.87
C ARG A 1371 25.04 13.26 -0.76
N SER A 1372 24.55 14.21 0.03
CA SER A 1372 23.56 13.96 1.09
C SER A 1372 22.15 13.67 0.54
N THR A 1373 21.84 14.06 -0.70
CA THR A 1373 20.48 13.99 -1.25
C THR A 1373 19.99 12.58 -1.60
N THR A 1374 20.87 11.58 -1.69
CA THR A 1374 20.44 10.19 -1.96
C THR A 1374 19.90 9.47 -0.73
N LEU A 1375 20.31 9.86 0.48
CA LEU A 1375 19.89 9.23 1.74
C LEU A 1375 18.38 9.38 2.00
N GLU A 1376 17.77 10.48 1.56
CA GLU A 1376 16.35 10.77 1.76
C GLU A 1376 15.43 9.71 1.15
N LYS A 1377 15.78 9.19 -0.03
CA LYS A 1377 14.95 8.21 -0.75
C LYS A 1377 15.06 6.79 -0.22
N GLU A 1378 15.96 6.54 0.73
CA GLU A 1378 16.24 5.21 1.26
C GLU A 1378 15.60 4.94 2.63
N VAL A 1379 15.12 5.98 3.34
CA VAL A 1379 14.46 5.84 4.65
C VAL A 1379 12.99 5.45 4.43
N PRO A 1380 12.58 4.22 4.80
CA PRO A 1380 11.19 3.80 4.70
C PRO A 1380 10.33 4.55 5.74
N VAL A 1381 9.23 5.14 5.25
CA VAL A 1381 8.25 5.87 6.06
C VAL A 1381 6.88 5.21 5.95
N ILE A 1382 6.28 4.87 7.08
CA ILE A 1382 4.92 4.32 7.18
C ILE A 1382 4.02 5.42 7.75
N PHE A 1383 3.18 6.00 6.90
CA PHE A 1383 2.16 6.96 7.31
C PHE A 1383 0.88 6.23 7.72
N ILE A 1384 0.31 6.61 8.85
CA ILE A 1384 -0.94 6.11 9.40
C ILE A 1384 -1.92 7.28 9.46
N HIS A 1385 -3.02 7.16 8.73
CA HIS A 1385 -4.08 8.15 8.71
C HIS A 1385 -5.38 7.55 9.27
N PRO A 1386 -5.91 8.06 10.40
CA PRO A 1386 -7.18 7.61 10.95
C PRO A 1386 -8.34 8.08 10.08
N LEU A 1387 -9.27 7.16 9.78
CA LEU A 1387 -10.49 7.43 9.03
C LEU A 1387 -11.66 7.67 9.99
N ASN A 1388 -12.68 8.41 9.55
CA ASN A 1388 -13.92 8.64 10.31
C ASN A 1388 -14.69 7.35 10.64
N THR A 1389 -14.43 6.28 9.90
CA THR A 1389 -14.96 4.94 10.18
C THR A 1389 -14.37 4.32 11.46
N GLY A 1390 -13.23 4.81 11.96
CA GLY A 1390 -12.45 4.16 13.03
C GLY A 1390 -11.43 3.13 12.53
N LEU A 1391 -11.27 3.02 11.20
CA LEU A 1391 -10.21 2.26 10.53
C LEU A 1391 -9.00 3.16 10.22
N PHE A 1392 -7.89 2.56 9.79
CA PHE A 1392 -6.65 3.28 9.51
C PHE A 1392 -6.20 3.04 8.07
N ARG A 1393 -5.95 4.13 7.35
CA ARG A 1393 -5.37 4.12 6.00
C ARG A 1393 -3.85 4.17 6.11
N ILE A 1394 -3.19 3.25 5.42
CA ILE A 1394 -1.73 3.12 5.42
C ILE A 1394 -1.17 3.66 4.11
N LYS A 1395 -0.10 4.46 4.19
CA LYS A 1395 0.70 4.90 3.04
C LYS A 1395 2.17 4.59 3.33
N ILE A 1396 2.88 3.97 2.38
CA ILE A 1396 4.28 3.59 2.53
C ILE A 1396 5.12 4.37 1.50
N GLN A 1397 6.18 5.03 1.96
CA GLN A 1397 7.12 5.81 1.13
C GLN A 1397 8.57 5.40 1.42
N GLY A 1398 9.49 5.68 0.50
CA GLY A 1398 10.94 5.50 0.72
C GLY A 1398 11.45 4.06 0.59
N ALA A 1399 10.58 3.07 0.37
CA ALA A 1399 10.98 1.70 0.06
C ALA A 1399 11.45 1.57 -1.41
N THR A 1400 12.47 2.33 -1.81
CA THR A 1400 13.06 2.24 -3.16
C THR A 1400 14.21 1.23 -3.20
N GLY A 1401 14.20 0.31 -4.19
CA GLY A 1401 15.21 -0.74 -4.32
C GLY A 1401 14.66 -2.04 -4.95
N LYS A 1402 15.53 -3.04 -5.17
CA LYS A 1402 15.14 -4.37 -5.69
C LYS A 1402 14.12 -5.11 -4.81
N PHE A 1403 13.93 -4.67 -3.56
CA PHE A 1403 13.15 -5.33 -2.51
C PHE A 1403 11.99 -4.47 -1.99
N ASN A 1404 11.51 -3.53 -2.82
CA ASN A 1404 10.60 -2.44 -2.48
C ASN A 1404 9.33 -2.82 -1.69
N MET A 1405 8.75 -3.99 -1.93
CA MET A 1405 7.51 -4.39 -1.27
C MET A 1405 7.77 -5.38 -0.13
N VAL A 1406 7.55 -4.90 1.08
CA VAL A 1406 7.70 -5.66 2.33
C VAL A 1406 6.34 -5.75 3.00
N ILE A 1407 5.90 -6.97 3.31
CA ILE A 1407 4.58 -7.24 3.90
C ILE A 1407 4.68 -7.38 5.44
N PRO A 1408 3.58 -7.33 6.23
CA PRO A 1408 2.17 -7.35 5.86
C PRO A 1408 1.60 -6.06 5.25
N LEU A 1409 2.02 -4.88 5.72
CA LEU A 1409 1.43 -3.62 5.28
C LEU A 1409 1.72 -3.37 3.80
N VAL A 1410 0.67 -3.04 3.05
CA VAL A 1410 0.74 -2.67 1.62
C VAL A 1410 0.35 -1.21 1.48
N ASP A 1411 0.98 -0.49 0.56
CA ASP A 1411 0.63 0.91 0.27
C ASP A 1411 -0.87 1.03 -0.13
N GLY A 1412 -1.60 1.93 0.53
CA GLY A 1412 -3.03 2.14 0.30
C GLY A 1412 -3.96 1.19 1.07
N MET A 1413 -3.42 0.24 1.84
CA MET A 1413 -4.19 -0.73 2.61
C MET A 1413 -4.97 -0.07 3.76
N ILE A 1414 -6.16 -0.62 4.05
CA ILE A 1414 -6.93 -0.26 5.25
C ILE A 1414 -6.77 -1.36 6.29
N VAL A 1415 -6.58 -0.96 7.54
CA VAL A 1415 -6.30 -1.84 8.68
C VAL A 1415 -7.23 -1.53 9.84
N SER A 1416 -7.62 -2.57 10.58
CA SER A 1416 -8.43 -2.43 11.79
C SER A 1416 -7.61 -1.87 12.96
N ARG A 1417 -8.30 -1.22 13.92
CA ARG A 1417 -7.68 -0.70 15.15
C ARG A 1417 -6.86 -1.75 15.91
N ARG A 1418 -7.40 -2.95 16.07
CA ARG A 1418 -6.77 -4.06 16.82
C ARG A 1418 -5.55 -4.67 16.12
N ALA A 1419 -5.52 -4.69 14.79
CA ALA A 1419 -4.42 -5.29 14.03
C ALA A 1419 -3.24 -4.32 13.81
N LEU A 1420 -3.48 -3.01 13.89
CA LEU A 1420 -2.52 -1.97 13.50
C LEU A 1420 -1.12 -2.13 14.13
N GLY A 1421 -1.02 -2.22 15.46
CA GLY A 1421 0.26 -2.34 16.16
C GLY A 1421 1.07 -3.56 15.75
N PHE A 1422 0.40 -4.72 15.60
CA PHE A 1422 1.05 -5.95 15.15
C PHE A 1422 1.55 -5.83 13.71
N LEU A 1423 0.74 -5.31 12.79
CA LEU A 1423 1.14 -5.23 11.38
C LEU A 1423 2.25 -4.21 11.16
N VAL A 1424 2.21 -3.05 11.83
CA VAL A 1424 3.31 -2.07 11.78
C VAL A 1424 4.60 -2.69 12.29
N ARG A 1425 4.57 -3.29 13.48
CA ARG A 1425 5.75 -3.95 14.06
C ARG A 1425 6.29 -5.07 13.16
N GLN A 1426 5.42 -5.91 12.60
CA GLN A 1426 5.85 -7.01 11.74
C GLN A 1426 6.43 -6.50 10.41
N THR A 1427 5.85 -5.45 9.83
CA THR A 1427 6.40 -4.79 8.63
C THR A 1427 7.78 -4.19 8.91
N VAL A 1428 7.97 -3.49 10.03
CA VAL A 1428 9.27 -2.96 10.44
C VAL A 1428 10.32 -4.09 10.55
N ILE A 1429 9.99 -5.18 11.24
CA ILE A 1429 10.90 -6.33 11.39
C ILE A 1429 11.33 -6.84 10.02
N ASN A 1430 10.37 -6.98 9.09
CA ASN A 1430 10.65 -7.48 7.75
C ASN A 1430 11.49 -6.48 6.92
N ILE A 1431 11.25 -5.18 7.05
CA ILE A 1431 12.04 -4.11 6.38
C ILE A 1431 13.50 -4.22 6.82
N CYS A 1432 13.74 -4.26 8.13
CA CYS A 1432 15.09 -4.34 8.67
C CYS A 1432 15.77 -5.66 8.34
N ARG A 1433 15.04 -6.78 8.30
CA ARG A 1433 15.55 -8.08 7.84
C ARG A 1433 15.98 -8.02 6.37
N ARG A 1434 15.17 -7.45 5.47
CA ARG A 1434 15.54 -7.32 4.05
C ARG A 1434 16.80 -6.47 3.87
N LYS A 1435 16.91 -5.33 4.54
CA LYS A 1435 18.12 -4.48 4.50
C LYS A 1435 19.37 -5.24 4.96
N ARG A 1436 19.27 -6.06 6.01
CA ARG A 1436 20.38 -6.93 6.46
C ARG A 1436 20.72 -8.05 5.46
N LEU A 1437 19.73 -8.59 4.74
CA LEU A 1437 19.97 -9.59 3.69
C LEU A 1437 20.71 -9.00 2.49
N GLU A 1438 20.44 -7.74 2.16
CA GLU A 1438 21.07 -6.99 1.07
C GLU A 1438 22.51 -6.56 1.35
N SER A 1439 22.84 -6.28 2.61
CA SER A 1439 24.12 -5.76 3.03
C SER A 1439 25.23 -6.83 3.05
N ASP A 1440 26.26 -6.65 2.21
CA ASP A 1440 27.41 -7.57 2.16
C ASP A 1440 28.32 -7.47 3.40
N SER A 1441 28.34 -6.30 4.06
CA SER A 1441 29.14 -6.03 5.26
C SER A 1441 28.46 -6.45 6.57
N TYR A 1442 27.19 -6.89 6.52
CA TYR A 1442 26.46 -7.23 7.74
C TYR A 1442 26.91 -8.58 8.30
N SER A 1443 27.59 -8.55 9.45
CA SER A 1443 27.85 -9.73 10.26
C SER A 1443 26.74 -9.92 11.31
N PRO A 1444 26.06 -11.07 11.39
CA PRO A 1444 25.07 -11.35 12.43
C PRO A 1444 25.65 -11.33 13.86
N PRO A 1445 24.82 -11.11 14.91
CA PRO A 1445 25.31 -10.96 16.28
C PRO A 1445 26.12 -12.16 16.79
N HIS A 1446 25.65 -13.40 16.54
CA HIS A 1446 26.33 -14.62 16.97
C HIS A 1446 27.71 -14.78 16.31
N VAL A 1447 27.85 -14.35 15.05
CA VAL A 1447 29.13 -14.34 14.32
C VAL A 1447 30.10 -13.32 14.91
N ARG A 1448 29.64 -12.11 15.24
CA ARG A 1448 30.48 -11.09 15.89
C ARG A 1448 30.96 -11.53 17.27
N ARG A 1449 30.09 -12.15 18.05
CA ARG A 1449 30.44 -12.73 19.35
C ARG A 1449 31.51 -13.82 19.19
N LYS A 1450 31.34 -14.72 18.21
CA LYS A 1450 32.32 -15.76 17.87
C LYS A 1450 33.69 -15.17 17.47
N GLN A 1451 33.69 -14.13 16.64
CA GLN A 1451 34.91 -13.40 16.26
C GLN A 1451 35.57 -12.75 17.49
N LYS A 1452 34.80 -12.07 18.33
CA LYS A 1452 35.33 -11.43 19.55
C LYS A 1452 35.88 -12.46 20.55
N ILE A 1453 35.23 -13.61 20.70
CA ILE A 1453 35.75 -14.71 21.51
C ILE A 1453 37.11 -15.17 20.96
N THR A 1454 37.20 -15.39 19.64
CA THR A 1454 38.45 -15.77 18.97
C THR A 1454 39.56 -14.73 19.22
N ASP A 1455 39.25 -13.44 19.15
CA ASP A 1455 40.19 -12.36 19.46
C ASP A 1455 40.68 -12.41 20.91
N ILE A 1456 39.77 -12.68 21.87
CA ILE A 1456 40.10 -12.84 23.29
C ILE A 1456 41.03 -14.05 23.49
N VAL A 1457 40.75 -15.18 22.83
CA VAL A 1457 41.63 -16.36 22.88
C VAL A 1457 43.04 -15.98 22.40
N ASN A 1458 43.13 -15.32 21.25
CA ASN A 1458 44.42 -14.98 20.65
C ASN A 1458 45.25 -14.01 21.50
N LYS A 1459 44.58 -13.08 22.22
CA LYS A 1459 45.25 -12.07 23.07
C LYS A 1459 45.66 -12.59 24.45
N TYR A 1460 44.83 -13.41 25.08
CA TYR A 1460 44.94 -13.71 26.51
C TYR A 1460 45.20 -15.20 26.81
N ARG A 1461 45.44 -16.02 25.80
CA ARG A 1461 45.83 -17.42 25.98
C ARG A 1461 47.09 -17.55 26.83
N ASN A 1462 46.97 -18.29 27.92
CA ASN A 1462 48.10 -18.70 28.74
C ASN A 1462 48.81 -19.89 28.07
N LYS A 1463 50.05 -19.68 27.61
CA LYS A 1463 50.84 -20.70 26.90
C LYS A 1463 51.61 -21.57 27.90
N GLN A 1464 50.90 -22.47 28.55
CA GLN A 1464 51.46 -23.43 29.51
C GLN A 1464 51.70 -24.79 28.84
N LEU A 1465 52.73 -25.51 29.30
CA LEU A 1465 52.91 -26.92 28.97
C LEU A 1465 51.82 -27.77 29.66
N GLU A 1466 51.50 -28.95 29.13
CA GLU A 1466 50.48 -29.83 29.71
C GLU A 1466 50.66 -30.08 31.23
N PRO A 1467 51.87 -30.38 31.75
CA PRO A 1467 52.06 -30.58 33.19
C PRO A 1467 51.84 -29.30 34.01
N GLU A 1468 52.19 -28.14 33.45
CA GLU A 1468 51.99 -26.83 34.08
C GLU A 1468 50.51 -26.49 34.18
N PHE A 1469 49.74 -26.81 33.14
CA PHE A 1469 48.28 -26.66 33.14
C PHE A 1469 47.63 -27.49 34.24
N TYR A 1470 48.01 -28.77 34.37
CA TYR A 1470 47.54 -29.61 35.47
C TYR A 1470 47.95 -29.04 36.82
N THR A 1471 49.20 -28.61 36.98
CA THR A 1471 49.70 -28.00 38.22
C THR A 1471 48.91 -26.75 38.60
N ALA A 1472 48.56 -25.90 37.62
CA ALA A 1472 47.77 -24.70 37.85
C ALA A 1472 46.34 -25.00 38.35
N LEU A 1473 45.72 -26.09 37.88
CA LEU A 1473 44.41 -26.53 38.39
C LEU A 1473 44.46 -26.95 39.86
N PHE A 1474 45.59 -27.46 40.35
CA PHE A 1474 45.79 -27.85 41.75
C PHE A 1474 46.12 -26.68 42.69
N GLN A 1475 46.50 -25.50 42.17
CA GLN A 1475 46.83 -24.32 43.00
C GLN A 1475 45.58 -23.53 43.40
N GLU A 1476 45.35 -23.28 44.69
CA GLU A 1476 44.22 -22.47 45.14
C GLU A 1476 44.22 -21.05 44.56
N VAL A 1477 43.04 -20.60 44.15
CA VAL A 1477 42.82 -19.27 43.59
C VAL A 1477 42.55 -18.30 44.73
N GLY A 1478 43.39 -17.27 44.88
CA GLY A 1478 43.10 -16.11 45.73
C GLY A 1478 43.94 -15.94 46.99
N LEU A 1479 44.72 -16.93 47.43
CA LEU A 1479 45.51 -16.80 48.67
C LEU A 1479 46.92 -16.20 48.51
N LYS A 1480 47.44 -16.05 47.28
CA LYS A 1480 48.81 -15.54 47.08
C LYS A 1480 49.00 -14.05 47.46
N ASN A 1481 47.93 -13.27 47.63
CA ASN A 1481 48.04 -11.84 47.91
C ASN A 1481 47.47 -11.39 49.27
N CYS A 1482 47.16 -12.31 50.19
CA CYS A 1482 46.75 -11.94 51.56
C CYS A 1482 47.92 -11.83 52.55
N SER A 1483 49.17 -11.77 52.06
CA SER A 1483 50.35 -11.45 52.89
C SER A 1483 51.05 -10.19 52.38
N SER A 1484 50.33 -9.08 52.39
CA SER A 1484 50.82 -7.70 52.41
C SER A 1484 49.76 -6.84 53.08
#